data_AF-A0A927INV7-F1
#
_entry.id   AF-A0A927INV7-F1
#
_cell.length_a   1.000
_cell.length_b   1.000
_cell.length_c   1.000
_cell.angle_alpha   90.00
_cell.angle_beta   90.00
_cell.angle_gamma   90.00
#
_symmetry.space_group_name_H-M   'P 1'
#
loop_
_entity.id
_entity.type
_entity.pdbx_description
1 polymer ?
#
loop_
_entity_poly.entity_id
_entity_poly.type
_entity_poly.pdbx_seq_one_letter_code
_entity_poly.pdbx_strand_id
1 'polypeptide(L)'
;MLAGDANGLNVLKAAGKDGYAWETVATLSQEGLQTDRWIGNACATASGRRLVVTYAPRGFTNSADLSDRGAFTSVVDLSTGEVRRLPVLSSLSSFTPSCGLGEDALLTVAGGEEIEATRLVKVDAVAATVAPPIEVGGQVTSAILTSDGIVAAAGLSVVKVGNAGRLEQLTPATSAPYGLTRDYSGGVVYLDHERGRASVHRLDRRRIKTAAPAKAPKPFAVGALDEVDITASATGKVLVTGESETVGDVPATVTMTEAPTDSAATILGEATISVESIDVSGLPVSDTQLDPTVPSALIDLSVRSVATGESGALSVRPNSISTAGDQSGLAAGASPPSQASVPDATRVTPTGVDAGKSADTTRSSAAAAAQGEQPAGSSSNPIEAERACSVPMNDPRNQALQPKPRQVEWAVNQAVNGALNVARPANYKSWGLPAYTPQGMFPNITLTDSAGKPSTTGVPSQVLLGLFAQESNLWMTPGYAAPGLTANPLVGRYWGQDSTLPTADEKWAIDWNAADCGYGIGQVTDGMRREAMRLPTDTTVRTTAQQRAIALDFAANVAASLQILETKWNETGAAGVTINDGNPARIENWYYALWAYNSGFHPEAAKNSEGNNGAWGLGWLNNPINPRFMAGRGSFGENPNDFTHPGDWPYQERVLGFAAYPPSLFESPGVEVPAFRPATWNGTSDTAPKNRRSVQPPSDAFCVAANQCNPSDDNYSYDGVWIRWGACGHKNPSGQYDGKCWVHWNTTWKTNCDLDCGRPFLRFSVGYAYQADGDSYPPACTRAGLPANALVIDDIPTGTPVPRCQASSSSGTFTFLFNGRPDGTKPSKSDLHQIGGGYGGHFWFAHTRNSNVRDNSMAIKGTWKLDRPLNQWARVLVHLPSLGAHTRQATYTINLGYGQPKKRTILQRTMKNGWVSLGVFQVNGTPSIDLSTVTLDGDAEDASGEVRDPKNEDIAFDAVAFEPLPAKPKNIVVALGDSYSSGEGGTVAGAATSSYYAETDFFGNERLQDNCHRSPYTWSRVAQLTDSATPIGARADALDVSLDYHLLACSGAVVRNVLPSGTKDAEGLPSEGQHSELPQLDQGFLDENTTLVTMSIGGNDAQFGPIVTKCTLLPRCDIIVRNEPAHITGPVTDSIVLALKAIRTKAPNAQIMIMGYPELLSGPAGECSLGLSASDHRTLNYLADILQEQISVAADRVNDIDRAAPGGKTFVNAMNPQTYFSGKAICGTPEDVHGILLNGTPGEGGKMPSQQSFHPKIEGYQLYGQVLTDALRKLQ
;
A
#
# COMPACT_ATOMS: atom_id res chain seq x y z
N MET A 1 7.42 -9.06 14.36
CA MET A 1 6.88 -7.70 14.53
C MET A 1 5.87 -7.46 13.41
N LEU A 2 4.86 -6.62 13.64
CA LEU A 2 3.96 -6.12 12.60
C LEU A 2 4.26 -4.64 12.36
N ALA A 3 4.24 -4.21 11.10
CA ALA A 3 4.40 -2.80 10.73
C ALA A 3 3.43 -2.44 9.60
N GLY A 4 2.52 -1.52 9.88
CA GLY A 4 1.43 -1.17 8.98
C GLY A 4 1.65 0.15 8.23
N ASP A 5 1.39 0.13 6.92
CA ASP A 5 1.35 1.31 6.04
C ASP A 5 0.07 1.28 5.18
N ALA A 6 -0.04 2.13 4.16
CA ALA A 6 -1.22 2.15 3.27
C ALA A 6 -1.35 0.88 2.39
N ASN A 7 -0.29 0.10 2.26
CA ASN A 7 -0.13 -0.98 1.28
C ASN A 7 -0.45 -2.33 1.88
N GLY A 8 -0.14 -2.50 3.16
CA GLY A 8 -0.48 -3.67 3.92
C GLY A 8 0.10 -3.65 5.33
N LEU A 9 -0.25 -4.69 6.08
CA LEU A 9 0.37 -5.02 7.34
C LEU A 9 1.58 -5.92 7.07
N ASN A 10 2.78 -5.35 7.14
CA ASN A 10 4.03 -6.05 6.93
C ASN A 10 4.36 -6.94 8.14
N VAL A 11 4.69 -8.20 7.88
CA VAL A 11 5.17 -9.17 8.87
C VAL A 11 6.69 -9.21 8.81
N LEU A 12 7.32 -8.71 9.87
CA LEU A 12 8.77 -8.61 9.98
C LEU A 12 9.33 -9.67 10.92
N LYS A 13 10.44 -10.28 10.52
CA LYS A 13 11.15 -11.33 11.27
C LYS A 13 12.64 -11.00 11.35
N ALA A 14 13.25 -11.37 12.47
CA ALA A 14 14.69 -11.39 12.65
C ALA A 14 15.10 -12.67 13.40
N ALA A 15 16.30 -13.17 13.10
CA ALA A 15 16.84 -14.35 13.76
C ALA A 15 18.20 -14.06 14.39
N GLY A 16 18.41 -14.54 15.62
CA GLY A 16 19.67 -14.29 16.34
C GLY A 16 20.91 -14.90 15.65
N LYS A 17 20.75 -16.03 14.94
CA LYS A 17 21.83 -16.65 14.17
C LYS A 17 22.34 -15.79 13.00
N ASP A 18 21.50 -14.86 12.53
CA ASP A 18 21.78 -13.96 11.41
C ASP A 18 22.07 -12.53 11.93
N GLY A 19 22.50 -12.40 13.20
CA GLY A 19 22.83 -11.12 13.82
C GLY A 19 21.64 -10.19 14.05
N TYR A 20 20.41 -10.73 14.10
CA TYR A 20 19.16 -9.95 14.15
C TYR A 20 18.92 -9.07 12.92
N ALA A 21 19.44 -9.46 11.76
CA ALA A 21 19.03 -8.85 10.50
C ALA A 21 17.52 -9.05 10.29
N TRP A 22 16.81 -7.97 9.96
CA TRP A 22 15.36 -7.96 9.79
C TRP A 22 14.97 -8.14 8.32
N GLU A 23 13.95 -8.97 8.07
CA GLU A 23 13.36 -9.21 6.76
C GLU A 23 11.84 -9.06 6.80
N THR A 24 11.24 -8.54 5.71
CA THR A 24 9.79 -8.68 5.48
C THR A 24 9.52 -10.08 4.96
N VAL A 25 8.70 -10.83 5.70
CA VAL A 25 8.29 -12.20 5.36
C VAL A 25 7.04 -12.21 4.48
N ALA A 26 6.08 -11.33 4.76
CA ALA A 26 4.83 -11.19 4.03
C ALA A 26 4.22 -9.80 4.26
N THR A 27 3.40 -9.33 3.33
CA THR A 27 2.60 -8.10 3.48
C THR A 27 1.13 -8.45 3.30
N LEU A 28 0.31 -8.17 4.32
CA LEU A 28 -1.10 -8.55 4.36
C LEU A 28 -2.00 -7.38 3.99
N SER A 29 -2.81 -7.52 2.95
CA SER A 29 -3.80 -6.52 2.54
C SER A 29 -5.02 -7.18 1.90
N GLN A 30 -6.07 -6.37 1.67
CA GLN A 30 -7.25 -6.77 0.94
C GLN A 30 -7.41 -5.92 -0.31
N GLU A 31 -7.54 -6.59 -1.45
CA GLU A 31 -7.79 -5.99 -2.75
C GLU A 31 -9.03 -5.08 -2.69
N GLY A 32 -8.94 -3.88 -3.26
CA GLY A 32 -10.06 -2.93 -3.35
C GLY A 32 -10.31 -2.08 -2.10
N LEU A 33 -9.55 -2.26 -1.01
CA LEU A 33 -9.63 -1.41 0.18
C LEU A 33 -8.45 -0.45 0.26
N GLN A 34 -8.74 0.85 0.17
CA GLN A 34 -7.76 1.91 0.40
C GLN A 34 -7.80 2.37 1.85
N THR A 35 -6.62 2.62 2.43
CA THR A 35 -6.49 3.10 3.79
C THR A 35 -5.19 3.88 3.94
N ASP A 36 -5.14 4.78 4.91
CA ASP A 36 -3.91 5.43 5.34
C ASP A 36 -2.95 4.49 6.07
N ARG A 37 -3.50 3.47 6.73
CA ARG A 37 -2.71 2.48 7.45
C ARG A 37 -3.49 1.19 7.66
N TRP A 38 -2.85 0.06 7.35
CA TRP A 38 -3.26 -1.25 7.83
C TRP A 38 -2.81 -1.47 9.27
N ILE A 39 -3.68 -2.01 10.10
CA ILE A 39 -3.40 -2.31 11.51
C ILE A 39 -3.78 -3.75 11.82
N GLY A 40 -3.26 -4.31 12.90
CA GLY A 40 -3.59 -5.68 13.27
C GLY A 40 -2.87 -6.22 14.50
N ASN A 41 -3.31 -7.40 14.90
CA ASN A 41 -2.78 -8.17 16.02
C ASN A 41 -2.35 -9.55 15.52
N ALA A 42 -1.37 -10.16 16.18
CA ALA A 42 -0.89 -11.49 15.79
C ALA A 42 -0.40 -12.31 16.98
N CYS A 43 -0.39 -13.63 16.78
CA CYS A 43 0.24 -14.57 17.70
C CYS A 43 1.08 -15.59 16.92
N ALA A 44 2.20 -16.01 17.50
CA ALA A 44 3.05 -17.06 16.93
C ALA A 44 2.71 -18.43 17.52
N THR A 45 2.66 -19.47 16.69
CA THR A 45 2.54 -20.86 17.14
C THR A 45 3.78 -21.30 17.91
N ALA A 46 3.66 -22.33 18.74
CA ALA A 46 4.74 -22.73 19.64
C ALA A 46 6.04 -23.15 18.94
N SER A 47 5.96 -23.62 17.69
CA SER A 47 7.15 -23.91 16.87
C SER A 47 7.90 -22.65 16.40
N GLY A 48 7.28 -21.47 16.48
CA GLY A 48 7.78 -20.25 15.88
C GLY A 48 7.71 -20.24 14.35
N ARG A 49 7.07 -21.26 13.73
CA ARG A 49 6.99 -21.38 12.27
C ARG A 49 5.79 -20.65 11.68
N ARG A 50 4.69 -20.49 12.42
CA ARG A 50 3.47 -19.88 11.89
C ARG A 50 3.04 -18.70 12.72
N LEU A 51 2.52 -17.70 12.04
CA LEU A 51 1.90 -16.53 12.63
C LEU A 51 0.43 -16.50 12.24
N VAL A 52 -0.47 -16.45 13.22
CA VAL A 52 -1.89 -16.17 12.97
C VAL A 52 -2.09 -14.68 13.16
N VAL A 53 -2.74 -14.03 12.20
CA VAL A 53 -2.87 -12.57 12.13
C VAL A 53 -4.33 -12.18 11.93
N THR A 54 -4.77 -11.18 12.68
CA THR A 54 -6.02 -10.44 12.45
C THR A 54 -5.66 -9.02 12.02
N TYR A 55 -6.17 -8.55 10.88
CA TYR A 55 -5.76 -7.26 10.30
C TYR A 55 -6.91 -6.56 9.58
N ALA A 56 -6.86 -5.22 9.52
CA ALA A 56 -7.87 -4.38 8.88
C ALA A 56 -7.33 -2.98 8.55
N PRO A 57 -8.00 -2.22 7.67
CA PRO A 57 -7.82 -0.77 7.56
C PRO A 57 -8.02 -0.06 8.91
N ARG A 58 -7.22 0.96 9.23
CA ARG A 58 -7.35 1.74 10.47
C ARG A 58 -8.76 2.30 10.66
N GLY A 59 -9.37 2.77 9.57
CA GLY A 59 -10.74 3.32 9.57
C GLY A 59 -11.80 2.36 10.08
N PHE A 60 -11.57 1.03 10.09
CA PHE A 60 -12.53 0.06 10.65
C PHE A 60 -12.76 0.29 12.15
N THR A 61 -11.82 0.92 12.85
CA THR A 61 -11.99 1.29 14.28
C THR A 61 -13.01 2.41 14.53
N ASN A 62 -13.50 3.07 13.48
CA ASN A 62 -14.54 4.10 13.56
C ASN A 62 -15.97 3.52 13.52
N SER A 63 -16.13 2.26 13.12
CA SER A 63 -17.42 1.56 13.05
C SER A 63 -17.45 0.38 14.01
N ALA A 64 -18.54 0.26 14.78
CA ALA A 64 -18.73 -0.84 15.74
C ALA A 64 -18.64 -2.20 15.05
N ASP A 65 -19.42 -2.38 13.99
CA ASP A 65 -19.59 -3.61 13.23
C ASP A 65 -18.26 -4.05 12.61
N LEU A 66 -17.54 -3.12 12.00
CA LEU A 66 -16.25 -3.41 11.37
C LEU A 66 -15.17 -3.72 12.42
N SER A 67 -15.17 -3.01 13.56
CA SER A 67 -14.23 -3.29 14.64
C SER A 67 -14.51 -4.62 15.35
N ASP A 68 -15.78 -5.02 15.49
CA ASP A 68 -16.20 -6.19 16.26
C ASP A 68 -16.12 -7.49 15.45
N ARG A 69 -16.35 -7.41 14.14
CA ARG A 69 -16.48 -8.60 13.28
C ARG A 69 -16.05 -8.39 11.83
N GLY A 70 -15.33 -7.31 11.53
CA GLY A 70 -14.91 -6.98 10.16
C GLY A 70 -13.44 -7.26 9.84
N ALA A 71 -12.60 -7.63 10.83
CA ALA A 71 -11.17 -7.78 10.57
C ALA A 71 -10.85 -9.12 9.86
N PHE A 72 -9.99 -9.04 8.84
CA PHE A 72 -9.53 -10.18 8.07
C PHE A 72 -8.60 -11.06 8.91
N THR A 73 -8.59 -12.37 8.63
CA THR A 73 -7.71 -13.30 9.36
C THR A 73 -6.91 -14.19 8.42
N SER A 74 -5.66 -14.49 8.79
CA SER A 74 -4.73 -15.26 7.95
C SER A 74 -3.70 -16.01 8.78
N VAL A 75 -3.13 -17.06 8.20
CA VAL A 75 -1.96 -17.78 8.71
C VAL A 75 -0.78 -17.50 7.77
N VAL A 76 0.33 -17.03 8.30
CA VAL A 76 1.59 -16.80 7.59
C VAL A 76 2.61 -17.87 8.00
N ASP A 77 3.20 -18.58 7.04
CA ASP A 77 4.37 -19.44 7.31
C ASP A 77 5.64 -18.56 7.31
N LEU A 78 6.26 -18.45 8.48
CA LEU A 78 7.42 -17.59 8.73
C LEU A 78 8.73 -18.07 8.09
N SER A 79 8.73 -19.26 7.49
CA SER A 79 9.86 -19.81 6.75
C SER A 79 9.73 -19.61 5.25
N THR A 80 8.51 -19.57 4.70
CA THR A 80 8.28 -19.45 3.25
C THR A 80 7.66 -18.12 2.83
N GLY A 81 7.08 -17.35 3.76
CA GLY A 81 6.28 -16.17 3.44
C GLY A 81 4.85 -16.48 2.97
N GLU A 82 4.48 -17.76 2.88
CA GLU A 82 3.17 -18.16 2.36
C GLU A 82 2.03 -17.67 3.27
N VAL A 83 1.11 -16.89 2.68
CA VAL A 83 -0.11 -16.40 3.35
C VAL A 83 -1.31 -17.26 2.96
N ARG A 84 -2.02 -17.77 3.97
CA ARG A 84 -3.27 -18.52 3.80
C ARG A 84 -4.40 -17.82 4.57
N ARG A 85 -5.35 -17.24 3.85
CA ARG A 85 -6.55 -16.61 4.43
C ARG A 85 -7.43 -17.66 5.11
N LEU A 86 -8.02 -17.28 6.24
CA LEU A 86 -9.00 -18.12 6.94
C LEU A 86 -10.42 -17.69 6.54
N PRO A 87 -11.38 -18.62 6.42
CA PRO A 87 -12.75 -18.32 6.02
C PRO A 87 -13.59 -17.78 7.19
N VAL A 88 -13.02 -16.85 7.96
CA VAL A 88 -13.66 -16.23 9.12
C VAL A 88 -13.07 -14.85 9.36
N LEU A 89 -13.90 -13.94 9.84
CA LEU A 89 -13.47 -12.62 10.30
C LEU A 89 -13.39 -12.61 11.82
N SER A 90 -12.62 -11.69 12.37
CA SER A 90 -12.42 -11.56 13.80
C SER A 90 -12.64 -10.12 14.27
N SER A 91 -12.73 -9.94 15.57
CA SER A 91 -12.63 -8.62 16.18
C SER A 91 -11.23 -8.06 16.03
N LEU A 92 -11.12 -6.73 15.90
CA LEU A 92 -9.86 -6.01 15.93
C LEU A 92 -9.50 -5.60 17.38
N SER A 93 -9.41 -6.60 18.26
CA SER A 93 -9.10 -6.42 19.69
C SER A 93 -7.74 -7.04 20.02
N SER A 94 -6.98 -6.44 20.92
CA SER A 94 -5.61 -6.84 21.30
C SER A 94 -5.50 -8.30 21.75
N PHE A 95 -6.56 -8.89 22.28
CA PHE A 95 -6.58 -10.27 22.76
C PHE A 95 -6.88 -11.35 21.70
N THR A 96 -7.04 -10.98 20.43
CA THR A 96 -7.26 -11.95 19.33
C THR A 96 -6.36 -11.61 18.14
N PRO A 97 -5.65 -12.58 17.53
CA PRO A 97 -5.70 -14.02 17.80
C PRO A 97 -4.90 -14.45 19.04
N SER A 98 -5.24 -15.62 19.61
CA SER A 98 -4.47 -16.25 20.71
C SER A 98 -4.00 -17.65 20.32
N CYS A 99 -2.69 -17.89 20.30
CA CYS A 99 -2.09 -19.17 19.89
C CYS A 99 -2.01 -20.17 21.07
N GLY A 100 -2.03 -21.47 20.78
CA GLY A 100 -1.88 -22.57 21.73
C GLY A 100 -0.43 -23.06 21.87
N LEU A 101 -0.17 -24.08 22.71
CA LEU A 101 1.17 -24.68 22.85
C LEU A 101 1.54 -25.65 21.70
N GLY A 102 0.69 -25.75 20.69
CA GLY A 102 0.96 -26.47 19.45
C GLY A 102 0.90 -25.53 18.24
N GLU A 103 0.27 -26.03 17.18
CA GLU A 103 0.01 -25.32 15.93
C GLU A 103 -1.46 -24.88 15.82
N ASP A 104 -2.12 -24.68 16.96
CA ASP A 104 -3.50 -24.24 17.08
C ASP A 104 -3.58 -22.78 17.52
N ALA A 105 -4.66 -22.09 17.13
CA ALA A 105 -4.97 -20.75 17.59
C ALA A 105 -6.48 -20.57 17.82
N LEU A 106 -6.85 -19.49 18.48
CA LEU A 106 -8.22 -19.11 18.75
C LEU A 106 -8.46 -17.69 18.25
N LEU A 107 -9.57 -17.51 17.54
CA LEU A 107 -10.09 -16.22 17.15
C LEU A 107 -11.33 -15.90 18.00
N THR A 108 -11.41 -14.66 18.44
CA THR A 108 -12.61 -14.12 19.09
C THR A 108 -13.36 -13.21 18.10
N VAL A 109 -14.67 -13.39 18.02
CA VAL A 109 -15.57 -12.54 17.21
C VAL A 109 -16.68 -12.02 18.12
N ALA A 110 -16.62 -10.73 18.43
CA ALA A 110 -17.59 -10.04 19.24
C ALA A 110 -18.88 -9.77 18.45
N GLY A 111 -20.02 -9.87 19.13
CA GLY A 111 -21.32 -9.51 18.57
C GLY A 111 -21.67 -8.02 18.69
N GLY A 112 -21.01 -7.28 19.58
CA GLY A 112 -21.33 -5.88 19.88
C GLY A 112 -22.74 -5.71 20.48
N GLU A 113 -23.22 -4.47 20.61
CA GLU A 113 -24.56 -4.20 21.19
C GLU A 113 -25.72 -4.77 20.34
N GLU A 114 -25.46 -5.15 19.09
CA GLU A 114 -26.48 -5.68 18.17
C GLU A 114 -26.70 -7.19 18.29
N ILE A 115 -25.66 -7.93 18.65
CA ILE A 115 -25.69 -9.39 18.73
C ILE A 115 -25.24 -9.78 20.14
N GLU A 116 -26.18 -10.31 20.94
CA GLU A 116 -25.97 -10.70 22.34
C GLU A 116 -25.11 -11.98 22.51
N ALA A 117 -24.04 -12.15 21.71
CA ALA A 117 -23.18 -13.33 21.73
C ALA A 117 -21.73 -13.04 21.29
N THR A 118 -20.81 -13.89 21.74
CA THR A 118 -19.42 -13.98 21.29
C THR A 118 -19.18 -15.32 20.62
N ARG A 119 -18.52 -15.34 19.46
CA ARG A 119 -18.06 -16.57 18.81
C ARG A 119 -16.58 -16.80 19.07
N LEU A 120 -16.24 -18.01 19.49
CA LEU A 120 -14.86 -18.48 19.62
C LEU A 120 -14.57 -19.52 18.54
N VAL A 121 -13.59 -19.24 17.70
CA VAL A 121 -13.30 -20.04 16.51
C VAL A 121 -11.89 -20.61 16.62
N LYS A 122 -11.80 -21.94 16.72
CA LYS A 122 -10.50 -22.62 16.73
C LYS A 122 -9.93 -22.69 15.33
N VAL A 123 -8.63 -22.43 15.22
CA VAL A 123 -7.86 -22.45 13.99
C VAL A 123 -6.84 -23.58 14.08
N ASP A 124 -6.79 -24.42 13.05
CA ASP A 124 -5.64 -25.28 12.77
C ASP A 124 -4.67 -24.49 11.88
N ALA A 125 -3.57 -24.01 12.45
CA ALA A 125 -2.60 -23.20 11.68
C ALA A 125 -1.83 -24.05 10.67
N VAL A 126 -1.70 -25.37 10.87
CA VAL A 126 -1.06 -26.25 9.89
C VAL A 126 -1.91 -26.35 8.64
N ALA A 127 -3.21 -26.60 8.79
CA ALA A 127 -4.13 -26.74 7.67
C ALA A 127 -4.67 -25.39 7.15
N ALA A 128 -4.53 -24.32 7.93
CA ALA A 128 -5.23 -23.03 7.71
C ALA A 128 -6.75 -23.22 7.59
N THR A 129 -7.32 -24.03 8.47
CA THR A 129 -8.77 -24.31 8.53
C THR A 129 -9.33 -23.91 9.88
N VAL A 130 -10.66 -23.73 9.93
CA VAL A 130 -11.38 -23.34 11.14
C VAL A 130 -12.38 -24.40 11.54
N ALA A 131 -12.53 -24.60 12.85
CA ALA A 131 -13.61 -25.41 13.41
C ALA A 131 -14.93 -24.62 13.43
N PRO A 132 -16.09 -25.31 13.55
CA PRO A 132 -17.35 -24.63 13.83
C PRO A 132 -17.23 -23.68 15.05
N PRO A 133 -17.81 -22.47 14.99
CA PRO A 133 -17.74 -21.52 16.09
C PRO A 133 -18.41 -22.07 17.35
N ILE A 134 -17.80 -21.84 18.50
CA ILE A 134 -18.44 -22.01 19.80
C ILE A 134 -19.12 -20.67 20.11
N GLU A 135 -20.46 -20.66 20.08
CA GLU A 135 -21.25 -19.50 20.47
C GLU A 135 -21.40 -19.44 21.99
N VAL A 136 -21.06 -18.30 22.57
CA VAL A 136 -21.22 -18.01 23.99
C VAL A 136 -22.15 -16.81 24.12
N GLY A 137 -23.21 -16.90 24.92
CA GLY A 137 -24.14 -15.78 25.14
C GLY A 137 -23.47 -14.65 25.93
N GLY A 138 -23.55 -13.42 25.44
CA GLY A 138 -22.89 -12.24 26.04
C GLY A 138 -21.44 -12.02 25.59
N GLN A 139 -20.70 -11.22 26.37
CA GLN A 139 -19.34 -10.78 26.04
C GLN A 139 -18.27 -11.66 26.71
N VAL A 140 -17.44 -12.31 25.89
CA VAL A 140 -16.23 -13.02 26.33
C VAL A 140 -15.00 -12.34 25.72
N THR A 141 -13.99 -12.08 26.54
CA THR A 141 -12.73 -11.42 26.14
C THR A 141 -11.54 -12.25 26.58
N SER A 142 -10.35 -11.95 26.05
CA SER A 142 -9.10 -12.61 26.46
C SER A 142 -9.15 -14.14 26.42
N ALA A 143 -9.82 -14.71 25.41
CA ALA A 143 -9.97 -16.14 25.28
C ALA A 143 -8.68 -16.80 24.77
N ILE A 144 -8.18 -17.79 25.51
CA ILE A 144 -6.93 -18.49 25.23
C ILE A 144 -7.12 -20.01 25.19
N LEU A 145 -6.23 -20.69 24.45
CA LEU A 145 -6.18 -22.15 24.38
C LEU A 145 -5.24 -22.73 25.45
N THR A 146 -5.74 -23.70 26.20
CA THR A 146 -4.95 -24.51 27.14
C THR A 146 -5.07 -25.99 26.77
N SER A 147 -4.18 -26.83 27.31
CA SER A 147 -4.26 -28.29 27.14
C SER A 147 -5.55 -28.92 27.68
N ASP A 148 -6.28 -28.21 28.54
CA ASP A 148 -7.45 -28.72 29.25
C ASP A 148 -8.75 -28.00 28.83
N GLY A 149 -8.70 -27.19 27.75
CA GLY A 149 -9.85 -26.47 27.18
C GLY A 149 -9.58 -24.99 26.92
N ILE A 150 -10.62 -24.25 26.53
CA ILE A 150 -10.56 -22.80 26.37
C ILE A 150 -10.76 -22.15 27.75
N VAL A 151 -9.92 -21.17 28.08
CA VAL A 151 -10.06 -20.30 29.24
C VAL A 151 -10.27 -18.87 28.75
N ALA A 152 -11.16 -18.11 29.37
CA ALA A 152 -11.44 -16.76 28.96
C ALA A 152 -11.85 -15.86 30.13
N ALA A 153 -11.93 -14.56 29.88
CA ALA A 153 -12.55 -13.59 30.77
C ALA A 153 -14.03 -13.45 30.42
N ALA A 154 -14.91 -13.53 31.43
CA ALA A 154 -16.35 -13.33 31.25
C ALA A 154 -16.95 -12.69 32.51
N GLY A 155 -17.58 -11.52 32.36
CA GLY A 155 -17.99 -10.71 33.50
C GLY A 155 -16.80 -10.36 34.40
N LEU A 156 -16.91 -10.66 35.70
CA LEU A 156 -15.87 -10.43 36.71
C LEU A 156 -15.17 -11.74 37.12
N SER A 157 -14.91 -12.62 36.16
CA SER A 157 -14.37 -13.95 36.44
C SER A 157 -13.53 -14.49 35.29
N VAL A 158 -12.56 -15.34 35.65
CA VAL A 158 -11.91 -16.23 34.71
C VAL A 158 -12.74 -17.51 34.64
N VAL A 159 -13.09 -17.92 33.42
CA VAL A 159 -14.00 -19.02 33.14
C VAL A 159 -13.35 -20.05 32.22
N LYS A 160 -13.84 -21.29 32.30
CA LYS A 160 -13.61 -22.33 31.30
C LYS A 160 -14.79 -22.36 30.34
N VAL A 161 -14.52 -22.42 29.03
CA VAL A 161 -15.54 -22.49 27.99
C VAL A 161 -15.70 -23.94 27.54
N GLY A 162 -16.90 -24.49 27.70
CA GLY A 162 -17.27 -25.82 27.19
C GLY A 162 -17.59 -25.80 25.69
N ASN A 163 -17.59 -26.97 25.06
CA ASN A 163 -17.82 -27.09 23.61
C ASN A 163 -19.21 -26.62 23.13
N ALA A 164 -20.19 -26.57 24.04
CA ALA A 164 -21.55 -26.08 23.76
C ALA A 164 -21.74 -24.61 24.18
N GLY A 165 -20.66 -23.85 24.40
CA GLY A 165 -20.74 -22.46 24.85
C GLY A 165 -21.02 -22.27 26.34
N ARG A 166 -21.38 -23.34 27.05
CA ARG A 166 -21.56 -23.30 28.50
C ARG A 166 -20.26 -22.92 29.18
N LEU A 167 -20.32 -21.92 30.03
CA LEU A 167 -19.17 -21.51 30.80
C LEU A 167 -19.15 -22.18 32.18
N GLU A 168 -17.96 -22.32 32.77
CA GLU A 168 -17.72 -22.80 34.14
C GLU A 168 -16.74 -21.86 34.87
N GLN A 169 -17.17 -21.27 36.00
CA GLN A 169 -16.35 -20.30 36.73
C GLN A 169 -15.13 -20.99 37.35
N LEU A 170 -13.92 -20.53 36.99
CA LEU A 170 -12.67 -21.01 37.59
C LEU A 170 -12.31 -20.18 38.82
N THR A 171 -12.35 -18.85 38.69
CA THR A 171 -12.10 -17.92 39.79
C THR A 171 -12.88 -16.61 39.61
N PRO A 172 -13.38 -16.01 40.70
CA PRO A 172 -13.73 -14.59 40.68
C PRO A 172 -12.47 -13.72 40.59
N ALA A 173 -12.65 -12.48 40.14
CA ALA A 173 -11.66 -11.41 40.04
C ALA A 173 -12.25 -10.10 40.55
N THR A 174 -11.40 -9.10 40.84
CA THR A 174 -11.86 -7.79 41.36
C THR A 174 -12.47 -6.88 40.30
N SER A 175 -12.07 -7.07 39.04
CA SER A 175 -12.62 -6.44 37.84
C SER A 175 -12.69 -7.46 36.70
N ALA A 176 -13.08 -7.04 35.49
CA ALA A 176 -13.03 -7.91 34.32
C ALA A 176 -11.58 -8.33 34.05
N PRO A 177 -11.24 -9.64 34.09
CA PRO A 177 -9.87 -10.07 33.85
C PRO A 177 -9.38 -9.71 32.45
N TYR A 178 -8.11 -9.37 32.33
CA TYR A 178 -7.47 -9.02 31.05
C TYR A 178 -6.06 -9.60 30.95
N GLY A 179 -5.48 -9.53 29.75
CA GLY A 179 -4.12 -10.01 29.49
C GLY A 179 -3.94 -11.51 29.73
N LEU A 180 -5.00 -12.32 29.66
CA LEU A 180 -4.89 -13.75 29.96
C LEU A 180 -3.85 -14.42 29.05
N THR A 181 -2.90 -15.12 29.66
CA THR A 181 -1.91 -15.91 28.92
C THR A 181 -1.66 -17.25 29.60
N ARG A 182 -1.29 -18.25 28.80
CA ARG A 182 -0.96 -19.59 29.30
C ARG A 182 0.52 -19.67 29.61
N ASP A 183 0.87 -20.39 30.67
CA ASP A 183 2.26 -20.72 30.94
C ASP A 183 2.63 -22.13 30.47
N TYR A 184 3.93 -22.41 30.33
CA TYR A 184 4.43 -23.69 29.82
C TYR A 184 4.13 -24.89 30.75
N SER A 185 3.70 -24.67 32.00
CA SER A 185 3.23 -25.73 32.90
C SER A 185 1.74 -26.06 32.73
N GLY A 186 1.04 -25.30 31.88
CA GLY A 186 -0.39 -25.40 31.61
C GLY A 186 -1.26 -24.62 32.60
N GLY A 187 -0.67 -23.70 33.37
CA GLY A 187 -1.39 -22.71 34.16
C GLY A 187 -1.81 -21.50 33.33
N VAL A 188 -2.58 -20.59 33.93
CA VAL A 188 -3.01 -19.33 33.30
C VAL A 188 -2.59 -18.16 34.20
N VAL A 189 -1.88 -17.20 33.63
CA VAL A 189 -1.55 -15.91 34.24
C VAL A 189 -2.53 -14.88 33.70
N TYR A 190 -3.02 -13.98 34.55
CA TYR A 190 -3.95 -12.93 34.17
C TYR A 190 -3.79 -11.72 35.05
N LEU A 191 -4.29 -10.58 34.58
CA LEU A 191 -4.42 -9.37 35.37
C LEU A 191 -5.88 -9.09 35.71
N ASP A 192 -6.10 -8.53 36.89
CA ASP A 192 -7.28 -7.75 37.22
C ASP A 192 -6.84 -6.43 37.85
N HIS A 193 -7.79 -5.54 38.14
CA HIS A 193 -7.46 -4.26 38.75
C HIS A 193 -8.50 -3.83 39.78
N GLU A 194 -8.06 -2.99 40.73
CA GLU A 194 -8.93 -2.31 41.69
C GLU A 194 -8.32 -0.93 41.98
N ARG A 195 -9.12 0.14 41.93
CA ARG A 195 -8.73 1.50 42.30
C ARG A 195 -7.42 1.97 41.64
N GLY A 196 -7.30 1.78 40.33
CA GLY A 196 -6.13 2.21 39.54
C GLY A 196 -4.85 1.39 39.77
N ARG A 197 -4.94 0.22 40.42
CA ARG A 197 -3.81 -0.71 40.57
C ARG A 197 -4.09 -2.03 39.87
N ALA A 198 -3.15 -2.47 39.05
CA ALA A 198 -3.16 -3.80 38.44
C ALA A 198 -2.59 -4.84 39.40
N SER A 199 -3.16 -6.03 39.40
CA SER A 199 -2.72 -7.18 40.17
C SER A 199 -2.50 -8.37 39.24
N VAL A 200 -1.35 -9.05 39.38
CA VAL A 200 -1.00 -10.20 38.54
C VAL A 200 -1.20 -11.50 39.31
N HIS A 201 -2.00 -12.38 38.72
CA HIS A 201 -2.47 -13.61 39.32
C HIS A 201 -2.09 -14.84 38.49
N ARG A 202 -2.06 -16.01 39.13
CA ARG A 202 -1.86 -17.29 38.43
C ARG A 202 -2.83 -18.37 38.90
N LEU A 203 -3.41 -19.09 37.95
CA LEU A 203 -4.22 -20.29 38.14
C LEU A 203 -3.41 -21.54 37.76
N ASP A 204 -3.38 -22.53 38.65
CA ASP A 204 -2.76 -23.82 38.36
C ASP A 204 -3.57 -24.65 37.38
N ARG A 205 -2.88 -25.44 36.55
CA ARG A 205 -3.47 -26.38 35.60
C ARG A 205 -4.54 -27.30 36.21
N ARG A 206 -4.32 -27.76 37.45
CA ARG A 206 -5.27 -28.65 38.15
C ARG A 206 -6.65 -28.00 38.26
N ARG A 207 -6.71 -26.68 38.52
CA ARG A 207 -7.96 -25.93 38.68
C ARG A 207 -8.71 -25.82 37.36
N ILE A 208 -7.99 -25.62 36.26
CA ILE A 208 -8.54 -25.60 34.89
C ILE A 208 -9.09 -26.97 34.51
N LYS A 209 -8.36 -28.04 34.84
CA LYS A 209 -8.74 -29.41 34.54
C LYS A 209 -10.01 -29.85 35.27
N THR A 210 -10.13 -29.57 36.56
CA THR A 210 -11.28 -29.99 37.37
C THR A 210 -12.47 -29.03 37.32
N ALA A 211 -12.29 -27.84 36.74
CA ALA A 211 -13.28 -26.77 36.71
C ALA A 211 -13.92 -26.48 38.09
N ALA A 212 -13.11 -26.54 39.14
CA ALA A 212 -13.60 -26.38 40.50
C ALA A 212 -13.60 -24.88 40.88
N PRO A 213 -14.77 -24.29 41.20
CA PRO A 213 -14.84 -22.92 41.69
C PRO A 213 -14.04 -22.81 42.99
N ALA A 214 -13.17 -21.81 43.08
CA ALA A 214 -12.39 -21.53 44.27
C ALA A 214 -12.21 -20.02 44.47
N LYS A 215 -11.66 -19.61 45.61
CA LYS A 215 -11.35 -18.21 45.89
C LYS A 215 -10.34 -17.65 44.89
N ALA A 216 -10.33 -16.32 44.73
CA ALA A 216 -9.30 -15.62 43.98
C ALA A 216 -7.89 -16.05 44.45
N PRO A 217 -6.97 -16.43 43.54
CA PRO A 217 -5.58 -16.63 43.90
C PRO A 217 -4.99 -15.31 44.41
N LYS A 218 -4.06 -15.37 45.37
CA LYS A 218 -3.35 -14.17 45.81
C LYS A 218 -2.50 -13.62 44.64
N PRO A 219 -2.41 -12.29 44.48
CA PRO A 219 -1.50 -11.72 43.50
C PRO A 219 -0.06 -11.98 43.91
N PHE A 220 0.83 -12.14 42.93
CA PHE A 220 2.27 -12.22 43.17
C PHE A 220 3.00 -10.93 42.76
N ALA A 221 2.40 -10.11 41.91
CA ALA A 221 2.89 -8.78 41.56
C ALA A 221 1.74 -7.76 41.52
N VAL A 222 2.04 -6.50 41.85
CA VAL A 222 1.10 -5.38 41.79
C VAL A 222 1.80 -4.10 41.34
N GLY A 223 1.10 -3.20 40.66
CA GLY A 223 1.62 -1.87 40.31
C GLY A 223 0.52 -0.92 39.87
N ALA A 224 0.87 0.22 39.31
CA ALA A 224 -0.11 1.12 38.70
C ALA A 224 -0.74 0.45 37.47
N LEU A 225 -2.00 0.76 37.18
CA LEU A 225 -2.78 0.10 36.12
C LEU A 225 -2.13 0.23 34.73
N ASP A 226 -1.55 1.39 34.43
CA ASP A 226 -0.89 1.72 33.17
C ASP A 226 0.62 1.41 33.15
N GLU A 227 1.18 0.97 34.28
CA GLU A 227 2.61 0.67 34.42
C GLU A 227 2.90 -0.83 34.60
N VAL A 228 1.89 -1.71 34.56
CA VAL A 228 2.10 -3.16 34.65
C VAL A 228 1.29 -3.89 33.59
N ASP A 229 1.98 -4.74 32.84
CA ASP A 229 1.33 -5.66 31.91
C ASP A 229 2.04 -7.03 31.88
N ILE A 230 1.52 -7.97 31.11
CA ILE A 230 2.17 -9.26 30.85
C ILE A 230 2.26 -9.57 29.36
N THR A 231 3.38 -10.12 28.96
CA THR A 231 3.61 -10.67 27.62
C THR A 231 4.09 -12.12 27.74
N ALA A 232 3.97 -12.91 26.67
CA ALA A 232 4.37 -14.31 26.70
C ALA A 232 5.07 -14.75 25.42
N SER A 233 6.05 -15.62 25.58
CA SER A 233 6.68 -16.30 24.45
C SER A 233 5.73 -17.32 23.81
N ALA A 234 6.00 -17.70 22.57
CA ALA A 234 5.23 -18.74 21.89
C ALA A 234 5.29 -20.09 22.63
N THR A 235 6.38 -20.34 23.37
CA THR A 235 6.61 -21.52 24.20
C THR A 235 5.95 -21.47 25.58
N GLY A 236 5.30 -20.36 25.95
CA GLY A 236 4.58 -20.21 27.22
C GLY A 236 5.43 -19.72 28.39
N LYS A 237 6.58 -19.07 28.15
CA LYS A 237 7.30 -18.32 29.19
C LYS A 237 6.62 -16.96 29.35
N VAL A 238 6.13 -16.67 30.55
CA VAL A 238 5.39 -15.42 30.84
C VAL A 238 6.35 -14.39 31.43
N LEU A 239 6.29 -13.16 30.92
CA LEU A 239 7.07 -12.02 31.39
C LEU A 239 6.11 -10.96 31.94
N VAL A 240 6.35 -10.48 33.16
CA VAL A 240 5.67 -9.30 33.69
C VAL A 240 6.49 -8.08 33.28
N THR A 241 5.88 -7.18 32.50
CA THR A 241 6.49 -5.95 31.97
C THR A 241 6.05 -4.73 32.80
N GLY A 242 6.85 -3.66 32.72
CA GLY A 242 6.64 -2.40 33.41
C GLY A 242 7.13 -2.39 34.86
N GLU A 243 6.65 -1.42 35.64
CA GLU A 243 7.03 -1.17 37.03
C GLU A 243 6.06 -1.86 38.00
N SER A 244 6.52 -2.95 38.62
CA SER A 244 5.70 -3.71 39.58
C SER A 244 6.46 -4.11 40.85
N GLU A 245 5.73 -4.16 41.96
CA GLU A 245 6.18 -4.68 43.24
C GLU A 245 5.83 -6.16 43.37
N THR A 246 6.81 -6.98 43.78
CA THR A 246 6.55 -8.39 44.10
C THR A 246 5.92 -8.50 45.50
N VAL A 247 4.69 -9.01 45.57
CA VAL A 247 3.89 -9.13 46.81
C VAL A 247 3.61 -10.56 47.24
N GLY A 248 4.08 -11.54 46.46
CA GLY A 248 3.97 -12.97 46.75
C GLY A 248 5.05 -13.79 46.05
N ASP A 249 5.00 -15.11 46.20
CA ASP A 249 5.94 -16.01 45.52
C ASP A 249 5.72 -15.94 44.00
N VAL A 250 6.74 -15.48 43.27
CA VAL A 250 6.71 -15.45 41.80
C VAL A 250 6.73 -16.89 41.29
N PRO A 251 5.74 -17.31 40.48
CA PRO A 251 5.72 -18.66 39.92
C PRO A 251 6.97 -18.93 39.08
N ALA A 252 7.51 -20.15 39.14
CA ALA A 252 8.72 -20.52 38.38
C ALA A 252 8.58 -20.35 36.85
N THR A 253 7.34 -20.30 36.35
CA THR A 253 6.99 -20.09 34.95
C THR A 253 6.95 -18.62 34.52
N VAL A 254 7.13 -17.69 35.46
CA VAL A 254 7.03 -16.25 35.28
C VAL A 254 8.39 -15.60 35.54
N THR A 255 8.74 -14.59 34.74
CA THR A 255 9.92 -13.75 34.95
C THR A 255 9.50 -12.29 35.05
N MET A 256 10.02 -11.57 36.04
CA MET A 256 9.82 -10.13 36.17
C MET A 256 10.84 -9.40 35.27
N THR A 257 10.41 -8.41 34.50
CA THR A 257 11.29 -7.59 33.66
C THR A 257 10.88 -6.13 33.71
N GLU A 258 11.85 -5.22 33.69
CA GLU A 258 11.64 -3.76 33.64
C GLU A 258 11.45 -3.24 32.19
N ALA A 259 11.05 -4.10 31.26
CA ALA A 259 10.76 -3.68 29.89
C ALA A 259 9.47 -2.83 29.86
N PRO A 260 9.31 -1.88 28.92
CA PRO A 260 8.06 -1.14 28.74
C PRO A 260 6.83 -2.05 28.65
N THR A 261 5.67 -1.58 29.13
CA THR A 261 4.43 -2.37 29.22
C THR A 261 3.98 -2.94 27.88
N ASP A 262 4.21 -2.21 26.78
CA ASP A 262 3.88 -2.59 25.41
C ASP A 262 4.91 -3.51 24.73
N SER A 263 5.92 -3.99 25.46
CA SER A 263 6.96 -4.84 24.89
C SER A 263 6.45 -6.23 24.50
N ALA A 264 6.84 -6.69 23.32
CA ALA A 264 6.57 -8.05 22.86
C ALA A 264 7.72 -9.02 23.23
N ALA A 265 7.38 -10.20 23.76
CA ALA A 265 8.37 -11.26 23.97
C ALA A 265 8.84 -11.87 22.64
N THR A 266 10.12 -12.25 22.56
CA THR A 266 10.60 -13.11 21.47
C THR A 266 9.98 -14.51 21.55
N ILE A 267 10.04 -15.28 20.46
CA ILE A 267 9.45 -16.64 20.35
C ILE A 267 9.86 -17.55 21.53
N LEU A 268 11.10 -17.43 22.00
CA LEU A 268 11.65 -18.20 23.13
C LEU A 268 11.55 -17.47 24.49
N GLY A 269 11.18 -16.19 24.50
CA GLY A 269 11.11 -15.37 25.72
C GLY A 269 12.48 -15.06 26.32
N GLU A 270 13.52 -15.00 25.49
CA GLU A 270 14.90 -14.67 25.88
C GLU A 270 15.15 -13.15 25.85
N ALA A 271 14.32 -12.41 25.13
CA ALA A 271 14.37 -10.96 25.04
C ALA A 271 12.96 -10.38 24.87
N THR A 272 12.84 -9.08 25.12
CA THR A 272 11.65 -8.27 24.82
C THR A 272 11.99 -7.21 23.78
N ILE A 273 11.03 -6.88 22.92
CA ILE A 273 11.18 -5.88 21.84
C ILE A 273 10.12 -4.79 22.07
N SER A 274 10.53 -3.53 22.01
CA SER A 274 9.64 -2.35 22.06
C SER A 274 10.01 -1.37 20.94
N VAL A 275 9.04 -0.58 20.50
CA VAL A 275 9.24 0.46 19.47
C VAL A 275 9.58 1.78 20.16
N GLU A 276 10.71 2.40 19.80
CA GLU A 276 11.13 3.68 20.39
C GLU A 276 10.69 4.87 19.52
N SER A 277 10.90 4.78 18.21
CA SER A 277 10.52 5.81 17.24
C SER A 277 10.27 5.24 15.86
N ILE A 278 9.57 6.02 15.05
CA ILE A 278 9.36 5.77 13.63
C ILE A 278 9.91 7.00 12.90
N ASP A 279 11.06 6.85 12.25
CA ASP A 279 11.79 7.89 11.51
C ASP A 279 11.58 7.74 10.00
N VAL A 280 10.86 8.68 9.39
CA VAL A 280 10.71 8.76 7.91
C VAL A 280 11.85 9.53 7.24
N SER A 281 12.80 10.10 7.99
CA SER A 281 13.88 10.91 7.44
C SER A 281 14.93 10.05 6.74
N GLY A 282 15.23 10.37 5.48
CA GLY A 282 16.23 9.65 4.67
C GLY A 282 15.69 8.51 3.79
N LEU A 283 14.38 8.45 3.53
CA LEU A 283 13.86 7.77 2.33
C LEU A 283 14.39 8.48 1.08
N PRO A 284 14.79 7.76 0.01
CA PRO A 284 15.06 8.39 -1.29
C PRO A 284 13.89 9.32 -1.64
N VAL A 285 14.19 10.50 -2.16
CA VAL A 285 13.19 11.50 -2.56
C VAL A 285 12.45 10.98 -3.80
N SER A 286 11.56 10.01 -3.62
CA SER A 286 10.61 9.54 -4.61
C SER A 286 9.28 9.31 -3.92
N ASP A 287 8.30 10.17 -4.17
CA ASP A 287 6.85 9.90 -4.12
C ASP A 287 6.22 9.07 -2.97
N THR A 288 6.86 8.97 -1.81
CA THR A 288 6.61 7.96 -0.75
C THR A 288 5.23 7.95 -0.09
N GLN A 289 4.30 8.82 -0.47
CA GLN A 289 2.90 8.74 -0.04
C GLN A 289 1.94 8.21 -1.11
N LEU A 290 2.32 8.30 -2.39
CA LEU A 290 1.45 8.01 -3.53
C LEU A 290 1.86 6.75 -4.27
N ASP A 291 3.09 6.32 -4.07
CA ASP A 291 3.58 5.05 -4.53
C ASP A 291 3.46 4.01 -3.39
N PRO A 292 2.51 3.05 -3.48
CA PRO A 292 2.33 1.99 -2.50
C PRO A 292 3.50 0.99 -2.46
N THR A 293 4.61 1.30 -3.14
CA THR A 293 5.74 0.39 -3.35
C THR A 293 7.05 0.90 -2.75
N VAL A 294 7.08 2.10 -2.17
CA VAL A 294 8.27 2.64 -1.48
C VAL A 294 8.31 2.17 -0.02
N PRO A 295 9.47 1.71 0.50
CA PRO A 295 9.63 1.31 1.90
C PRO A 295 9.09 2.34 2.88
N SER A 296 8.43 1.86 3.92
CA SER A 296 8.00 2.69 5.05
C SER A 296 9.20 3.26 5.81
N ALA A 297 8.89 4.20 6.71
CA ALA A 297 9.77 4.75 7.73
C ALA A 297 10.76 3.72 8.32
N LEU A 298 11.97 4.18 8.64
CA LEU A 298 12.89 3.50 9.53
C LEU A 298 12.23 3.39 10.92
N ILE A 299 12.18 2.19 11.48
CA ILE A 299 11.58 1.90 12.78
C ILE A 299 12.71 1.64 13.76
N ASP A 300 12.83 2.48 14.78
CA ASP A 300 13.79 2.29 15.87
C ASP A 300 13.16 1.41 16.96
N LEU A 301 13.91 0.39 17.34
CA LEU A 301 13.51 -0.67 18.25
C LEU A 301 14.50 -0.77 19.42
N SER A 302 13.97 -0.98 20.62
CA SER A 302 14.72 -1.41 21.79
C SER A 302 14.57 -2.91 21.98
N VAL A 303 15.69 -3.63 22.08
CA VAL A 303 15.72 -5.06 22.43
C VAL A 303 16.37 -5.22 23.79
N ARG A 304 15.63 -5.73 24.77
CA ARG A 304 16.12 -5.98 26.13
C ARG A 304 16.27 -7.47 26.40
N SER A 305 17.47 -7.90 26.81
CA SER A 305 17.74 -9.29 27.19
C SER A 305 17.09 -9.62 28.53
N VAL A 306 16.30 -10.69 28.57
CA VAL A 306 15.68 -11.16 29.82
C VAL A 306 16.73 -11.78 30.76
N ALA A 307 17.82 -12.32 30.21
CA ALA A 307 18.86 -12.98 31.01
C ALA A 307 19.82 -12.01 31.69
N THR A 308 20.18 -10.91 31.01
CA THR A 308 21.19 -9.95 31.51
C THR A 308 20.57 -8.63 31.99
N GLY A 309 19.36 -8.30 31.54
CA GLY A 309 18.72 -7.00 31.78
C GLY A 309 19.29 -5.86 30.92
N GLU A 310 20.25 -6.14 30.02
CA GLU A 310 20.83 -5.14 29.13
C GLU A 310 19.92 -4.87 27.92
N SER A 311 19.93 -3.62 27.44
CA SER A 311 19.18 -3.19 26.24
C SER A 311 20.13 -2.81 25.10
N GLY A 312 19.70 -3.06 23.86
CA GLY A 312 20.34 -2.59 22.64
C GLY A 312 19.33 -1.93 21.69
N ALA A 313 19.78 -0.95 20.92
CA ALA A 313 18.97 -0.27 19.91
C ALA A 313 19.20 -0.88 18.52
N LEU A 314 18.14 -0.99 17.74
CA LEU A 314 18.14 -1.46 16.35
C LEU A 314 17.27 -0.54 15.51
N SER A 315 17.59 -0.38 14.23
CA SER A 315 16.74 0.33 13.29
C SER A 315 16.39 -0.58 12.12
N VAL A 316 15.12 -0.62 11.74
CA VAL A 316 14.58 -1.53 10.71
C VAL A 316 13.87 -0.73 9.63
N ARG A 317 14.17 -1.00 8.37
CA ARG A 317 13.35 -0.52 7.25
C ARG A 317 12.48 -1.67 6.74
N PRO A 318 11.16 -1.66 6.98
CA PRO A 318 10.26 -2.64 6.37
C PRO A 318 10.43 -2.60 4.85
N ASN A 319 10.45 -3.76 4.20
CA ASN A 319 10.66 -3.94 2.76
C ASN A 319 12.07 -3.58 2.25
N SER A 320 13.03 -3.32 3.15
CA SER A 320 14.45 -3.40 2.79
C SER A 320 14.92 -4.86 2.83
N ILE A 321 15.58 -5.29 1.77
CA ILE A 321 16.30 -6.57 1.80
C ILE A 321 17.46 -6.38 2.80
N SER A 322 17.48 -7.18 3.87
CA SER A 322 18.53 -7.12 4.87
C SER A 322 19.89 -7.33 4.20
N THR A 323 20.73 -6.30 4.22
CA THR A 323 22.17 -6.46 3.99
C THR A 323 22.78 -7.01 5.27
N ALA A 324 22.88 -8.34 5.37
CA ALA A 324 23.68 -8.97 6.41
C ALA A 324 25.15 -8.59 6.18
N GLY A 325 25.63 -7.60 6.92
CA GLY A 325 27.05 -7.29 7.04
C GLY A 325 27.73 -8.24 8.04
N ASP A 326 28.93 -8.66 7.67
CA ASP A 326 29.98 -9.23 8.53
C ASP A 326 29.71 -10.59 9.19
N GLN A 327 30.07 -11.68 8.51
CA GLN A 327 31.33 -12.40 8.74
C GLN A 327 31.52 -13.59 7.80
N SER A 328 32.79 -13.81 7.43
CA SER A 328 33.35 -14.93 6.68
C SER A 328 32.77 -16.31 6.99
N GLY A 329 32.33 -17.04 5.95
CA GLY A 329 31.98 -18.46 6.07
C GLY A 329 31.35 -19.06 4.82
N LEU A 330 32.17 -19.39 3.81
CA LEU A 330 31.79 -20.18 2.65
C LEU A 330 31.22 -21.55 3.06
N ALA A 331 29.96 -21.84 2.71
CA ALA A 331 29.50 -23.20 2.49
C ALA A 331 28.33 -23.20 1.49
N ALA A 332 28.58 -23.86 0.35
CA ALA A 332 27.66 -24.04 -0.76
C ALA A 332 26.64 -25.16 -0.48
N GLY A 333 25.46 -25.05 -1.13
CA GLY A 333 24.71 -26.20 -1.62
C GLY A 333 23.28 -26.36 -1.09
N ALA A 334 22.29 -25.97 -1.91
CA ALA A 334 21.03 -26.70 -2.05
C ALA A 334 20.28 -26.20 -3.30
N SER A 335 20.14 -27.08 -4.30
CA SER A 335 19.26 -26.89 -5.46
C SER A 335 17.78 -26.80 -5.04
N PRO A 336 16.94 -26.00 -5.71
CA PRO A 336 15.49 -26.10 -5.55
C PRO A 336 14.97 -27.44 -6.12
N PRO A 337 14.02 -28.13 -5.45
CA PRO A 337 13.43 -29.35 -5.96
C PRO A 337 12.41 -29.06 -7.07
N SER A 338 12.51 -29.86 -8.13
CA SER A 338 11.56 -29.98 -9.24
C SER A 338 10.15 -30.37 -8.78
N GLN A 339 9.12 -29.68 -9.26
CA GLN A 339 7.76 -30.20 -9.40
C GLN A 339 7.26 -29.88 -10.82
N ALA A 340 7.19 -30.87 -11.70
CA ALA A 340 6.10 -31.83 -11.90
C ALA A 340 5.18 -31.36 -13.05
N SER A 341 5.54 -31.85 -14.23
CA SER A 341 4.83 -31.79 -15.51
C SER A 341 3.40 -32.35 -15.44
N VAL A 342 2.45 -31.65 -16.05
CA VAL A 342 1.13 -32.18 -16.46
C VAL A 342 0.98 -32.03 -17.99
N PRO A 343 0.44 -33.02 -18.73
CA PRO A 343 0.55 -33.08 -20.18
C PRO A 343 -0.57 -32.35 -20.95
N ASP A 344 -0.19 -32.02 -22.19
CA ASP A 344 -0.94 -31.48 -23.33
C ASP A 344 -2.28 -32.20 -23.66
N ALA A 345 -3.29 -31.42 -24.06
CA ALA A 345 -4.44 -31.89 -24.85
C ALA A 345 -5.18 -30.74 -25.59
N THR A 346 -4.77 -30.51 -26.84
CA THR A 346 -5.61 -30.41 -28.06
C THR A 346 -6.73 -29.36 -28.21
N ARG A 347 -6.44 -28.38 -29.09
CA ARG A 347 -7.14 -28.04 -30.35
C ARG A 347 -8.66 -28.26 -30.42
N VAL A 348 -9.43 -27.15 -30.36
CA VAL A 348 -10.73 -27.03 -31.06
C VAL A 348 -10.80 -25.66 -31.75
N THR A 349 -11.10 -25.69 -33.04
CA THR A 349 -11.30 -24.56 -33.97
C THR A 349 -12.57 -23.76 -33.66
N PRO A 350 -12.60 -22.43 -33.88
CA PRO A 350 -13.80 -21.62 -33.74
C PRO A 350 -14.63 -21.60 -35.03
N THR A 351 -15.91 -21.96 -34.93
CA THR A 351 -16.93 -21.65 -35.96
C THR A 351 -17.77 -20.49 -35.47
N GLY A 352 -17.79 -19.40 -36.25
CA GLY A 352 -18.55 -18.19 -35.95
C GLY A 352 -20.03 -18.28 -36.33
N VAL A 353 -20.78 -17.27 -35.89
CA VAL A 353 -21.90 -16.66 -36.63
C VAL A 353 -22.18 -15.25 -36.10
N ASP A 354 -21.79 -14.29 -36.94
CA ASP A 354 -22.52 -13.14 -37.44
C ASP A 354 -23.21 -12.08 -36.56
N ALA A 355 -22.96 -10.86 -37.05
CA ALA A 355 -23.40 -9.55 -36.60
C ALA A 355 -24.74 -9.09 -37.22
N GLY A 356 -25.33 -8.08 -36.57
CA GLY A 356 -26.36 -7.18 -37.12
C GLY A 356 -27.49 -6.96 -36.11
N LYS A 357 -28.05 -5.77 -35.87
CA LYS A 357 -28.04 -4.46 -36.52
C LYS A 357 -28.49 -3.39 -35.49
N SER A 358 -28.15 -2.14 -35.79
CA SER A 358 -28.61 -0.90 -35.16
C SER A 358 -30.07 -0.54 -35.47
N ALA A 359 -30.79 0.11 -34.53
CA ALA A 359 -31.62 1.34 -34.71
C ALA A 359 -32.81 1.49 -33.70
N ASP A 360 -32.66 2.49 -32.83
CA ASP A 360 -33.54 3.67 -32.60
C ASP A 360 -34.99 3.62 -31.99
N THR A 361 -35.17 4.56 -31.05
CA THR A 361 -36.36 5.32 -30.60
C THR A 361 -37.60 4.73 -29.85
N THR A 362 -37.69 5.17 -28.58
CA THR A 362 -38.82 5.86 -27.89
C THR A 362 -40.03 5.14 -27.26
N ARG A 363 -40.24 5.52 -25.98
CA ARG A 363 -41.49 5.77 -25.21
C ARG A 363 -42.18 4.64 -24.40
N SER A 364 -41.94 4.74 -23.09
CA SER A 364 -42.90 4.86 -21.95
C SER A 364 -44.01 3.83 -21.73
N SER A 365 -43.98 3.19 -20.54
CA SER A 365 -45.08 3.20 -19.56
C SER A 365 -44.64 2.59 -18.22
N ALA A 366 -45.38 2.93 -17.17
CA ALA A 366 -44.96 2.97 -15.78
C ALA A 366 -45.21 1.69 -14.94
N ALA A 367 -44.39 1.58 -13.90
CA ALA A 367 -44.63 1.06 -12.55
C ALA A 367 -45.45 -0.23 -12.33
N ALA A 368 -44.76 -1.26 -11.84
CA ALA A 368 -45.22 -2.11 -10.75
C ALA A 368 -44.01 -2.61 -9.95
N ALA A 369 -44.08 -2.49 -8.62
CA ALA A 369 -43.04 -2.85 -7.67
C ALA A 369 -42.72 -4.35 -7.74
N ALA A 370 -41.48 -4.67 -8.08
CA ALA A 370 -40.83 -5.97 -7.87
C ALA A 370 -39.50 -5.70 -7.15
N GLN A 371 -39.14 -6.57 -6.22
CA GLN A 371 -37.88 -6.48 -5.47
C GLN A 371 -36.71 -6.29 -6.46
N GLY A 372 -35.98 -5.20 -6.24
CA GLY A 372 -35.38 -4.42 -7.32
C GLY A 372 -34.13 -5.03 -7.95
N GLU A 373 -34.14 -5.14 -9.27
CA GLU A 373 -32.90 -5.20 -10.05
C GLU A 373 -32.10 -3.91 -9.80
N GLN A 374 -30.82 -4.07 -9.45
CA GLN A 374 -29.88 -2.96 -9.32
C GLN A 374 -29.78 -2.22 -10.67
N PRO A 375 -29.74 -0.88 -10.71
CA PRO A 375 -29.65 -0.16 -11.97
C PRO A 375 -28.34 -0.49 -12.70
N ALA A 376 -28.43 -0.91 -13.96
CA ALA A 376 -27.27 -1.27 -14.77
C ALA A 376 -26.34 -0.07 -14.99
N GLY A 377 -25.05 -0.26 -14.72
CA GLY A 377 -24.02 0.76 -14.94
C GLY A 377 -23.63 0.89 -16.41
N SER A 378 -23.33 2.11 -16.87
CA SER A 378 -22.83 2.35 -18.23
C SER A 378 -21.51 1.61 -18.46
N SER A 379 -21.36 0.96 -19.62
CA SER A 379 -20.11 0.30 -20.02
C SER A 379 -19.04 1.25 -20.55
N SER A 380 -19.34 2.53 -20.74
CA SER A 380 -18.38 3.50 -21.32
C SER A 380 -18.28 4.83 -20.59
N ASN A 381 -19.31 5.21 -19.84
CA ASN A 381 -19.28 6.41 -19.00
C ASN A 381 -18.69 6.07 -17.63
N PRO A 382 -17.56 6.70 -17.23
CA PRO A 382 -16.97 6.48 -15.91
C PRO A 382 -17.91 6.94 -14.78
N ILE A 383 -18.75 7.96 -15.02
CA ILE A 383 -19.65 8.52 -14.00
C ILE A 383 -20.71 7.50 -13.58
N GLU A 384 -20.90 7.35 -12.26
CA GLU A 384 -21.87 6.44 -11.67
C GLU A 384 -23.26 7.07 -11.59
N ALA A 385 -24.13 6.82 -12.56
CA ALA A 385 -25.49 7.33 -12.56
C ALA A 385 -26.40 6.59 -11.57
N GLU A 386 -26.06 5.34 -11.31
CA GLU A 386 -26.71 4.36 -10.44
C GLU A 386 -26.44 4.56 -8.93
N ARG A 387 -25.47 5.43 -8.58
CA ARG A 387 -25.00 5.63 -7.20
C ARG A 387 -26.09 6.09 -6.21
N ALA A 388 -25.89 5.75 -4.93
CA ALA A 388 -26.64 6.34 -3.82
C ALA A 388 -26.07 7.67 -3.32
N CYS A 389 -24.76 7.83 -3.30
CA CYS A 389 -24.12 9.04 -2.78
C CYS A 389 -24.30 10.24 -3.73
N SER A 390 -24.43 11.44 -3.16
CA SER A 390 -24.82 12.64 -3.92
C SER A 390 -23.78 13.09 -4.95
N VAL A 391 -22.49 13.01 -4.61
CA VAL A 391 -21.37 13.47 -5.44
C VAL A 391 -20.65 12.27 -6.08
N PRO A 392 -20.66 12.14 -7.42
CA PRO A 392 -20.02 11.00 -8.06
C PRO A 392 -18.50 11.07 -7.94
N MET A 393 -17.86 9.91 -7.75
CA MET A 393 -16.40 9.82 -7.64
C MET A 393 -15.74 10.01 -9.00
N ASN A 394 -16.14 9.28 -10.03
CA ASN A 394 -15.45 9.28 -11.33
C ASN A 394 -16.02 10.31 -12.32
N ASP A 395 -16.34 11.51 -11.83
CA ASP A 395 -16.62 12.67 -12.67
C ASP A 395 -15.38 13.59 -12.70
N PRO A 396 -14.76 13.84 -13.87
CA PRO A 396 -13.60 14.73 -14.00
C PRO A 396 -13.78 16.15 -13.44
N ARG A 397 -15.04 16.58 -13.28
CA ARG A 397 -15.41 17.88 -12.71
C ARG A 397 -15.38 17.91 -11.18
N ASN A 398 -15.22 16.75 -10.55
CA ASN A 398 -15.26 16.57 -9.09
C ASN A 398 -13.87 16.25 -8.54
N GLN A 399 -12.91 17.10 -8.87
CA GLN A 399 -11.54 16.99 -8.37
C GLN A 399 -11.41 17.78 -7.05
N ALA A 400 -11.43 17.05 -5.93
CA ALA A 400 -11.19 17.60 -4.59
C ALA A 400 -9.69 17.87 -4.42
N LEU A 401 -9.33 18.97 -3.76
CA LEU A 401 -7.92 19.28 -3.43
C LEU A 401 -7.55 18.61 -2.12
N GLN A 402 -6.45 17.87 -2.09
CA GLN A 402 -5.85 17.44 -0.83
C GLN A 402 -5.19 18.64 -0.15
N PRO A 403 -5.69 19.11 1.01
CA PRO A 403 -5.06 20.23 1.70
C PRO A 403 -3.77 19.79 2.39
N LYS A 404 -2.89 20.76 2.63
CA LYS A 404 -1.78 20.59 3.58
C LYS A 404 -2.34 20.47 5.00
N PRO A 405 -1.67 19.74 5.92
CA PRO A 405 -2.07 19.69 7.33
C PRO A 405 -2.24 21.11 7.93
N ARG A 406 -1.33 22.02 7.58
CA ARG A 406 -1.36 23.43 7.96
C ARG A 406 -2.58 24.21 7.43
N GLN A 407 -3.10 23.88 6.24
CA GLN A 407 -4.32 24.48 5.70
C GLN A 407 -5.55 24.06 6.50
N VAL A 408 -5.61 22.79 6.92
CA VAL A 408 -6.68 22.28 7.79
C VAL A 408 -6.64 22.95 9.16
N GLU A 409 -5.46 23.05 9.79
CA GLU A 409 -5.28 23.79 11.05
C GLU A 409 -5.73 25.26 10.93
N TRP A 410 -5.38 25.93 9.82
CA TRP A 410 -5.87 27.28 9.54
C TRP A 410 -7.40 27.32 9.43
N ALA A 411 -8.01 26.43 8.65
CA ALA A 411 -9.46 26.42 8.46
C ALA A 411 -10.20 26.19 9.78
N VAL A 412 -9.70 25.26 10.61
CA VAL A 412 -10.23 25.01 11.95
C VAL A 412 -10.09 26.25 12.85
N ASN A 413 -8.91 26.85 12.92
CA ASN A 413 -8.66 28.07 13.72
C ASN A 413 -9.63 29.21 13.33
N GLN A 414 -9.97 29.35 12.05
CA GLN A 414 -10.97 30.33 11.61
C GLN A 414 -12.41 29.88 11.91
N ALA A 415 -12.76 28.62 11.66
CA ALA A 415 -14.13 28.10 11.79
C ALA A 415 -14.64 28.15 13.24
N VAL A 416 -13.82 27.71 14.21
CA VAL A 416 -14.24 27.71 15.62
C VAL A 416 -14.46 29.12 16.19
N ASN A 417 -13.99 30.15 15.49
CA ASN A 417 -14.18 31.56 15.82
C ASN A 417 -15.25 32.24 14.92
N GLY A 418 -16.00 31.48 14.11
CA GLY A 418 -17.00 32.01 13.17
C GLY A 418 -16.40 32.88 12.04
N ALA A 419 -15.11 32.73 11.78
CA ALA A 419 -14.33 33.61 10.93
C ALA A 419 -13.86 32.97 9.63
N LEU A 420 -14.31 31.74 9.30
CA LEU A 420 -13.99 31.06 8.04
C LEU A 420 -14.80 31.63 6.85
N ASN A 421 -14.66 32.94 6.65
CA ASN A 421 -15.38 33.76 5.67
C ASN A 421 -14.56 33.99 4.40
N VAL A 422 -13.58 33.12 4.12
CA VAL A 422 -12.83 33.18 2.87
C VAL A 422 -13.81 33.10 1.68
N ALA A 423 -13.78 34.13 0.83
CA ALA A 423 -14.68 34.18 -0.32
C ALA A 423 -14.27 33.11 -1.33
N ARG A 424 -15.20 32.22 -1.66
CA ARG A 424 -15.12 31.36 -2.84
C ARG A 424 -15.85 32.08 -3.97
N PRO A 425 -15.16 32.55 -5.02
CA PRO A 425 -15.84 33.12 -6.18
C PRO A 425 -16.70 32.05 -6.87
N ALA A 426 -17.61 32.49 -7.73
CA ALA A 426 -18.35 31.57 -8.58
C ALA A 426 -17.37 30.72 -9.40
N ASN A 427 -17.65 29.43 -9.48
CA ASN A 427 -16.80 28.43 -10.13
C ASN A 427 -15.38 28.33 -9.54
N TYR A 428 -15.22 28.56 -8.22
CA TYR A 428 -13.95 28.32 -7.53
C TYR A 428 -13.42 26.91 -7.82
N LYS A 429 -12.14 26.83 -8.23
CA LYS A 429 -11.46 25.59 -8.66
C LYS A 429 -12.23 24.77 -9.70
N SER A 430 -13.00 25.43 -10.56
CA SER A 430 -13.71 24.80 -11.68
C SER A 430 -14.84 23.84 -11.28
N TRP A 431 -15.32 23.90 -10.03
CA TRP A 431 -16.33 22.95 -9.50
C TRP A 431 -17.78 23.22 -9.93
N GLY A 432 -18.04 24.30 -10.67
CA GLY A 432 -19.38 24.70 -11.12
C GLY A 432 -20.31 25.22 -10.00
N LEU A 433 -19.76 25.60 -8.84
CA LEU A 433 -20.53 26.12 -7.71
C LEU A 433 -20.81 27.63 -7.83
N PRO A 434 -21.93 28.14 -7.29
CA PRO A 434 -22.13 29.58 -7.11
C PRO A 434 -21.09 30.16 -6.13
N ALA A 435 -20.97 31.48 -6.03
CA ALA A 435 -20.11 32.10 -5.03
C ALA A 435 -20.64 31.84 -3.61
N TYR A 436 -19.75 31.58 -2.65
CA TYR A 436 -20.11 31.32 -1.25
C TYR A 436 -18.94 31.62 -0.31
N THR A 437 -19.20 31.63 0.99
CA THR A 437 -18.17 31.45 2.02
C THR A 437 -18.46 30.16 2.78
N PRO A 438 -17.44 29.41 3.22
CA PRO A 438 -17.66 28.18 3.98
C PRO A 438 -18.56 28.40 5.20
N GLN A 439 -18.26 29.41 6.02
CA GLN A 439 -19.04 29.73 7.21
C GLN A 439 -20.43 30.31 6.90
N GLY A 440 -20.59 31.01 5.77
CA GLY A 440 -21.90 31.50 5.34
C GLY A 440 -22.82 30.37 4.88
N MET A 441 -22.24 29.33 4.29
CA MET A 441 -22.97 28.13 3.86
C MET A 441 -23.28 27.18 5.03
N PHE A 442 -22.38 27.12 6.01
CA PHE A 442 -22.49 26.29 7.22
C PHE A 442 -22.21 27.18 8.45
N PRO A 443 -23.20 27.95 8.94
CA PRO A 443 -23.02 28.87 10.06
C PRO A 443 -22.84 28.14 11.40
N ASN A 444 -21.97 28.64 12.28
CA ASN A 444 -21.82 28.05 13.62
C ASN A 444 -23.15 28.04 14.39
N ILE A 445 -23.32 26.99 15.18
CA ILE A 445 -24.40 26.84 16.15
C ILE A 445 -23.90 27.43 17.47
N THR A 446 -24.74 28.25 18.10
CA THR A 446 -24.40 28.82 19.42
C THR A 446 -24.34 27.70 20.46
N LEU A 447 -23.18 27.54 21.10
CA LEU A 447 -22.99 26.59 22.18
C LEU A 447 -23.72 27.07 23.45
N THR A 448 -24.20 26.11 24.23
CA THR A 448 -24.75 26.36 25.57
C THR A 448 -23.77 25.89 26.64
N ASP A 449 -23.62 26.64 27.73
CA ASP A 449 -22.85 26.21 28.89
C ASP A 449 -23.65 25.24 29.77
N SER A 450 -23.03 24.74 30.84
CA SER A 450 -23.67 23.85 31.82
C SER A 450 -24.88 24.48 32.55
N ALA A 451 -25.07 25.80 32.44
CA ALA A 451 -26.23 26.52 32.96
C ALA A 451 -27.31 26.77 31.89
N GLY A 452 -27.16 26.21 30.69
CA GLY A 452 -28.07 26.39 29.56
C GLY A 452 -28.02 27.79 28.93
N LYS A 453 -26.99 28.59 29.25
CA LYS A 453 -26.81 29.94 28.70
C LYS A 453 -25.92 29.89 27.46
N PRO A 454 -26.11 30.82 26.50
CA PRO A 454 -25.19 30.97 25.39
C PRO A 454 -23.74 31.16 25.88
N SER A 455 -22.86 30.27 25.47
CA SER A 455 -21.43 30.37 25.72
C SER A 455 -20.82 31.50 24.89
N THR A 456 -19.83 32.18 25.47
CA THR A 456 -19.00 33.17 24.76
C THR A 456 -17.73 32.57 24.16
N THR A 457 -17.45 31.29 24.43
CA THR A 457 -16.30 30.54 23.92
C THR A 457 -16.78 29.40 23.03
N GLY A 458 -16.10 29.21 21.89
CA GLY A 458 -16.39 28.15 20.92
C GLY A 458 -15.62 26.85 21.17
N VAL A 459 -15.67 25.96 20.17
CA VAL A 459 -14.95 24.67 20.18
C VAL A 459 -13.43 24.91 20.21
N PRO A 460 -12.66 24.24 21.09
CA PRO A 460 -11.20 24.28 21.05
C PRO A 460 -10.70 23.71 19.72
N SER A 461 -9.79 24.41 19.04
CA SER A 461 -9.29 23.98 17.72
C SER A 461 -8.74 22.55 17.73
N GLN A 462 -8.04 22.16 18.80
CA GLN A 462 -7.43 20.84 18.93
C GLN A 462 -8.44 19.70 19.09
N VAL A 463 -9.64 19.97 19.61
CA VAL A 463 -10.71 18.96 19.65
C VAL A 463 -11.16 18.63 18.23
N LEU A 464 -11.43 19.65 17.42
CA LEU A 464 -11.85 19.46 16.04
C LEU A 464 -10.73 18.88 15.16
N LEU A 465 -9.47 19.29 15.39
CA LEU A 465 -8.32 18.72 14.69
C LEU A 465 -8.04 17.26 15.07
N GLY A 466 -8.18 16.90 16.34
CA GLY A 466 -8.09 15.52 16.80
C GLY A 466 -9.20 14.64 16.21
N LEU A 467 -10.41 15.19 16.07
CA LEU A 467 -11.52 14.53 15.40
C LEU A 467 -11.16 14.24 13.93
N PHE A 468 -10.65 15.23 13.20
CA PHE A 468 -10.23 15.04 11.81
C PHE A 468 -9.05 14.08 11.63
N ALA A 469 -8.12 14.02 12.59
CA ALA A 469 -7.07 13.01 12.60
C ALA A 469 -7.65 11.60 12.75
N GLN A 470 -8.64 11.42 13.65
CA GLN A 470 -9.32 10.15 13.85
C GLN A 470 -10.17 9.72 12.64
N GLU A 471 -10.93 10.65 12.05
CA GLU A 471 -11.86 10.37 10.95
C GLU A 471 -11.14 9.98 9.67
N SER A 472 -10.23 10.82 9.18
CA SER A 472 -9.62 10.63 7.86
C SER A 472 -8.12 10.91 7.79
N ASN A 473 -7.46 11.18 8.92
CA ASN A 473 -6.06 11.63 8.93
C ASN A 473 -5.86 12.99 8.22
N LEU A 474 -6.84 13.89 8.35
CA LEU A 474 -6.92 15.19 7.65
C LEU A 474 -7.07 15.10 6.12
N TRP A 475 -7.45 13.93 5.59
CA TRP A 475 -7.59 13.71 4.16
C TRP A 475 -8.92 14.21 3.61
N MET A 476 -8.84 14.89 2.47
CA MET A 476 -9.97 15.33 1.64
C MET A 476 -10.11 14.48 0.37
N THR A 477 -9.02 13.88 -0.08
CA THR A 477 -8.95 12.92 -1.17
C THR A 477 -8.50 11.55 -0.63
N PRO A 478 -8.67 10.46 -1.39
CA PRO A 478 -8.06 9.18 -1.03
C PRO A 478 -6.52 9.26 -0.94
N GLY A 479 -5.92 8.24 -0.34
CA GLY A 479 -4.49 8.22 0.05
C GLY A 479 -3.47 8.30 -1.08
N TYR A 480 -3.89 8.19 -2.34
CA TYR A 480 -3.02 8.30 -3.53
C TYR A 480 -2.85 9.74 -4.04
N ALA A 481 -3.31 10.77 -3.31
CA ALA A 481 -3.07 12.18 -3.65
C ALA A 481 -2.34 12.93 -2.53
N ALA A 482 -1.15 13.46 -2.84
CA ALA A 482 -0.35 14.24 -1.89
C ALA A 482 -0.93 15.65 -1.72
N PRO A 483 -0.64 16.35 -0.61
CA PRO A 483 -1.07 17.74 -0.44
C PRO A 483 -0.75 18.63 -1.64
N GLY A 484 -1.75 19.36 -2.15
CA GLY A 484 -1.63 20.18 -3.36
C GLY A 484 -2.11 19.50 -4.64
N LEU A 485 -2.20 18.17 -4.68
CA LEU A 485 -2.85 17.44 -5.77
C LEU A 485 -4.37 17.51 -5.63
N THR A 486 -5.04 17.44 -6.78
CA THR A 486 -6.47 17.17 -6.81
C THR A 486 -6.75 15.73 -7.24
N ALA A 487 -7.82 15.12 -6.75
CA ALA A 487 -8.17 13.73 -7.03
C ALA A 487 -9.67 13.47 -6.81
N ASN A 488 -10.11 12.20 -6.86
CA ASN A 488 -11.46 11.84 -6.43
C ASN A 488 -11.76 12.40 -5.02
N PRO A 489 -13.02 12.72 -4.70
CA PRO A 489 -13.42 13.03 -3.33
C PRO A 489 -13.19 11.83 -2.41
N LEU A 490 -12.66 12.05 -1.21
CA LEU A 490 -12.66 11.02 -0.18
C LEU A 490 -14.11 10.75 0.24
N VAL A 491 -14.50 9.49 0.20
CA VAL A 491 -15.83 9.02 0.60
C VAL A 491 -15.70 7.67 1.31
N GLY A 492 -16.63 7.36 2.21
CA GLY A 492 -16.74 6.06 2.88
C GLY A 492 -17.00 4.89 1.91
N ARG A 493 -17.84 3.93 2.30
CA ARG A 493 -18.18 2.76 1.45
C ARG A 493 -19.09 3.15 0.28
N TYR A 494 -18.58 3.91 -0.70
CA TYR A 494 -19.35 4.48 -1.80
C TYR A 494 -20.12 3.45 -2.64
N TRP A 495 -19.52 2.29 -2.88
CA TRP A 495 -20.09 1.19 -3.67
C TRP A 495 -20.93 0.20 -2.84
N GLY A 496 -20.97 0.38 -1.51
CA GLY A 496 -21.62 -0.52 -0.55
C GLY A 496 -21.16 -1.98 -0.60
N GLN A 497 -19.94 -2.20 -1.09
CA GLN A 497 -19.29 -3.50 -1.09
C GLN A 497 -19.10 -3.99 0.35
N ASP A 498 -19.39 -5.27 0.58
CA ASP A 498 -19.26 -5.92 1.87
C ASP A 498 -18.04 -6.86 1.85
N SER A 499 -16.93 -6.36 2.39
CA SER A 499 -15.69 -7.13 2.50
C SER A 499 -15.80 -8.33 3.43
N THR A 500 -16.90 -8.47 4.17
CA THR A 500 -17.13 -9.56 5.11
C THR A 500 -17.66 -10.85 4.46
N LEU A 501 -18.10 -10.78 3.21
CA LEU A 501 -18.67 -11.91 2.49
C LEU A 501 -17.62 -13.01 2.19
N PRO A 502 -18.03 -14.30 2.11
CA PRO A 502 -17.09 -15.41 2.13
C PRO A 502 -16.32 -15.62 0.83
N THR A 503 -16.89 -15.26 -0.33
CA THR A 503 -16.22 -15.42 -1.63
C THR A 503 -15.69 -14.10 -2.15
N ALA A 504 -14.58 -14.16 -2.90
CA ALA A 504 -14.02 -13.01 -3.57
C ALA A 504 -15.08 -12.30 -4.44
N ASP A 505 -15.89 -13.03 -5.19
CA ASP A 505 -16.88 -12.43 -6.08
C ASP A 505 -17.98 -11.67 -5.35
N GLU A 506 -18.47 -12.19 -4.23
CA GLU A 506 -19.46 -11.52 -3.40
C GLU A 506 -18.91 -10.22 -2.79
N LYS A 507 -17.65 -10.21 -2.33
CA LYS A 507 -17.02 -9.00 -1.75
C LYS A 507 -16.97 -7.83 -2.72
N TRP A 508 -16.87 -8.10 -4.02
CA TRP A 508 -16.80 -7.08 -5.07
C TRP A 508 -18.16 -6.73 -5.66
N ALA A 509 -19.23 -7.38 -5.21
CA ALA A 509 -20.59 -7.04 -5.62
C ALA A 509 -20.96 -5.64 -5.12
N ILE A 510 -21.49 -4.82 -6.03
CA ILE A 510 -21.94 -3.46 -5.71
C ILE A 510 -23.34 -3.55 -5.08
N ASP A 511 -23.51 -2.94 -3.90
CA ASP A 511 -24.82 -2.72 -3.29
C ASP A 511 -25.01 -1.25 -2.92
N TRP A 512 -25.71 -0.51 -3.78
CA TRP A 512 -25.96 0.91 -3.56
C TRP A 512 -26.80 1.20 -2.31
N ASN A 513 -27.59 0.27 -1.80
CA ASN A 513 -28.36 0.49 -0.58
C ASN A 513 -27.46 0.52 0.65
N ALA A 514 -26.46 -0.35 0.68
CA ALA A 514 -25.45 -0.44 1.74
C ALA A 514 -24.36 0.64 1.66
N ALA A 515 -24.41 1.53 0.65
CA ALA A 515 -23.40 2.57 0.50
C ALA A 515 -23.31 3.49 1.72
N ASP A 516 -22.09 3.81 2.16
CA ASP A 516 -21.83 4.85 3.16
C ASP A 516 -21.28 6.10 2.45
N CYS A 517 -21.98 7.22 2.65
CA CYS A 517 -21.78 8.47 1.92
C CYS A 517 -21.15 9.55 2.80
N GLY A 518 -20.31 9.18 3.76
CA GLY A 518 -19.46 10.10 4.51
C GLY A 518 -18.38 10.71 3.64
N TYR A 519 -18.34 12.04 3.48
CA TYR A 519 -17.37 12.73 2.61
C TYR A 519 -16.33 13.54 3.37
N GLY A 520 -15.10 13.54 2.83
CA GLY A 520 -14.02 14.47 3.17
C GLY A 520 -13.46 14.31 4.58
N ILE A 521 -12.87 15.39 5.10
CA ILE A 521 -12.04 15.37 6.32
C ILE A 521 -12.79 14.88 7.56
N GLY A 522 -14.02 15.35 7.77
CA GLY A 522 -14.82 14.93 8.91
C GLY A 522 -15.79 13.79 8.63
N GLN A 523 -15.69 13.12 7.47
CA GLN A 523 -16.59 12.04 7.04
C GLN A 523 -18.07 12.42 7.22
N VAL A 524 -18.49 13.57 6.66
CA VAL A 524 -19.86 14.08 6.82
C VAL A 524 -20.84 13.20 6.02
N THR A 525 -21.75 12.50 6.72
CA THR A 525 -22.70 11.54 6.11
C THR A 525 -24.14 12.07 5.99
N ASP A 526 -24.62 12.79 6.99
CA ASP A 526 -26.01 13.25 7.06
C ASP A 526 -26.37 14.21 5.91
N GLY A 527 -27.45 13.89 5.19
CA GLY A 527 -27.91 14.63 4.03
C GLY A 527 -27.01 14.48 2.79
N MET A 528 -26.09 13.51 2.76
CA MET A 528 -25.16 13.30 1.63
C MET A 528 -25.57 12.20 0.64
N ARG A 529 -26.67 11.51 0.90
CA ARG A 529 -27.32 10.63 -0.10
C ARG A 529 -28.15 11.45 -1.09
N ARG A 530 -28.36 10.89 -2.29
CA ARG A 530 -29.35 11.43 -3.24
C ARG A 530 -30.73 11.34 -2.64
N GLU A 531 -31.57 12.34 -2.89
CA GLU A 531 -32.93 12.41 -2.33
C GLU A 531 -33.75 11.13 -2.56
N ALA A 532 -33.64 10.54 -3.76
CA ALA A 532 -34.35 9.31 -4.11
C ALA A 532 -33.87 8.04 -3.38
N MET A 533 -32.72 8.09 -2.71
CA MET A 533 -32.10 6.97 -1.97
C MET A 533 -31.75 7.37 -0.54
N ARG A 534 -32.40 8.40 0.01
CA ARG A 534 -32.19 8.84 1.39
C ARG A 534 -32.67 7.78 2.38
N LEU A 535 -31.90 7.56 3.45
CA LEU A 535 -32.27 6.61 4.50
C LEU A 535 -33.45 7.18 5.33
N PRO A 536 -34.38 6.33 5.81
CA PRO A 536 -35.51 6.79 6.62
C PRO A 536 -35.10 7.52 7.92
N THR A 537 -33.93 7.18 8.45
CA THR A 537 -33.35 7.77 9.68
C THR A 537 -32.65 9.11 9.44
N ASP A 538 -32.33 9.45 8.19
CA ASP A 538 -31.65 10.70 7.83
C ASP A 538 -32.66 11.85 7.65
N THR A 539 -32.77 12.66 8.68
CA THR A 539 -33.65 13.84 8.70
C THR A 539 -32.99 15.10 8.14
N THR A 540 -31.68 15.06 7.88
CA THR A 540 -30.91 16.22 7.40
C THR A 540 -31.14 16.43 5.91
N VAL A 541 -31.51 17.65 5.52
CA VAL A 541 -31.70 18.01 4.11
C VAL A 541 -30.60 18.99 3.69
N ARG A 542 -29.84 18.63 2.66
CA ARG A 542 -28.79 19.48 2.06
C ARG A 542 -29.09 19.77 0.61
N THR A 543 -28.85 21.00 0.18
CA THR A 543 -28.90 21.37 -1.23
C THR A 543 -27.75 20.72 -2.01
N THR A 544 -27.90 20.57 -3.33
CA THR A 544 -26.82 20.06 -4.19
C THR A 544 -25.53 20.90 -4.09
N ALA A 545 -25.65 22.21 -3.89
CA ALA A 545 -24.51 23.09 -3.68
C ALA A 545 -23.79 22.78 -2.36
N GLN A 546 -24.53 22.55 -1.27
CA GLN A 546 -23.95 22.14 0.02
C GLN A 546 -23.29 20.77 -0.07
N GLN A 547 -23.94 19.77 -0.69
CA GLN A 547 -23.38 18.44 -0.88
C GLN A 547 -22.05 18.50 -1.66
N ARG A 548 -22.04 19.22 -2.79
CA ARG A 548 -20.81 19.40 -3.58
C ARG A 548 -19.73 20.18 -2.84
N ALA A 549 -20.08 21.22 -2.07
CA ALA A 549 -19.09 21.96 -1.28
C ALA A 549 -18.47 21.07 -0.19
N ILE A 550 -19.26 20.27 0.52
CA ILE A 550 -18.79 19.30 1.53
C ILE A 550 -17.81 18.29 0.91
N ALA A 551 -18.09 17.81 -0.30
CA ALA A 551 -17.27 16.81 -0.97
C ALA A 551 -16.02 17.36 -1.68
N LEU A 552 -15.95 18.66 -1.99
CA LEU A 552 -14.87 19.22 -2.83
C LEU A 552 -14.03 20.30 -2.14
N ASP A 553 -14.60 21.08 -1.21
CA ASP A 553 -13.89 22.15 -0.48
C ASP A 553 -13.64 21.72 0.97
N PHE A 554 -12.37 21.48 1.30
CA PHE A 554 -11.96 21.13 2.65
C PHE A 554 -12.44 22.15 3.71
N ALA A 555 -12.48 23.45 3.37
CA ALA A 555 -12.93 24.48 4.31
C ALA A 555 -14.45 24.40 4.57
N ALA A 556 -15.23 24.05 3.55
CA ALA A 556 -16.66 23.83 3.67
C ALA A 556 -16.96 22.55 4.47
N ASN A 557 -16.19 21.49 4.23
CA ASN A 557 -16.23 20.26 5.02
C ASN A 557 -15.95 20.55 6.51
N VAL A 558 -14.88 21.29 6.82
CA VAL A 558 -14.53 21.71 8.19
C VAL A 558 -15.68 22.45 8.86
N ALA A 559 -16.33 23.40 8.17
CA ALA A 559 -17.45 24.15 8.73
C ALA A 559 -18.70 23.27 8.96
N ALA A 560 -18.98 22.34 8.04
CA ALA A 560 -20.09 21.40 8.19
C ALA A 560 -19.86 20.41 9.36
N SER A 561 -18.64 19.87 9.51
CA SER A 561 -18.29 19.00 10.63
C SER A 561 -18.32 19.73 11.97
N LEU A 562 -17.93 20.99 12.00
CA LEU A 562 -18.05 21.83 13.20
C LEU A 562 -19.51 21.92 13.66
N GLN A 563 -20.47 22.18 12.75
CA GLN A 563 -21.90 22.20 13.11
C GLN A 563 -22.37 20.89 13.73
N ILE A 564 -21.90 19.74 13.22
CA ILE A 564 -22.27 18.43 13.76
C ILE A 564 -21.77 18.30 15.20
N LEU A 565 -20.50 18.64 15.45
CA LEU A 565 -19.91 18.58 16.79
C LEU A 565 -20.58 19.57 17.76
N GLU A 566 -20.88 20.80 17.32
CA GLU A 566 -21.63 21.79 18.11
C GLU A 566 -23.05 21.30 18.43
N THR A 567 -23.70 20.58 17.51
CA THR A 567 -25.00 19.94 17.74
C THR A 567 -24.89 18.88 18.83
N LYS A 568 -23.88 18.00 18.78
CA LYS A 568 -23.66 16.96 19.81
C LYS A 568 -23.35 17.53 21.19
N TRP A 569 -22.61 18.63 21.25
CA TRP A 569 -22.42 19.38 22.49
C TRP A 569 -23.74 19.87 23.08
N ASN A 570 -24.58 20.51 22.26
CA ASN A 570 -25.86 21.03 22.73
C ASN A 570 -26.87 19.91 23.07
N GLU A 571 -26.87 18.79 22.35
CA GLU A 571 -27.70 17.60 22.66
C GLU A 571 -27.38 17.05 24.06
N THR A 572 -26.09 16.82 24.35
CA THR A 572 -25.63 16.30 25.65
C THR A 572 -25.80 17.32 26.77
N GLY A 573 -25.49 18.60 26.51
CA GLY A 573 -25.68 19.69 27.45
C GLY A 573 -27.15 19.92 27.84
N ALA A 574 -28.08 19.88 26.87
CA ALA A 574 -29.51 20.01 27.13
C ALA A 574 -30.09 18.86 27.98
N ALA A 575 -29.45 17.70 27.94
CA ALA A 575 -29.78 16.57 28.80
C ALA A 575 -29.11 16.64 30.20
N GLY A 576 -28.31 17.67 30.48
CA GLY A 576 -27.56 17.79 31.72
C GLY A 576 -26.47 16.73 31.86
N VAL A 577 -25.89 16.30 30.74
CA VAL A 577 -24.82 15.28 30.67
C VAL A 577 -23.52 15.99 30.28
N THR A 578 -22.79 16.46 31.29
CA THR A 578 -21.58 17.31 31.12
C THR A 578 -20.36 16.74 31.83
N ILE A 579 -19.18 17.23 31.42
CA ILE A 579 -17.89 16.84 31.99
C ILE A 579 -17.27 18.01 32.75
N ASN A 580 -16.69 17.70 33.92
CA ASN A 580 -16.06 18.65 34.85
C ASN A 580 -16.98 19.86 35.14
N ASP A 581 -16.60 21.06 34.73
CA ASP A 581 -17.37 22.29 34.87
C ASP A 581 -18.30 22.59 33.68
N GLY A 582 -18.26 21.77 32.62
CA GLY A 582 -19.03 21.93 31.39
C GLY A 582 -18.65 23.19 30.60
N ASN A 583 -17.46 23.74 30.82
CA ASN A 583 -16.96 24.88 30.08
C ASN A 583 -16.46 24.47 28.68
N PRO A 584 -17.06 24.95 27.57
CA PRO A 584 -16.66 24.53 26.22
C PRO A 584 -15.25 24.97 25.83
N ALA A 585 -14.61 25.91 26.56
CA ALA A 585 -13.23 26.32 26.30
C ALA A 585 -12.17 25.27 26.70
N ARG A 586 -12.57 24.16 27.33
CA ARG A 586 -11.66 23.14 27.91
C ARG A 586 -11.67 21.86 27.09
N ILE A 587 -10.48 21.31 26.82
CA ILE A 587 -10.30 20.14 25.93
C ILE A 587 -11.09 18.92 26.42
N GLU A 588 -10.93 18.57 27.70
CA GLU A 588 -11.53 17.38 28.33
C GLU A 588 -13.07 17.43 28.35
N ASN A 589 -13.65 18.62 28.37
CA ASN A 589 -15.10 18.76 28.51
C ASN A 589 -15.88 18.28 27.27
N TRP A 590 -15.19 18.11 26.13
CA TRP A 590 -15.76 17.61 24.88
C TRP A 590 -15.95 16.09 24.83
N TYR A 591 -15.49 15.36 25.86
CA TYR A 591 -15.50 13.89 25.90
C TYR A 591 -16.85 13.26 25.52
N TYR A 592 -17.95 13.76 26.12
CA TYR A 592 -19.30 13.25 25.82
C TYR A 592 -19.83 13.64 24.44
N ALA A 593 -19.50 14.85 23.95
CA ALA A 593 -19.89 15.27 22.60
C ALA A 593 -19.16 14.42 21.53
N LEU A 594 -17.90 14.06 21.77
CA LEU A 594 -17.12 13.17 20.91
C LEU A 594 -17.64 11.74 20.92
N TRP A 595 -18.03 11.23 22.10
CA TRP A 595 -18.70 9.93 22.22
C TRP A 595 -20.02 9.93 21.41
N ALA A 596 -20.83 10.98 21.56
CA ALA A 596 -22.07 11.15 20.80
C ALA A 596 -21.85 11.38 19.29
N TYR A 597 -20.70 11.93 18.89
CA TYR A 597 -20.34 12.10 17.48
C TYR A 597 -20.18 10.75 16.79
N ASN A 598 -19.51 9.79 17.43
CA ASN A 598 -19.25 8.47 16.86
C ASN A 598 -20.43 7.51 16.95
N SER A 599 -21.03 7.36 18.14
CA SER A 599 -22.09 6.34 18.36
C SER A 599 -23.51 6.92 18.48
N GLY A 600 -23.67 8.24 18.39
CA GLY A 600 -24.94 8.92 18.64
C GLY A 600 -25.25 9.15 20.13
N PHE A 601 -26.28 9.96 20.37
CA PHE A 601 -26.86 10.20 21.69
C PHE A 601 -28.33 9.77 21.69
N HIS A 602 -28.73 8.94 22.65
CA HIS A 602 -30.10 8.44 22.76
C HIS A 602 -30.88 9.26 23.80
N PRO A 603 -31.85 10.12 23.39
CA PRO A 603 -32.56 10.98 24.32
C PRO A 603 -33.41 10.17 25.31
N GLU A 604 -33.58 10.67 26.54
CA GLU A 604 -34.41 10.01 27.56
C GLU A 604 -35.84 9.73 27.07
N ALA A 605 -36.41 10.63 26.27
CA ALA A 605 -37.74 10.47 25.70
C ALA A 605 -37.89 9.20 24.84
N ALA A 606 -36.78 8.69 24.28
CA ALA A 606 -36.74 7.48 23.47
C ALA A 606 -36.41 6.22 24.27
N LYS A 607 -36.22 6.27 25.60
CA LYS A 607 -35.79 5.11 26.39
C LYS A 607 -36.74 3.90 26.29
N ASN A 608 -38.01 4.17 26.04
CA ASN A 608 -39.06 3.14 25.87
C ASN A 608 -39.32 2.78 24.40
N SER A 609 -38.56 3.35 23.45
CA SER A 609 -38.61 2.93 22.06
C SER A 609 -38.10 1.50 21.91
N GLU A 610 -38.63 0.80 20.90
CA GLU A 610 -38.16 -0.53 20.54
C GLU A 610 -36.65 -0.50 20.29
N GLY A 611 -35.91 -1.41 20.94
CA GLY A 611 -34.45 -1.45 20.86
C GLY A 611 -33.69 -0.68 21.94
N ASN A 612 -34.31 0.17 22.77
CA ASN A 612 -33.57 0.88 23.85
C ASN A 612 -33.67 0.20 25.22
N ASN A 613 -34.65 -0.68 25.43
CA ASN A 613 -34.81 -1.48 26.66
C ASN A 613 -34.80 -0.68 27.98
N GLY A 614 -35.22 0.59 27.97
CA GLY A 614 -35.20 1.47 29.14
C GLY A 614 -33.90 2.24 29.34
N ALA A 615 -32.87 1.98 28.52
CA ALA A 615 -31.62 2.73 28.51
C ALA A 615 -31.74 4.03 27.72
N TRP A 616 -30.93 5.03 28.10
CA TRP A 616 -30.78 6.30 27.40
C TRP A 616 -29.40 6.92 27.70
N GLY A 617 -28.96 7.86 26.88
CA GLY A 617 -27.66 8.51 26.97
C GLY A 617 -26.66 8.01 25.93
N LEU A 618 -25.40 7.84 26.34
CA LEU A 618 -24.26 7.43 25.52
C LEU A 618 -24.06 5.91 25.59
N GLY A 619 -23.95 5.26 24.42
CA GLY A 619 -23.88 3.81 24.25
C GLY A 619 -22.67 3.13 24.90
N TRP A 620 -22.74 1.82 25.20
CA TRP A 620 -21.72 1.04 25.91
C TRP A 620 -20.45 0.76 25.10
N LEU A 621 -20.56 0.78 23.77
CA LEU A 621 -19.48 0.53 22.82
C LEU A 621 -18.19 1.29 23.18
N ASN A 622 -18.34 2.59 23.45
CA ASN A 622 -17.24 3.51 23.71
C ASN A 622 -16.99 3.73 25.21
N ASN A 623 -17.59 2.91 26.09
CA ASN A 623 -17.36 3.03 27.53
C ASN A 623 -15.92 2.58 27.88
N PRO A 624 -15.10 3.43 28.55
CA PRO A 624 -13.71 3.12 28.88
C PRO A 624 -13.46 1.86 29.69
N ILE A 625 -14.46 1.39 30.47
CA ILE A 625 -14.38 0.14 31.26
C ILE A 625 -14.78 -1.10 30.46
N ASN A 626 -15.25 -0.94 29.22
CA ASN A 626 -15.64 -2.06 28.37
C ASN A 626 -14.41 -2.96 28.13
N PRO A 627 -14.46 -4.26 28.48
CA PRO A 627 -13.29 -5.15 28.44
C PRO A 627 -12.80 -5.47 27.03
N ARG A 628 -13.43 -4.90 25.99
CA ARG A 628 -12.89 -4.88 24.62
C ARG A 628 -11.59 -4.07 24.53
N PHE A 629 -11.46 -3.05 25.36
CA PHE A 629 -10.33 -2.14 25.41
C PHE A 629 -9.29 -2.65 26.40
N MET A 630 -8.02 -2.35 26.16
CA MET A 630 -6.95 -2.70 27.09
C MET A 630 -7.14 -1.91 28.39
N ALA A 631 -7.22 -2.62 29.53
CA ALA A 631 -7.50 -1.98 30.82
C ALA A 631 -6.34 -1.09 31.30
N GLY A 632 -5.10 -1.55 31.07
CA GLY A 632 -3.86 -0.84 31.40
C GLY A 632 -3.35 0.13 30.33
N ARG A 633 -4.22 0.62 29.45
CA ARG A 633 -3.80 1.54 28.38
C ARG A 633 -3.43 2.92 28.93
N GLY A 634 -2.30 3.46 28.46
CA GLY A 634 -1.89 4.84 28.72
C GLY A 634 -2.71 5.86 27.93
N SER A 635 -2.21 7.10 27.81
CA SER A 635 -2.82 8.11 26.94
C SER A 635 -2.50 7.86 25.47
N PHE A 636 -3.52 7.73 24.63
CA PHE A 636 -3.34 7.49 23.20
C PHE A 636 -2.42 8.52 22.53
N GLY A 637 -1.39 8.04 21.84
CA GLY A 637 -0.43 8.84 21.08
C GLY A 637 0.75 9.36 21.91
N GLU A 638 0.76 9.14 23.24
CA GLU A 638 1.96 9.38 24.05
C GLU A 638 3.09 8.45 23.62
N ASN A 639 2.74 7.21 23.23
CA ASN A 639 3.62 6.26 22.56
C ASN A 639 3.26 6.19 21.07
N PRO A 640 4.20 6.39 20.13
CA PRO A 640 3.94 6.26 18.69
C PRO A 640 3.38 4.89 18.26
N ASN A 641 3.63 3.83 19.03
CA ASN A 641 3.10 2.48 18.78
C ASN A 641 1.57 2.40 18.96
N ASP A 642 0.96 3.34 19.69
CA ASP A 642 -0.50 3.38 19.88
C ASP A 642 -1.23 3.50 18.52
N PHE A 643 -0.59 4.15 17.53
CA PHE A 643 -1.16 4.32 16.19
C PHE A 643 -1.23 3.01 15.38
N THR A 644 -0.58 1.92 15.81
CA THR A 644 -0.73 0.58 15.21
C THR A 644 -1.79 -0.26 15.92
N HIS A 645 -2.17 0.10 17.15
CA HIS A 645 -3.22 -0.57 17.94
C HIS A 645 -4.33 0.38 18.41
N PRO A 646 -4.92 1.24 17.54
CA PRO A 646 -5.94 2.19 17.98
C PRO A 646 -7.22 1.51 18.50
N GLY A 647 -7.42 0.22 18.23
CA GLY A 647 -8.53 -0.57 18.77
C GLY A 647 -8.51 -0.71 20.29
N ASP A 648 -7.39 -0.42 20.95
CA ASP A 648 -7.25 -0.53 22.41
C ASP A 648 -7.88 0.65 23.17
N TRP A 649 -8.19 1.76 22.49
CA TRP A 649 -8.84 2.94 23.08
C TRP A 649 -10.24 3.17 22.49
N PRO A 650 -11.22 3.65 23.27
CA PRO A 650 -12.49 4.14 22.75
C PRO A 650 -12.32 5.42 21.92
N TYR A 651 -13.30 5.70 21.05
CA TYR A 651 -13.22 6.77 20.05
C TYR A 651 -12.81 8.13 20.63
N GLN A 652 -13.47 8.58 21.70
CA GLN A 652 -13.23 9.89 22.30
C GLN A 652 -11.85 10.01 22.97
N GLU A 653 -11.28 8.91 23.48
CA GLU A 653 -9.91 8.91 24.01
C GLU A 653 -8.89 9.07 22.89
N ARG A 654 -9.14 8.49 21.71
CA ARG A 654 -8.27 8.69 20.54
C ARG A 654 -8.29 10.12 20.03
N VAL A 655 -9.48 10.73 19.92
CA VAL A 655 -9.62 12.13 19.49
C VAL A 655 -8.89 13.08 20.44
N LEU A 656 -9.07 12.92 21.75
CA LEU A 656 -8.37 13.75 22.74
C LEU A 656 -6.88 13.40 22.84
N GLY A 657 -6.52 12.15 22.59
CA GLY A 657 -5.15 11.68 22.42
C GLY A 657 -4.46 12.42 21.27
N PHE A 658 -5.08 12.53 20.10
CA PHE A 658 -4.57 13.36 19.00
C PHE A 658 -4.49 14.86 19.35
N ALA A 659 -5.47 15.38 20.09
CA ALA A 659 -5.45 16.76 20.56
C ALA A 659 -4.24 17.04 21.48
N ALA A 660 -3.86 16.04 22.30
CA ALA A 660 -2.71 16.09 23.16
C ALA A 660 -1.41 15.79 22.40
N TYR A 661 -1.34 14.70 21.65
CA TYR A 661 -0.16 14.11 20.99
C TYR A 661 -0.43 13.89 19.49
N PRO A 662 -0.42 14.96 18.68
CA PRO A 662 -0.69 14.85 17.26
C PRO A 662 0.44 14.12 16.52
N PRO A 663 0.13 13.32 15.49
CA PRO A 663 1.13 12.67 14.66
C PRO A 663 1.80 13.68 13.73
N SER A 664 2.76 13.20 12.95
CA SER A 664 3.31 13.92 11.82
C SER A 664 2.66 13.47 10.51
N LEU A 665 2.59 14.37 9.53
CA LEU A 665 2.03 14.17 8.19
C LEU A 665 2.87 14.91 7.16
N PHE A 666 2.82 14.49 5.90
CA PHE A 666 3.54 15.19 4.84
C PHE A 666 2.83 16.50 4.47
N GLU A 667 3.61 17.56 4.22
CA GLU A 667 3.14 18.83 3.65
C GLU A 667 3.42 18.93 2.14
N SER A 668 4.41 18.18 1.66
CA SER A 668 4.78 17.98 0.26
C SER A 668 5.61 16.68 0.14
N PRO A 669 5.90 16.19 -1.07
CA PRO A 669 6.75 15.02 -1.26
C PRO A 669 8.05 15.11 -0.47
N GLY A 670 8.31 14.11 0.38
CA GLY A 670 9.52 14.02 1.22
C GLY A 670 9.62 15.04 2.36
N VAL A 671 8.58 15.86 2.63
CA VAL A 671 8.60 16.86 3.70
C VAL A 671 7.52 16.59 4.73
N GLU A 672 7.93 16.03 5.86
CA GLU A 672 7.05 15.75 7.00
C GLU A 672 6.99 16.94 7.98
N VAL A 673 5.81 17.20 8.52
CA VAL A 673 5.54 18.22 9.53
C VAL A 673 4.56 17.68 10.58
N PRO A 674 4.53 18.23 11.80
CA PRO A 674 3.44 17.93 12.72
C PRO A 674 2.08 18.22 12.08
N ALA A 675 1.12 17.31 12.21
CA ALA A 675 -0.22 17.44 11.63
C ALA A 675 -0.89 18.77 12.02
N PHE A 676 -0.75 19.13 13.30
CA PHE A 676 -1.16 20.42 13.86
C PHE A 676 -0.46 20.67 15.20
N ARG A 677 -0.62 21.86 15.79
CA ARG A 677 -0.06 22.17 17.11
C ARG A 677 -0.89 21.54 18.23
N PRO A 678 -0.25 20.82 19.19
CA PRO A 678 -0.95 20.20 20.30
C PRO A 678 -1.62 21.23 21.21
N ALA A 679 -2.57 20.77 22.00
CA ALA A 679 -3.16 21.57 23.08
C ALA A 679 -2.12 21.80 24.19
N THR A 680 -2.41 22.74 25.08
CA THR A 680 -1.48 23.11 26.17
C THR A 680 -2.12 22.90 27.54
N TRP A 681 -1.32 22.50 28.51
CA TRP A 681 -1.72 22.31 29.90
C TRP A 681 -0.85 23.17 30.81
N ASN A 682 -1.48 23.81 31.80
CA ASN A 682 -0.76 24.61 32.79
C ASN A 682 -0.03 23.68 33.78
N GLY A 683 1.10 24.15 34.32
CA GLY A 683 1.85 23.43 35.34
C GLY A 683 3.34 23.71 35.30
N THR A 684 4.09 23.04 36.19
CA THR A 684 5.55 22.95 36.14
C THR A 684 5.99 21.89 35.12
N SER A 685 7.31 21.68 34.98
CA SER A 685 7.87 20.55 34.21
C SER A 685 7.30 19.19 34.61
N ASP A 686 6.80 19.06 35.84
CA ASP A 686 6.36 17.78 36.39
C ASP A 686 4.83 17.65 36.36
N THR A 687 4.11 18.76 36.61
CA THR A 687 2.65 18.72 36.68
C THR A 687 1.98 18.92 35.32
N ALA A 688 2.57 19.68 34.39
CA ALA A 688 1.99 19.87 33.07
C ALA A 688 1.94 18.56 32.26
N PRO A 689 2.98 17.70 32.22
CA PRO A 689 2.88 16.38 31.58
C PRO A 689 1.83 15.48 32.23
N LYS A 690 1.70 15.49 33.57
CA LYS A 690 0.65 14.74 34.28
C LYS A 690 -0.75 15.24 33.95
N ASN A 691 -0.92 16.56 33.84
CA ASN A 691 -2.18 17.16 33.42
C ASN A 691 -2.52 16.79 31.96
N ARG A 692 -1.51 16.73 31.09
CA ARG A 692 -1.68 16.29 29.70
C ARG A 692 -2.05 14.82 29.60
N ARG A 693 -1.38 13.92 30.35
CA ARG A 693 -1.76 12.50 30.43
C ARG A 693 -3.17 12.30 30.98
N SER A 694 -3.56 13.06 32.00
CA SER A 694 -4.93 13.02 32.53
C SER A 694 -5.99 13.70 31.65
N VAL A 695 -5.68 14.00 30.37
CA VAL A 695 -6.72 14.29 29.36
C VAL A 695 -7.67 13.10 29.22
N GLN A 696 -7.14 11.88 29.39
CA GLN A 696 -7.89 10.65 29.52
C GLN A 696 -8.40 10.48 30.96
N PRO A 697 -9.68 10.13 31.15
CA PRO A 697 -10.24 9.88 32.47
C PRO A 697 -9.81 8.50 33.02
N PRO A 698 -9.93 8.26 34.33
CA PRO A 698 -9.91 6.91 34.87
C PRO A 698 -10.93 6.01 34.16
N SER A 699 -10.57 4.76 33.87
CA SER A 699 -11.40 3.84 33.09
C SER A 699 -12.76 3.53 33.72
N ASP A 700 -12.87 3.63 35.05
CA ASP A 700 -14.08 3.37 35.81
C ASP A 700 -14.97 4.62 36.02
N ALA A 701 -14.55 5.80 35.54
CA ALA A 701 -15.24 7.08 35.77
C ALA A 701 -16.72 7.10 35.31
N PHE A 702 -17.08 6.22 34.38
CA PHE A 702 -18.42 6.13 33.77
C PHE A 702 -19.18 4.84 34.13
N CYS A 703 -18.74 4.13 35.15
CA CYS A 703 -19.36 2.88 35.60
C CYS A 703 -19.92 3.04 37.02
N VAL A 704 -21.24 3.24 37.13
CA VAL A 704 -21.91 3.44 38.42
C VAL A 704 -23.22 2.66 38.51
N ALA A 705 -23.77 2.53 39.72
CA ALA A 705 -25.05 1.83 39.91
C ALA A 705 -26.21 2.45 39.09
N ALA A 706 -26.16 3.75 38.77
CA ALA A 706 -27.20 4.46 38.02
C ALA A 706 -27.40 3.96 36.57
N ASN A 707 -26.33 3.53 35.87
CA ASN A 707 -26.44 2.81 34.59
C ASN A 707 -26.33 1.31 34.76
N GLN A 708 -26.53 0.78 35.97
CA GLN A 708 -26.46 -0.65 36.26
C GLN A 708 -25.07 -1.24 35.93
N CYS A 709 -24.04 -0.40 35.93
CA CYS A 709 -22.65 -0.78 35.80
C CYS A 709 -22.05 -0.95 37.21
N ASN A 710 -21.44 -2.10 37.47
CA ASN A 710 -20.80 -2.37 38.76
C ASN A 710 -19.45 -3.05 38.50
N PRO A 711 -18.32 -2.36 38.74
CA PRO A 711 -17.00 -2.91 38.45
C PRO A 711 -16.59 -4.03 39.42
N SER A 712 -17.27 -4.17 40.57
CA SER A 712 -16.87 -5.08 41.65
C SER A 712 -18.08 -5.72 42.36
N ASP A 713 -19.04 -6.25 41.59
CA ASP A 713 -20.26 -6.84 42.15
C ASP A 713 -20.02 -8.18 42.86
N ASP A 714 -20.13 -8.17 44.20
CA ASP A 714 -20.01 -9.36 45.05
C ASP A 714 -21.19 -10.35 44.91
N ASN A 715 -22.33 -9.92 44.34
CA ASN A 715 -23.54 -10.75 44.14
C ASN A 715 -23.58 -11.42 42.75
N TYR A 716 -22.42 -11.74 42.20
CA TYR A 716 -22.31 -12.41 40.90
C TYR A 716 -22.97 -13.80 40.94
N SER A 717 -24.15 -13.90 40.31
CA SER A 717 -24.80 -15.19 40.02
C SER A 717 -24.50 -15.59 38.58
N TYR A 718 -23.72 -16.65 38.45
CA TYR A 718 -23.39 -17.25 37.17
C TYR A 718 -24.53 -18.16 36.72
N ASP A 719 -25.37 -17.71 35.78
CA ASP A 719 -26.50 -18.52 35.30
C ASP A 719 -26.09 -19.59 34.26
N GLY A 720 -24.84 -19.58 33.81
CA GLY A 720 -24.25 -20.57 32.92
C GLY A 720 -24.69 -20.49 31.45
N VAL A 721 -25.64 -19.62 31.08
CA VAL A 721 -26.19 -19.48 29.72
C VAL A 721 -26.12 -18.04 29.20
N TRP A 722 -26.34 -17.02 30.04
CA TRP A 722 -26.29 -15.60 29.70
C TRP A 722 -25.41 -14.81 30.66
N ILE A 723 -24.41 -14.11 30.11
CA ILE A 723 -23.35 -13.50 30.91
C ILE A 723 -23.39 -11.99 30.79
N ARG A 724 -23.01 -11.34 31.89
CA ARG A 724 -22.79 -9.91 32.00
C ARG A 724 -21.77 -9.42 30.97
N TRP A 725 -21.99 -8.22 30.42
CA TRP A 725 -21.08 -7.55 29.50
C TRP A 725 -19.97 -6.82 30.29
N GLY A 726 -18.99 -7.58 30.78
CA GLY A 726 -18.00 -7.06 31.72
C GLY A 726 -18.65 -6.52 32.99
N ALA A 727 -18.46 -5.22 33.26
CA ALA A 727 -19.10 -4.52 34.37
C ALA A 727 -20.56 -4.10 34.10
N CYS A 728 -21.10 -4.29 32.89
CA CYS A 728 -22.46 -3.87 32.54
C CYS A 728 -23.53 -4.91 32.91
N GLY A 729 -24.37 -4.59 33.90
CA GLY A 729 -25.42 -5.46 34.44
C GLY A 729 -26.82 -5.24 33.89
N HIS A 730 -26.99 -4.39 32.87
CA HIS A 730 -28.30 -4.10 32.29
C HIS A 730 -28.93 -5.34 31.65
N LYS A 731 -30.25 -5.48 31.81
CA LYS A 731 -31.03 -6.60 31.26
C LYS A 731 -32.21 -6.10 30.44
N ASN A 732 -32.42 -6.74 29.30
CA ASN A 732 -33.60 -6.53 28.47
C ASN A 732 -34.88 -7.06 29.17
N PRO A 733 -36.10 -6.77 28.65
CA PRO A 733 -37.35 -7.25 29.24
C PRO A 733 -37.48 -8.78 29.35
N SER A 734 -36.71 -9.53 28.56
CA SER A 734 -36.62 -11.00 28.61
C SER A 734 -35.65 -11.50 29.69
N GLY A 735 -34.98 -10.60 30.40
CA GLY A 735 -34.02 -10.92 31.47
C GLY A 735 -32.60 -11.22 30.99
N GLN A 736 -32.28 -11.01 29.70
CA GLN A 736 -30.96 -11.26 29.12
C GLN A 736 -30.10 -9.99 29.19
N TYR A 737 -28.78 -10.15 29.35
CA TYR A 737 -27.86 -9.02 29.35
C TYR A 737 -27.62 -8.51 27.93
N ASP A 738 -27.87 -7.22 27.71
CA ASP A 738 -27.91 -6.59 26.39
C ASP A 738 -26.84 -5.50 26.19
N GLY A 739 -25.96 -5.31 27.18
CA GLY A 739 -24.88 -4.33 27.11
C GLY A 739 -25.34 -2.87 27.23
N LYS A 740 -26.58 -2.54 27.63
CA LYS A 740 -27.08 -1.15 27.59
C LYS A 740 -26.84 -0.31 28.85
N CYS A 741 -25.64 -0.40 29.42
CA CYS A 741 -25.25 0.44 30.55
C CYS A 741 -24.86 1.86 30.10
N TRP A 742 -25.83 2.56 29.52
CA TRP A 742 -25.61 3.84 28.86
C TRP A 742 -25.42 4.99 29.85
N VAL A 743 -24.50 5.90 29.52
CA VAL A 743 -24.05 6.99 30.41
C VAL A 743 -24.89 8.24 30.20
N HIS A 744 -25.40 8.82 31.30
CA HIS A 744 -26.35 9.93 31.26
C HIS A 744 -26.32 10.85 32.49
N TRP A 745 -25.13 11.06 33.09
CA TRP A 745 -24.94 11.98 34.23
C TRP A 745 -23.67 12.82 34.09
N ASN A 746 -23.53 13.81 34.98
CA ASN A 746 -22.33 14.65 35.07
C ASN A 746 -21.13 13.91 35.69
N THR A 747 -19.99 13.92 35.01
CA THR A 747 -18.76 13.25 35.50
C THR A 747 -17.63 14.27 35.68
N THR A 748 -16.82 14.12 36.73
CA THR A 748 -15.69 15.02 37.02
C THR A 748 -14.47 14.21 37.42
N TRP A 749 -13.36 14.40 36.71
CA TRP A 749 -12.03 13.89 37.10
C TRP A 749 -10.99 15.01 37.24
N LYS A 750 -11.28 16.21 36.71
CA LYS A 750 -10.50 17.43 36.92
C LYS A 750 -11.34 18.46 37.64
N THR A 751 -11.13 18.58 38.95
CA THR A 751 -11.95 19.42 39.83
C THR A 751 -11.67 20.91 39.67
N ASN A 752 -10.47 21.30 39.21
CA ASN A 752 -10.12 22.68 38.90
C ASN A 752 -9.73 22.83 37.43
N CYS A 753 -10.73 22.81 36.54
CA CYS A 753 -10.49 22.91 35.10
C CYS A 753 -9.78 24.21 34.67
N ASP A 754 -9.77 25.26 35.50
CA ASP A 754 -8.98 26.45 35.22
C ASP A 754 -7.47 26.19 35.25
N LEU A 755 -7.02 25.25 36.08
CA LEU A 755 -5.61 24.87 36.22
C LEU A 755 -5.29 23.56 35.49
N ASP A 756 -6.17 22.55 35.60
CA ASP A 756 -5.82 21.17 35.27
C ASP A 756 -6.23 20.77 33.85
N CYS A 757 -7.24 21.44 33.29
CA CYS A 757 -7.78 21.11 31.97
C CYS A 757 -6.99 21.77 30.84
N GLY A 758 -6.96 21.09 29.70
CA GLY A 758 -6.28 21.53 28.50
C GLY A 758 -6.90 22.80 27.93
N ARG A 759 -6.05 23.61 27.30
CA ARG A 759 -6.39 24.86 26.64
C ARG A 759 -6.08 24.75 25.15
N PRO A 760 -6.92 25.36 24.29
CA PRO A 760 -6.62 25.41 22.88
C PRO A 760 -5.33 26.17 22.62
N PHE A 761 -4.64 25.79 21.55
CA PHE A 761 -3.55 26.55 20.97
C PHE A 761 -4.02 27.13 19.64
N LEU A 762 -3.95 28.46 19.49
CA LEU A 762 -4.31 29.13 18.25
C LEU A 762 -3.05 29.52 17.49
N ARG A 763 -2.71 28.77 16.43
CA ARG A 763 -1.57 29.08 15.56
C ARG A 763 -1.88 30.27 14.64
N PHE A 764 -3.12 30.34 14.15
CA PHE A 764 -3.59 31.37 13.23
C PHE A 764 -4.66 32.22 13.92
N SER A 765 -4.35 33.50 14.14
CA SER A 765 -5.30 34.45 14.73
C SER A 765 -6.58 34.57 13.89
N VAL A 766 -7.66 35.07 14.49
CA VAL A 766 -8.90 35.37 13.77
C VAL A 766 -8.63 36.36 12.63
N GLY A 767 -9.14 36.07 11.43
CA GLY A 767 -8.91 36.88 10.23
C GLY A 767 -7.57 36.63 9.54
N TYR A 768 -6.80 35.62 9.96
CA TYR A 768 -5.52 35.29 9.33
C TYR A 768 -5.71 34.89 7.86
N ALA A 769 -4.82 35.35 6.98
CA ALA A 769 -4.91 35.14 5.55
C ALA A 769 -4.88 33.64 5.15
N TYR A 770 -5.58 33.31 4.08
CA TYR A 770 -5.62 31.95 3.51
C TYR A 770 -4.21 31.37 3.33
N GLN A 771 -4.03 30.11 3.76
CA GLN A 771 -2.79 29.39 3.54
C GLN A 771 -2.76 28.88 2.10
N ALA A 772 -1.74 29.28 1.33
CA ALA A 772 -1.61 28.90 -0.07
C ALA A 772 -1.61 27.38 -0.27
N ASP A 773 -2.20 26.96 -1.39
CA ASP A 773 -2.26 25.55 -1.78
C ASP A 773 -0.85 25.00 -2.01
N GLY A 774 -0.68 23.70 -1.82
CA GLY A 774 0.50 23.00 -2.32
C GLY A 774 0.53 22.92 -3.84
N ASP A 775 1.67 22.55 -4.39
CA ASP A 775 1.84 22.28 -5.82
C ASP A 775 2.67 21.00 -6.03
N SER A 776 2.34 19.96 -5.28
CA SER A 776 2.95 18.63 -5.44
C SER A 776 2.64 18.11 -6.83
N TYR A 777 3.65 17.55 -7.51
CA TYR A 777 3.57 17.03 -8.88
C TYR A 777 2.83 17.97 -9.83
N PRO A 778 3.46 19.09 -10.21
CA PRO A 778 2.84 20.07 -11.10
C PRO A 778 2.49 19.42 -12.46
N PRO A 779 1.27 19.65 -12.98
CA PRO A 779 0.84 19.06 -14.24
C PRO A 779 1.54 19.71 -15.45
N ALA A 780 1.56 18.98 -16.57
CA ALA A 780 2.01 19.49 -17.86
C ALA A 780 0.87 20.24 -18.58
N CYS A 781 0.67 21.52 -18.22
CA CYS A 781 -0.38 22.37 -18.83
C CYS A 781 -0.06 22.88 -20.24
N THR A 782 1.06 22.48 -20.84
CA THR A 782 1.49 22.99 -22.16
C THR A 782 1.84 21.83 -23.10
N ARG A 783 1.96 22.15 -24.40
CA ARG A 783 2.37 21.19 -25.44
C ARG A 783 3.90 21.01 -25.50
N ALA A 784 4.61 21.26 -24.40
CA ALA A 784 6.05 21.06 -24.33
C ALA A 784 6.41 19.60 -24.64
N GLY A 785 7.49 19.40 -25.40
CA GLY A 785 7.90 18.08 -25.88
C GLY A 785 7.15 17.57 -27.11
N LEU A 786 6.16 18.31 -27.62
CA LEU A 786 5.48 17.95 -28.87
C LEU A 786 5.87 18.87 -30.05
N PRO A 787 5.95 18.31 -31.27
CA PRO A 787 6.02 19.08 -32.51
C PRO A 787 4.76 19.92 -32.73
N ALA A 788 4.89 21.07 -33.39
CA ALA A 788 3.82 22.06 -33.52
C ALA A 788 2.57 21.54 -34.27
N ASN A 789 2.77 20.60 -35.20
CA ASN A 789 1.72 19.98 -36.01
C ASN A 789 1.11 18.72 -35.38
N ALA A 790 1.52 18.32 -34.17
CA ALA A 790 0.93 17.17 -33.49
C ALA A 790 -0.57 17.37 -33.27
N LEU A 791 -1.34 16.29 -33.32
CA LEU A 791 -2.77 16.24 -33.03
C LEU A 791 -2.95 15.48 -31.72
N VAL A 792 -3.29 16.20 -30.65
CA VAL A 792 -3.39 15.63 -29.29
C VAL A 792 -4.83 15.24 -29.00
N ILE A 793 -5.03 14.04 -28.48
CA ILE A 793 -6.28 13.52 -27.94
C ILE A 793 -6.09 13.40 -26.43
N ASP A 794 -6.86 14.17 -25.69
CA ASP A 794 -6.83 14.15 -24.23
C ASP A 794 -7.68 13.02 -23.63
N ASP A 795 -7.48 12.72 -22.35
CA ASP A 795 -8.19 11.66 -21.61
C ASP A 795 -9.56 12.10 -21.06
N ILE A 796 -9.92 13.36 -21.27
CA ILE A 796 -11.22 13.93 -20.90
C ILE A 796 -11.87 14.67 -22.09
N PRO A 797 -13.22 14.82 -22.08
CA PRO A 797 -13.89 15.56 -23.14
C PRO A 797 -13.40 17.01 -23.26
N THR A 798 -13.27 17.50 -24.50
CA THR A 798 -12.88 18.89 -24.78
C THR A 798 -13.71 19.89 -23.96
N GLY A 799 -13.04 20.87 -23.35
CA GLY A 799 -13.68 21.92 -22.56
C GLY A 799 -14.10 21.48 -21.15
N THR A 800 -13.78 20.24 -20.73
CA THR A 800 -13.97 19.80 -19.35
C THR A 800 -13.11 20.66 -18.43
N PRO A 801 -13.70 21.34 -17.43
CA PRO A 801 -12.95 22.17 -16.50
C PRO A 801 -12.09 21.31 -15.57
N VAL A 802 -10.83 21.70 -15.39
CA VAL A 802 -9.91 21.10 -14.41
C VAL A 802 -9.37 22.20 -13.47
N PRO A 803 -8.95 21.87 -12.22
CA PRO A 803 -8.55 22.91 -11.26
C PRO A 803 -7.14 23.49 -11.47
N ARG A 804 -6.21 22.73 -12.07
CA ARG A 804 -4.77 23.05 -12.09
C ARG A 804 -4.22 23.48 -13.46
N CYS A 805 -4.98 23.28 -14.53
CA CYS A 805 -4.66 23.77 -15.87
C CYS A 805 -5.88 24.48 -16.50
N GLN A 806 -5.66 25.11 -17.66
CA GLN A 806 -6.78 25.54 -18.50
C GLN A 806 -7.41 24.33 -19.20
N ALA A 807 -8.72 24.40 -19.45
CA ALA A 807 -9.42 23.34 -20.17
C ALA A 807 -8.76 23.10 -21.54
N SER A 808 -8.39 21.84 -21.79
CA SER A 808 -7.69 21.42 -22.99
C SER A 808 -8.63 21.34 -24.20
N SER A 809 -8.04 21.45 -25.39
CA SER A 809 -8.67 21.11 -26.65
C SER A 809 -8.18 19.75 -27.12
N SER A 810 -9.09 18.85 -27.50
CA SER A 810 -8.77 17.53 -28.03
C SER A 810 -9.05 17.45 -29.54
N SER A 811 -8.19 16.74 -30.27
CA SER A 811 -8.32 16.43 -31.71
C SER A 811 -9.02 15.08 -31.93
N GLY A 812 -9.81 14.63 -30.97
CA GLY A 812 -10.41 13.30 -30.95
C GLY A 812 -11.27 13.06 -29.72
N THR A 813 -11.53 11.79 -29.46
CA THR A 813 -12.31 11.34 -28.31
C THR A 813 -11.56 10.28 -27.53
N PHE A 814 -11.65 10.34 -26.22
CA PHE A 814 -11.30 9.25 -25.33
C PHE A 814 -12.56 8.60 -24.76
N THR A 815 -12.60 7.27 -24.72
CA THR A 815 -13.71 6.49 -24.16
C THR A 815 -13.20 5.27 -23.41
N PHE A 816 -13.86 4.93 -22.32
CA PHE A 816 -13.63 3.65 -21.64
C PHE A 816 -14.53 2.54 -22.19
N LEU A 817 -14.09 1.31 -21.94
CA LEU A 817 -14.89 0.11 -21.90
C LEU A 817 -14.68 -0.55 -20.53
N PHE A 818 -15.75 -0.62 -19.73
CA PHE A 818 -15.83 -1.34 -18.47
C PHE A 818 -16.51 -2.68 -18.70
N ASN A 819 -15.79 -3.77 -18.43
CA ASN A 819 -16.42 -5.07 -18.38
C ASN A 819 -17.38 -5.15 -17.18
N GLY A 820 -18.42 -5.96 -17.33
CA GLY A 820 -19.50 -6.06 -16.36
C GLY A 820 -19.84 -7.47 -15.97
N ARG A 821 -20.60 -7.58 -14.90
CA ARG A 821 -21.17 -8.84 -14.43
C ARG A 821 -22.53 -9.13 -15.07
N PRO A 822 -23.02 -10.38 -15.02
CA PRO A 822 -24.33 -10.75 -15.54
C PRO A 822 -25.50 -9.96 -14.93
N ASP A 823 -25.34 -9.44 -13.70
CA ASP A 823 -26.31 -8.58 -13.00
C ASP A 823 -26.35 -7.13 -13.52
N GLY A 824 -25.54 -6.80 -14.53
CA GLY A 824 -25.47 -5.46 -15.13
C GLY A 824 -24.52 -4.49 -14.42
N THR A 825 -23.96 -4.85 -13.26
CA THR A 825 -23.00 -4.02 -12.52
C THR A 825 -21.64 -3.93 -13.23
N LYS A 826 -20.83 -2.96 -12.82
CA LYS A 826 -19.51 -2.63 -13.39
C LYS A 826 -18.48 -2.46 -12.26
N PRO A 827 -18.07 -3.55 -11.58
CA PRO A 827 -17.18 -3.47 -10.41
C PRO A 827 -15.83 -2.83 -10.74
N SER A 828 -15.34 -2.96 -11.97
CA SER A 828 -14.13 -2.26 -12.45
C SER A 828 -14.13 -0.75 -12.23
N LYS A 829 -15.30 -0.08 -12.18
CA LYS A 829 -15.35 1.37 -11.89
C LYS A 829 -14.91 1.72 -10.46
N SER A 830 -14.99 0.78 -9.53
CA SER A 830 -14.47 0.97 -8.17
C SER A 830 -12.94 1.03 -8.13
N ASP A 831 -12.28 0.49 -9.16
CA ASP A 831 -10.83 0.47 -9.32
C ASP A 831 -10.30 1.60 -10.24
N LEU A 832 -11.20 2.43 -10.78
CA LEU A 832 -10.83 3.58 -11.59
C LEU A 832 -10.65 4.81 -10.68
N HIS A 833 -9.51 5.50 -10.86
CA HIS A 833 -9.14 6.67 -10.07
C HIS A 833 -8.69 7.82 -10.99
N GLN A 834 -8.85 9.07 -10.53
CA GLN A 834 -8.40 10.29 -11.23
C GLN A 834 -7.46 11.12 -10.36
N ILE A 835 -6.49 11.74 -11.00
CA ILE A 835 -5.53 12.67 -10.38
C ILE A 835 -5.40 13.91 -11.28
N GLY A 836 -5.37 15.10 -10.67
CA GLY A 836 -5.11 16.38 -11.32
C GLY A 836 -3.62 16.61 -11.60
N GLY A 837 -2.97 15.63 -12.21
CA GLY A 837 -1.57 15.65 -12.65
C GLY A 837 -1.50 15.46 -14.17
N GLY A 838 -0.40 14.90 -14.69
CA GLY A 838 -0.32 14.50 -16.10
C GLY A 838 -0.43 15.66 -17.10
N TYR A 839 -0.71 15.33 -18.36
CA TYR A 839 -0.98 16.33 -19.39
C TYR A 839 -2.36 16.95 -19.19
N GLY A 840 -2.50 18.24 -19.48
CA GLY A 840 -3.79 18.91 -19.38
C GLY A 840 -4.34 19.06 -17.95
N GLY A 841 -3.63 18.56 -16.92
CA GLY A 841 -4.03 18.67 -15.51
C GLY A 841 -5.06 17.63 -15.09
N HIS A 842 -5.14 16.50 -15.78
CA HIS A 842 -5.95 15.36 -15.43
C HIS A 842 -5.34 14.08 -16.05
N PHE A 843 -5.37 12.96 -15.33
CA PHE A 843 -5.22 11.62 -15.89
C PHE A 843 -6.00 10.61 -15.06
N TRP A 844 -6.29 9.45 -15.64
CA TRP A 844 -6.86 8.31 -14.94
C TRP A 844 -5.81 7.25 -14.64
N PHE A 845 -5.97 6.47 -13.57
CA PHE A 845 -5.24 5.23 -13.37
C PHE A 845 -6.14 4.14 -12.77
N ALA A 846 -5.69 2.90 -12.88
CA ALA A 846 -6.29 1.71 -12.28
C ALA A 846 -5.21 0.64 -12.07
N HIS A 847 -5.53 -0.45 -11.38
CA HIS A 847 -4.55 -1.52 -11.13
C HIS A 847 -4.53 -2.54 -12.29
N THR A 848 -3.37 -3.11 -12.57
CA THR A 848 -3.23 -4.15 -13.59
C THR A 848 -3.65 -5.52 -13.06
N ARG A 849 -4.29 -6.33 -13.92
CA ARG A 849 -4.79 -7.67 -13.61
C ARG A 849 -4.40 -8.65 -14.71
N ASN A 850 -4.17 -9.92 -14.36
CA ASN A 850 -4.07 -10.98 -15.36
C ASN A 850 -5.44 -11.24 -16.01
N SER A 851 -5.41 -11.89 -17.18
CA SER A 851 -6.65 -12.29 -17.86
C SER A 851 -7.47 -13.26 -16.99
N ASN A 852 -8.79 -13.11 -17.04
CA ASN A 852 -9.81 -13.91 -16.37
C ASN A 852 -10.02 -13.67 -14.88
N VAL A 853 -9.29 -12.73 -14.27
CA VAL A 853 -9.60 -12.27 -12.91
C VAL A 853 -11.07 -11.83 -12.86
N ARG A 854 -11.87 -12.51 -12.02
CA ARG A 854 -13.31 -12.30 -11.82
C ARG A 854 -14.11 -12.33 -13.12
N ASP A 855 -13.87 -13.33 -13.96
CA ASP A 855 -14.47 -13.46 -15.30
C ASP A 855 -14.22 -12.22 -16.19
N ASN A 856 -13.07 -11.56 -16.01
CA ASN A 856 -12.69 -10.30 -16.64
C ASN A 856 -13.58 -9.10 -16.26
N SER A 857 -14.41 -9.18 -15.22
CA SER A 857 -15.28 -8.06 -14.79
C SER A 857 -14.53 -6.85 -14.24
N MET A 858 -13.25 -7.02 -13.89
CA MET A 858 -12.34 -5.95 -13.45
C MET A 858 -11.55 -5.29 -14.58
N ALA A 859 -11.64 -5.79 -15.82
CA ALA A 859 -10.90 -5.22 -16.92
C ALA A 859 -11.45 -3.84 -17.34
N ILE A 860 -10.55 -2.88 -17.50
CA ILE A 860 -10.81 -1.54 -18.04
C ILE A 860 -9.97 -1.37 -19.30
N LYS A 861 -10.60 -0.87 -20.36
CA LYS A 861 -9.89 -0.49 -21.59
C LYS A 861 -10.18 0.97 -21.94
N GLY A 862 -9.14 1.78 -22.06
CA GLY A 862 -9.21 3.14 -22.60
C GLY A 862 -8.92 3.15 -24.10
N THR A 863 -9.66 3.95 -24.86
CA THR A 863 -9.49 4.10 -26.31
C THR A 863 -9.42 5.58 -26.69
N TRP A 864 -8.30 6.01 -27.27
CA TRP A 864 -8.16 7.32 -27.92
C TRP A 864 -8.41 7.17 -29.42
N LYS A 865 -9.36 7.93 -29.97
CA LYS A 865 -9.69 7.89 -31.41
C LYS A 865 -9.60 9.29 -32.01
N LEU A 866 -8.84 9.42 -33.10
CA LEU A 866 -8.69 10.69 -33.79
C LEU A 866 -10.01 11.11 -34.48
N ASP A 867 -10.29 12.40 -34.55
CA ASP A 867 -11.53 12.94 -35.16
C ASP A 867 -11.50 12.97 -36.70
N ARG A 868 -10.36 12.60 -37.30
CA ARG A 868 -10.10 12.68 -38.75
C ARG A 868 -9.22 11.53 -39.23
N PRO A 869 -9.30 11.17 -40.53
CA PRO A 869 -8.37 10.21 -41.10
C PRO A 869 -6.96 10.82 -41.28
N LEU A 870 -5.94 9.98 -41.13
CA LEU A 870 -4.57 10.22 -41.57
C LEU A 870 -4.24 9.19 -42.66
N ASN A 871 -3.77 9.63 -43.82
CA ASN A 871 -3.43 8.77 -44.96
C ASN A 871 -1.94 8.93 -45.31
N GLN A 872 -1.08 8.86 -44.30
CA GLN A 872 0.34 9.16 -44.37
C GLN A 872 1.09 8.51 -43.20
N TRP A 873 2.40 8.65 -43.18
CA TRP A 873 3.20 8.25 -42.02
C TRP A 873 2.94 9.20 -40.85
N ALA A 874 2.84 8.64 -39.65
CA ALA A 874 2.67 9.41 -38.43
C ALA A 874 3.46 8.78 -37.28
N ARG A 875 4.08 9.63 -36.46
CA ARG A 875 4.60 9.22 -35.15
C ARG A 875 3.47 9.21 -34.14
N VAL A 876 3.40 8.18 -33.32
CA VAL A 876 2.45 8.07 -32.22
C VAL A 876 3.21 8.29 -30.92
N LEU A 877 2.77 9.27 -30.12
CA LEU A 877 3.30 9.53 -28.79
C LEU A 877 2.21 9.34 -27.73
N VAL A 878 2.62 8.92 -26.54
CA VAL A 878 1.78 8.85 -25.34
C VAL A 878 2.38 9.75 -24.29
N HIS A 879 1.54 10.44 -23.51
CA HIS A 879 2.00 11.15 -22.34
C HIS A 879 2.02 10.20 -21.14
N LEU A 880 3.10 10.21 -20.38
CA LEU A 880 3.23 9.47 -19.13
C LEU A 880 3.23 10.48 -17.98
N PRO A 881 2.35 10.32 -16.97
CA PRO A 881 2.33 11.20 -15.81
C PRO A 881 3.52 10.90 -14.89
N SER A 882 3.88 11.88 -14.04
CA SER A 882 4.96 11.72 -13.08
C SER A 882 4.68 10.76 -11.91
N LEU A 883 3.42 10.36 -11.74
CA LEU A 883 2.92 9.51 -10.65
C LEU A 883 1.77 8.63 -11.13
N GLY A 884 1.44 7.56 -10.39
CA GLY A 884 0.26 6.70 -10.65
C GLY A 884 0.37 5.87 -11.93
N ALA A 885 1.60 5.62 -12.40
CA ALA A 885 1.89 4.90 -13.63
C ALA A 885 3.11 4.00 -13.41
N HIS A 886 2.89 2.74 -13.05
CA HIS A 886 3.90 1.90 -12.41
C HIS A 886 4.27 0.65 -13.23
N THR A 887 3.31 0.11 -14.01
CA THR A 887 3.50 -1.13 -14.77
C THR A 887 4.67 -1.05 -15.74
N ARG A 888 5.38 -2.18 -15.87
CA ARG A 888 6.45 -2.38 -16.87
C ARG A 888 5.91 -2.97 -18.18
N GLN A 889 4.61 -3.27 -18.23
CA GLN A 889 3.99 -4.04 -19.32
C GLN A 889 2.77 -3.34 -19.94
N ALA A 890 2.73 -2.00 -19.91
CA ALA A 890 1.68 -1.22 -20.57
C ALA A 890 1.70 -1.43 -22.08
N THR A 891 0.80 -2.30 -22.56
CA THR A 891 0.74 -2.70 -23.96
C THR A 891 -0.31 -1.88 -24.70
N TYR A 892 0.16 -0.93 -25.51
CA TYR A 892 -0.66 -0.12 -26.39
C TYR A 892 -0.93 -0.86 -27.70
N THR A 893 -2.20 -0.94 -28.09
CA THR A 893 -2.62 -1.45 -29.41
C THR A 893 -2.92 -0.29 -30.34
N ILE A 894 -2.10 -0.13 -31.37
CA ILE A 894 -2.17 0.94 -32.36
C ILE A 894 -2.99 0.45 -33.56
N ASN A 895 -4.21 0.95 -33.67
CA ASN A 895 -5.11 0.70 -34.79
C ASN A 895 -4.84 1.75 -35.88
N LEU A 896 -4.35 1.32 -37.04
CA LEU A 896 -3.88 2.20 -38.12
C LEU A 896 -4.98 2.69 -39.07
N GLY A 897 -6.25 2.49 -38.72
CA GLY A 897 -7.42 2.75 -39.55
C GLY A 897 -7.72 1.65 -40.60
N TYR A 898 -6.69 0.97 -41.08
CA TYR A 898 -6.77 -0.18 -41.99
C TYR A 898 -5.57 -1.12 -41.80
N GLY A 899 -5.78 -2.43 -41.96
CA GLY A 899 -4.75 -3.45 -41.76
C GLY A 899 -4.73 -4.04 -40.34
N GLN A 900 -3.68 -4.80 -40.04
CA GLN A 900 -3.51 -5.42 -38.71
C GLN A 900 -3.02 -4.37 -37.70
N PRO A 901 -3.62 -4.29 -36.50
CA PRO A 901 -3.10 -3.43 -35.43
C PRO A 901 -1.66 -3.80 -35.07
N LYS A 902 -0.88 -2.79 -34.68
CA LYS A 902 0.46 -2.98 -34.13
C LYS A 902 0.38 -2.92 -32.60
N LYS A 903 1.26 -3.63 -31.89
CA LYS A 903 1.37 -3.56 -30.43
C LYS A 903 2.73 -3.00 -30.03
N ARG A 904 2.75 -2.21 -28.97
CA ARG A 904 3.96 -1.65 -28.35
C ARG A 904 3.80 -1.70 -26.84
N THR A 905 4.77 -2.29 -26.17
CA THR A 905 4.79 -2.36 -24.71
C THR A 905 5.89 -1.46 -24.19
N ILE A 906 5.54 -0.56 -23.26
CA ILE A 906 6.49 0.35 -22.62
C ILE A 906 6.36 0.28 -21.10
N LEU A 907 7.39 0.77 -20.41
CA LEU A 907 7.40 0.98 -18.98
C LEU A 907 6.80 2.35 -18.70
N GLN A 908 5.86 2.46 -17.75
CA GLN A 908 5.22 3.73 -17.45
C GLN A 908 5.89 4.54 -16.33
N ARG A 909 6.70 3.89 -15.48
CA ARG A 909 7.29 4.46 -14.25
C ARG A 909 8.45 5.44 -14.49
N THR A 910 8.24 6.44 -15.34
CA THR A 910 9.28 7.41 -15.73
C THR A 910 9.56 8.49 -14.68
N MET A 911 8.71 8.58 -13.64
CA MET A 911 8.82 9.52 -12.51
C MET A 911 8.81 11.01 -12.93
N LYS A 912 8.35 11.31 -14.14
CA LYS A 912 8.22 12.69 -14.66
C LYS A 912 7.12 12.77 -15.72
N ASN A 913 6.51 13.94 -15.85
CA ASN A 913 5.59 14.19 -16.95
C ASN A 913 6.38 14.27 -18.27
N GLY A 914 6.00 13.47 -19.28
CA GLY A 914 6.71 13.48 -20.56
C GLY A 914 6.03 12.70 -21.67
N TRP A 915 6.38 13.04 -22.92
CA TRP A 915 5.92 12.34 -24.12
C TRP A 915 6.90 11.25 -24.52
N VAL A 916 6.38 10.03 -24.72
CA VAL A 916 7.14 8.85 -25.15
C VAL A 916 6.63 8.38 -26.51
N SER A 917 7.55 8.11 -27.43
CA SER A 917 7.21 7.58 -28.76
C SER A 917 6.87 6.10 -28.68
N LEU A 918 5.71 5.70 -29.20
CA LEU A 918 5.40 4.29 -29.50
C LEU A 918 5.97 3.86 -30.85
N GLY A 919 6.51 4.81 -31.62
CA GLY A 919 7.10 4.61 -32.93
C GLY A 919 6.34 5.26 -34.07
N VAL A 920 6.80 4.97 -35.28
CA VAL A 920 6.29 5.59 -36.51
C VAL A 920 5.58 4.56 -37.40
N PHE A 921 4.37 4.90 -37.83
CA PHE A 921 3.49 3.98 -38.55
C PHE A 921 2.89 4.60 -39.79
N GLN A 922 2.63 3.78 -40.81
CA GLN A 922 1.81 4.19 -41.94
C GLN A 922 0.33 4.10 -41.54
N VAL A 923 -0.32 5.24 -41.39
CA VAL A 923 -1.75 5.32 -41.07
C VAL A 923 -2.55 5.44 -42.37
N ASN A 924 -3.65 4.69 -42.47
CA ASN A 924 -4.58 4.75 -43.58
C ASN A 924 -6.01 4.66 -43.06
N GLY A 925 -6.66 5.81 -42.94
CA GLY A 925 -7.97 5.95 -42.29
C GLY A 925 -7.87 6.64 -40.94
N THR A 926 -8.88 6.46 -40.09
CA THR A 926 -8.94 7.10 -38.78
C THR A 926 -8.27 6.23 -37.73
N PRO A 927 -7.11 6.63 -37.17
CA PRO A 927 -6.40 5.81 -36.19
C PRO A 927 -7.06 5.85 -34.81
N SER A 928 -6.82 4.81 -34.02
CA SER A 928 -7.11 4.77 -32.59
C SER A 928 -6.08 3.98 -31.81
N ILE A 929 -5.88 4.32 -30.53
CA ILE A 929 -4.99 3.61 -29.61
C ILE A 929 -5.83 3.02 -28.49
N ASP A 930 -5.62 1.74 -28.18
CA ASP A 930 -6.21 1.07 -27.02
C ASP A 930 -5.14 0.78 -25.96
N LEU A 931 -5.47 0.98 -24.69
CA LEU A 931 -4.70 0.55 -23.52
C LEU A 931 -5.64 -0.22 -22.58
N SER A 932 -5.17 -1.31 -21.99
CA SER A 932 -5.97 -2.21 -21.15
C SER A 932 -5.26 -2.45 -19.82
N THR A 933 -6.03 -2.53 -18.73
CA THR A 933 -5.52 -2.95 -17.41
C THR A 933 -5.13 -4.43 -17.38
N VAL A 934 -5.43 -5.19 -18.42
CA VAL A 934 -5.05 -6.60 -18.52
C VAL A 934 -3.59 -6.73 -18.99
N THR A 935 -2.68 -7.11 -18.08
CA THR A 935 -1.23 -7.29 -18.32
C THR A 935 -0.75 -8.65 -17.80
N LEU A 936 0.51 -9.06 -18.02
CA LEU A 936 1.06 -10.29 -17.41
C LEU A 936 1.73 -10.03 -16.06
N ASP A 937 2.11 -8.78 -15.79
CA ASP A 937 2.57 -8.31 -14.48
C ASP A 937 1.43 -7.92 -13.54
N GLY A 938 0.18 -8.13 -13.94
CA GLY A 938 -0.99 -7.87 -13.11
C GLY A 938 -1.30 -8.94 -12.08
N ASP A 939 -2.23 -8.62 -11.20
CA ASP A 939 -2.70 -9.53 -10.15
C ASP A 939 -3.34 -10.78 -10.75
N ALA A 940 -3.05 -11.94 -10.18
CA ALA A 940 -3.63 -13.22 -10.59
C ALA A 940 -4.49 -13.80 -9.47
N GLU A 941 -5.60 -14.44 -9.85
CA GLU A 941 -6.41 -15.23 -8.93
C GLU A 941 -5.80 -16.61 -8.73
N ASP A 942 -5.90 -17.10 -7.50
CA ASP A 942 -5.66 -18.50 -7.19
C ASP A 942 -6.86 -19.40 -7.57
N ALA A 943 -6.74 -20.70 -7.32
CA ALA A 943 -7.82 -21.65 -7.60
C ALA A 943 -9.13 -21.40 -6.81
N SER A 944 -9.12 -20.52 -5.80
CA SER A 944 -10.29 -20.09 -5.05
C SER A 944 -10.86 -18.73 -5.49
N GLY A 945 -10.29 -18.11 -6.53
CA GLY A 945 -10.71 -16.80 -7.03
C GLY A 945 -10.19 -15.63 -6.18
N GLU A 946 -9.23 -15.87 -5.28
CA GLU A 946 -8.65 -14.84 -4.41
C GLU A 946 -7.27 -14.41 -4.95
N VAL A 947 -6.99 -13.10 -4.91
CA VAL A 947 -5.64 -12.58 -5.16
C VAL A 947 -4.85 -12.66 -3.85
N ARG A 948 -3.87 -13.57 -3.78
CA ARG A 948 -3.08 -13.86 -2.56
C ARG A 948 -1.85 -12.99 -2.35
N ASP A 949 -1.42 -12.27 -3.38
CA ASP A 949 -0.30 -11.34 -3.34
C ASP A 949 -0.55 -10.28 -4.43
N PRO A 950 -1.43 -9.30 -4.18
CA PRO A 950 -1.79 -8.33 -5.19
C PRO A 950 -0.55 -7.49 -5.50
N LYS A 951 -0.06 -7.60 -6.75
CA LYS A 951 1.05 -6.86 -7.34
C LYS A 951 0.81 -5.36 -7.38
N ASN A 952 -0.45 -4.93 -7.41
CA ASN A 952 -0.86 -3.51 -7.34
C ASN A 952 -0.06 -2.60 -8.29
N GLU A 953 0.31 -3.11 -9.47
CA GLU A 953 0.94 -2.25 -10.48
C GLU A 953 -0.13 -1.33 -11.06
N ASP A 954 0.12 -0.03 -11.05
CA ASP A 954 -0.80 0.95 -11.64
C ASP A 954 -0.53 1.12 -13.12
N ILE A 955 -1.60 1.31 -13.88
CA ILE A 955 -1.54 1.69 -15.28
C ILE A 955 -2.32 2.99 -15.50
N ALA A 956 -1.63 3.96 -16.10
CA ALA A 956 -2.19 5.30 -16.33
C ALA A 956 -2.73 5.47 -17.75
N PHE A 957 -3.84 6.21 -17.84
CA PHE A 957 -4.49 6.70 -19.06
C PHE A 957 -4.45 8.23 -19.03
N ASP A 958 -3.60 8.82 -19.87
CA ASP A 958 -3.42 10.27 -20.02
C ASP A 958 -3.65 10.61 -21.51
N ALA A 959 -2.80 11.41 -22.15
CA ALA A 959 -2.99 11.86 -23.52
C ALA A 959 -2.24 11.03 -24.59
N VAL A 960 -2.77 11.05 -25.82
CA VAL A 960 -2.12 10.50 -27.03
C VAL A 960 -1.90 11.62 -28.04
N ALA A 961 -0.77 11.63 -28.73
CA ALA A 961 -0.51 12.54 -29.84
C ALA A 961 -0.17 11.79 -31.13
N PHE A 962 -0.76 12.24 -32.24
CA PHE A 962 -0.36 11.83 -33.59
C PHE A 962 0.40 12.99 -34.25
N GLU A 963 1.65 12.78 -34.61
CA GLU A 963 2.43 13.73 -35.41
C GLU A 963 2.44 13.28 -36.88
N PRO A 964 1.75 13.99 -37.78
CA PRO A 964 1.92 13.84 -39.22
C PRO A 964 3.37 13.98 -39.68
N LEU A 965 3.89 12.99 -40.41
CA LEU A 965 5.22 13.01 -41.00
C LEU A 965 5.17 13.12 -42.53
N PRO A 966 6.14 13.81 -43.16
CA PRO A 966 6.16 13.98 -44.61
C PRO A 966 6.51 12.69 -45.37
N ALA A 967 7.18 11.74 -44.73
CA ALA A 967 7.59 10.46 -45.31
C ALA A 967 7.88 9.42 -44.21
N LYS A 968 8.11 8.16 -44.61
CA LYS A 968 8.68 7.14 -43.73
C LYS A 968 10.06 7.61 -43.22
N PRO A 969 10.38 7.46 -41.92
CA PRO A 969 11.73 7.68 -41.41
C PRO A 969 12.75 6.87 -42.21
N LYS A 970 13.90 7.49 -42.50
CA LYS A 970 14.99 6.80 -43.20
C LYS A 970 15.61 5.72 -42.32
N ASN A 971 15.63 5.97 -41.01
CA ASN A 971 16.21 5.08 -40.02
C ASN A 971 15.17 4.76 -38.96
N ILE A 972 14.90 3.47 -38.76
CA ILE A 972 14.08 2.92 -37.67
C ILE A 972 14.98 1.94 -36.93
N VAL A 973 15.47 2.38 -35.76
CA VAL A 973 16.55 1.75 -35.00
C VAL A 973 16.00 1.14 -33.72
N VAL A 974 16.33 -0.13 -33.46
CA VAL A 974 15.98 -0.81 -32.21
C VAL A 974 17.25 -1.37 -31.56
N ALA A 975 17.53 -0.93 -30.33
CA ALA A 975 18.67 -1.39 -29.55
C ALA A 975 18.22 -2.48 -28.57
N LEU A 976 18.80 -3.68 -28.71
CA LEU A 976 18.54 -4.87 -27.90
C LEU A 976 19.81 -5.26 -27.15
N GLY A 977 19.72 -6.26 -26.27
CA GLY A 977 20.89 -6.92 -25.68
C GLY A 977 20.99 -6.81 -24.17
N ASP A 978 22.20 -7.03 -23.67
CA ASP A 978 22.54 -7.05 -22.25
C ASP A 978 22.99 -5.69 -21.71
N SER A 979 23.69 -5.71 -20.57
CA SER A 979 24.24 -4.56 -19.85
C SER A 979 25.18 -3.69 -20.70
N TYR A 980 25.94 -4.29 -21.62
CA TYR A 980 26.81 -3.56 -22.54
C TYR A 980 26.01 -2.82 -23.61
N SER A 981 24.78 -3.22 -23.89
CA SER A 981 23.83 -2.48 -24.73
C SER A 981 22.97 -1.51 -23.94
N SER A 982 22.58 -1.84 -22.70
CA SER A 982 21.73 -0.95 -21.87
C SER A 982 22.49 0.31 -21.47
N GLY A 983 23.80 0.19 -21.22
CA GLY A 983 24.63 1.31 -20.81
C GLY A 983 25.06 1.25 -19.34
N GLU A 984 25.08 0.07 -18.73
CA GLU A 984 25.57 -0.19 -17.37
C GLU A 984 26.94 0.48 -17.13
N GLY A 985 27.12 1.18 -16.02
CA GLY A 985 28.35 1.93 -15.73
C GLY A 985 28.50 3.26 -16.50
N GLY A 986 27.62 3.54 -17.46
CA GLY A 986 27.54 4.80 -18.20
C GLY A 986 26.96 5.93 -17.37
N THR A 987 27.54 6.21 -16.21
CA THR A 987 27.07 7.17 -15.21
C THR A 987 28.05 8.33 -15.02
N VAL A 988 27.52 9.51 -14.69
CA VAL A 988 28.35 10.69 -14.37
C VAL A 988 28.89 10.53 -12.95
N ALA A 989 30.21 10.60 -12.79
CA ALA A 989 30.87 10.47 -11.49
C ALA A 989 30.36 11.51 -10.49
N GLY A 990 29.92 11.06 -9.31
CA GLY A 990 29.45 11.92 -8.21
C GLY A 990 28.01 12.44 -8.34
N ALA A 991 27.22 11.96 -9.31
CA ALA A 991 25.81 12.32 -9.40
C ALA A 991 24.99 11.72 -8.23
N ALA A 992 24.10 12.54 -7.64
CA ALA A 992 23.24 12.15 -6.52
C ALA A 992 22.08 11.22 -6.92
N THR A 993 21.79 11.12 -8.21
CA THR A 993 20.86 10.18 -8.84
C THR A 993 21.63 9.42 -9.91
N SER A 994 21.31 8.14 -10.15
CA SER A 994 21.91 7.42 -11.26
C SER A 994 21.65 8.18 -12.56
N SER A 995 22.57 8.09 -13.51
CA SER A 995 22.38 8.70 -14.83
C SER A 995 21.44 7.88 -15.72
N TYR A 996 20.80 6.84 -15.19
CA TYR A 996 19.90 5.95 -15.93
C TYR A 996 18.52 6.55 -16.09
N TYR A 997 17.74 6.02 -17.05
CA TYR A 997 16.32 6.27 -17.12
C TYR A 997 15.66 5.70 -15.85
N ALA A 998 14.88 6.52 -15.14
CA ALA A 998 14.36 6.22 -13.81
C ALA A 998 13.49 4.94 -13.78
N GLU A 999 12.76 4.69 -14.87
CA GLU A 999 11.95 3.50 -15.06
C GLU A 999 12.76 2.19 -15.14
N THR A 1000 14.10 2.28 -15.25
CA THR A 1000 15.01 1.12 -15.35
C THR A 1000 16.07 1.05 -14.25
N ASP A 1001 15.98 1.92 -13.24
CA ASP A 1001 16.83 1.93 -12.05
C ASP A 1001 15.96 2.27 -10.83
N PHE A 1002 15.05 1.34 -10.51
CA PHE A 1002 14.07 1.52 -9.46
C PHE A 1002 14.28 0.51 -8.33
N PHE A 1003 14.40 1.02 -7.11
CA PHE A 1003 14.58 0.20 -5.92
C PHE A 1003 13.27 -0.53 -5.57
N GLY A 1004 13.36 -1.81 -5.24
CA GLY A 1004 12.21 -2.58 -4.75
C GLY A 1004 12.60 -3.99 -4.30
N ASN A 1005 11.60 -4.76 -3.85
CA ASN A 1005 11.74 -6.22 -3.74
C ASN A 1005 11.74 -6.87 -5.13
N GLU A 1006 11.86 -8.20 -5.22
CA GLU A 1006 11.86 -8.93 -6.53
C GLU A 1006 10.64 -8.61 -7.42
N ARG A 1007 9.56 -8.11 -6.83
CA ARG A 1007 8.33 -7.70 -7.52
C ARG A 1007 8.41 -6.31 -8.14
N LEU A 1008 9.21 -5.39 -7.60
CA LEU A 1008 9.16 -3.95 -7.92
C LEU A 1008 10.48 -3.40 -8.47
N GLN A 1009 11.57 -4.11 -8.19
CA GLN A 1009 12.91 -3.75 -8.62
C GLN A 1009 13.00 -3.79 -10.15
N ASP A 1010 13.52 -2.72 -10.74
CA ASP A 1010 13.98 -2.72 -12.12
C ASP A 1010 15.45 -2.29 -12.16
N ASN A 1011 16.29 -3.20 -12.64
CA ASN A 1011 17.73 -3.01 -12.78
C ASN A 1011 18.16 -3.17 -14.24
N CYS A 1012 17.32 -2.84 -15.21
CA CYS A 1012 17.74 -2.90 -16.61
C CYS A 1012 18.80 -1.84 -16.94
N HIS A 1013 18.92 -0.79 -16.13
CA HIS A 1013 19.96 0.24 -16.17
C HIS A 1013 20.21 0.79 -17.58
N ARG A 1014 19.17 1.38 -18.18
CA ARG A 1014 19.27 2.00 -19.51
C ARG A 1014 19.87 3.40 -19.37
N SER A 1015 21.05 3.62 -19.92
CA SER A 1015 21.75 4.91 -19.88
C SER A 1015 21.46 5.74 -21.14
N PRO A 1016 21.30 7.08 -21.02
CA PRO A 1016 21.27 7.98 -22.16
C PRO A 1016 22.61 8.01 -22.92
N TYR A 1017 23.69 7.47 -22.34
CA TYR A 1017 25.04 7.42 -22.90
C TYR A 1017 25.40 6.08 -23.57
N THR A 1018 24.46 5.14 -23.71
CA THR A 1018 24.73 3.87 -24.43
C THR A 1018 25.28 4.11 -25.84
N TRP A 1019 26.10 3.18 -26.33
CA TRP A 1019 26.74 3.27 -27.64
C TRP A 1019 25.76 3.38 -28.81
N SER A 1020 24.57 2.79 -28.69
CA SER A 1020 23.51 2.92 -29.70
C SER A 1020 22.94 4.35 -29.78
N ARG A 1021 23.10 5.16 -28.74
CA ARG A 1021 22.68 6.58 -28.71
C ARG A 1021 23.80 7.53 -29.10
N VAL A 1022 25.04 7.27 -28.67
CA VAL A 1022 26.18 8.17 -28.95
C VAL A 1022 26.80 7.96 -30.35
N ALA A 1023 26.50 6.84 -31.01
CA ALA A 1023 26.89 6.61 -32.39
C ALA A 1023 26.19 7.56 -33.39
N GLN A 1024 26.78 7.67 -34.58
CA GLN A 1024 26.24 8.45 -35.69
C GLN A 1024 25.79 7.53 -36.82
N LEU A 1025 24.62 7.83 -37.38
CA LEU A 1025 24.16 7.22 -38.61
C LEU A 1025 24.82 7.93 -39.80
N THR A 1026 24.88 7.26 -40.94
CA THR A 1026 25.58 7.78 -42.12
C THR A 1026 24.87 8.95 -42.79
N ASP A 1027 23.60 9.21 -42.46
CA ASP A 1027 22.82 10.32 -42.99
C ASP A 1027 22.95 11.62 -42.20
N SER A 1028 23.59 11.60 -41.02
CA SER A 1028 23.73 12.77 -40.15
C SER A 1028 24.95 12.68 -39.22
N ALA A 1029 25.63 13.81 -39.02
CA ALA A 1029 26.70 13.91 -38.01
C ALA A 1029 26.18 14.06 -36.58
N THR A 1030 24.87 14.29 -36.39
CA THR A 1030 24.26 14.37 -35.05
C THR A 1030 24.09 12.95 -34.48
N PRO A 1031 24.51 12.70 -33.21
CA PRO A 1031 24.31 11.40 -32.57
C PRO A 1031 22.85 10.94 -32.58
N ILE A 1032 22.64 9.62 -32.65
CA ILE A 1032 21.31 8.98 -32.72
C ILE A 1032 20.42 9.44 -31.55
N GLY A 1033 20.94 9.43 -30.32
CA GLY A 1033 20.20 9.82 -29.13
C GLY A 1033 19.73 11.27 -29.17
N ALA A 1034 20.60 12.20 -29.58
CA ALA A 1034 20.25 13.61 -29.70
C ALA A 1034 19.16 13.86 -30.76
N ARG A 1035 19.17 13.10 -31.86
CA ARG A 1035 18.11 13.13 -32.88
C ARG A 1035 16.79 12.55 -32.34
N ALA A 1036 16.87 11.46 -31.58
CA ALA A 1036 15.70 10.83 -30.96
C ALA A 1036 15.02 11.78 -29.96
N ASP A 1037 15.80 12.43 -29.09
CA ASP A 1037 15.31 13.39 -28.10
C ASP A 1037 14.70 14.64 -28.75
N ALA A 1038 15.18 15.00 -29.95
CA ALA A 1038 14.64 16.09 -30.75
C ALA A 1038 13.45 15.69 -31.64
N LEU A 1039 12.99 14.43 -31.57
CA LEU A 1039 11.92 13.88 -32.41
C LEU A 1039 12.16 14.10 -33.92
N ASP A 1040 13.41 13.91 -34.38
CA ASP A 1040 13.80 14.08 -35.79
C ASP A 1040 12.88 13.27 -36.73
N VAL A 1041 12.23 13.94 -37.68
CA VAL A 1041 11.25 13.34 -38.61
C VAL A 1041 11.82 12.22 -39.49
N SER A 1042 13.14 12.10 -39.59
CA SER A 1042 13.85 11.08 -40.36
C SER A 1042 14.31 9.87 -39.53
N LEU A 1043 14.09 9.89 -38.21
CA LEU A 1043 14.52 8.85 -37.26
C LEU A 1043 13.36 8.37 -36.36
N ASP A 1044 13.34 7.06 -36.11
CA ASP A 1044 12.63 6.43 -34.99
C ASP A 1044 13.63 5.54 -34.23
N TYR A 1045 13.72 5.67 -32.90
CA TYR A 1045 14.71 4.98 -32.07
C TYR A 1045 14.08 4.44 -30.80
N HIS A 1046 14.38 3.17 -30.47
CA HIS A 1046 13.88 2.49 -29.28
C HIS A 1046 14.98 1.68 -28.59
N LEU A 1047 15.12 1.81 -27.27
CA LEU A 1047 16.13 1.12 -26.45
C LEU A 1047 15.47 0.11 -25.53
N LEU A 1048 15.69 -1.19 -25.78
CA LEU A 1048 15.10 -2.33 -25.06
C LEU A 1048 16.13 -3.23 -24.36
N ALA A 1049 17.41 -2.87 -24.44
CA ALA A 1049 18.47 -3.63 -23.80
C ALA A 1049 18.35 -3.58 -22.28
N CYS A 1050 18.73 -4.66 -21.60
CA CYS A 1050 18.54 -4.79 -20.16
C CYS A 1050 19.75 -5.43 -19.49
N SER A 1051 20.22 -4.83 -18.39
CA SER A 1051 21.33 -5.37 -17.61
C SER A 1051 21.05 -6.79 -17.10
N GLY A 1052 22.07 -7.64 -17.17
CA GLY A 1052 21.98 -9.07 -16.83
C GLY A 1052 21.23 -9.96 -17.82
N ALA A 1053 20.72 -9.42 -18.95
CA ALA A 1053 19.99 -10.24 -19.92
C ALA A 1053 20.85 -11.36 -20.53
N VAL A 1054 20.28 -12.55 -20.60
CA VAL A 1054 20.75 -13.71 -21.38
C VAL A 1054 19.91 -13.86 -22.65
N VAL A 1055 20.29 -14.75 -23.58
CA VAL A 1055 19.58 -14.95 -24.85
C VAL A 1055 18.09 -15.22 -24.65
N ARG A 1056 17.71 -16.04 -23.67
CA ARG A 1056 16.29 -16.34 -23.38
C ARG A 1056 15.47 -15.11 -22.95
N ASN A 1057 16.10 -14.02 -22.51
CA ASN A 1057 15.43 -12.75 -22.26
C ASN A 1057 15.19 -11.92 -23.52
N VAL A 1058 15.89 -12.23 -24.60
CA VAL A 1058 15.66 -11.63 -25.92
C VAL A 1058 14.58 -12.41 -26.65
N LEU A 1059 14.63 -13.74 -26.61
CA LEU A 1059 13.78 -14.62 -27.42
C LEU A 1059 12.27 -14.41 -27.22
N PRO A 1060 11.43 -14.65 -28.24
CA PRO A 1060 9.98 -14.52 -28.11
C PRO A 1060 9.38 -15.56 -27.16
N SER A 1061 8.30 -15.19 -26.47
CA SER A 1061 7.56 -16.07 -25.57
C SER A 1061 7.16 -17.39 -26.23
N GLY A 1062 7.28 -18.48 -25.49
CA GLY A 1062 6.98 -19.84 -25.96
C GLY A 1062 8.11 -20.50 -26.74
N THR A 1063 9.28 -19.87 -26.81
CA THR A 1063 10.50 -20.46 -27.39
C THR A 1063 11.46 -20.92 -26.28
N LYS A 1064 12.57 -21.56 -26.68
CA LYS A 1064 13.64 -22.01 -25.79
C LYS A 1064 14.98 -21.62 -26.37
N ASP A 1065 15.97 -21.41 -25.51
CA ASP A 1065 17.37 -21.30 -25.89
C ASP A 1065 17.97 -22.67 -26.27
N ALA A 1066 19.25 -22.71 -26.65
CA ALA A 1066 19.94 -23.94 -27.04
C ALA A 1066 20.17 -24.89 -25.85
N GLU A 1067 20.14 -24.36 -24.63
CA GLU A 1067 20.20 -25.08 -23.36
C GLU A 1067 18.84 -25.68 -22.95
N GLY A 1068 17.76 -25.33 -23.66
CA GLY A 1068 16.41 -25.86 -23.45
C GLY A 1068 15.60 -25.13 -22.37
N LEU A 1069 16.10 -23.99 -21.88
CA LEU A 1069 15.40 -23.12 -20.94
C LEU A 1069 14.37 -22.26 -21.70
N PRO A 1070 13.16 -22.06 -21.14
CA PRO A 1070 12.14 -21.25 -21.78
C PRO A 1070 12.54 -19.77 -21.83
N SER A 1071 12.09 -19.08 -22.87
CA SER A 1071 12.11 -17.61 -22.95
C SER A 1071 11.38 -17.01 -21.76
N GLU A 1072 11.93 -15.95 -21.17
CA GLU A 1072 11.29 -15.23 -20.06
C GLU A 1072 11.66 -13.76 -20.06
N GLY A 1073 10.89 -12.94 -19.35
CA GLY A 1073 11.23 -11.54 -19.12
C GLY A 1073 12.49 -11.34 -18.26
N GLN A 1074 12.90 -10.10 -18.06
CA GLN A 1074 13.98 -9.74 -17.12
C GLN A 1074 13.50 -8.55 -16.29
N HIS A 1075 13.71 -8.59 -14.97
CA HIS A 1075 13.23 -7.57 -14.03
C HIS A 1075 11.73 -7.24 -14.19
N SER A 1076 10.92 -8.25 -14.48
CA SER A 1076 9.47 -8.13 -14.75
C SER A 1076 9.08 -7.32 -16.01
N GLU A 1077 10.03 -6.92 -16.85
CA GLU A 1077 9.76 -6.54 -18.26
C GLU A 1077 9.42 -7.77 -19.11
N LEU A 1078 8.71 -7.58 -20.23
CA LEU A 1078 8.53 -8.64 -21.23
C LEU A 1078 9.86 -8.99 -21.93
N PRO A 1079 10.01 -10.21 -22.49
CA PRO A 1079 11.12 -10.52 -23.39
C PRO A 1079 11.30 -9.45 -24.46
N GLN A 1080 12.53 -9.08 -24.79
CA GLN A 1080 12.80 -7.88 -25.60
C GLN A 1080 12.11 -7.92 -26.97
N LEU A 1081 12.00 -9.10 -27.58
CA LEU A 1081 11.33 -9.26 -28.87
C LEU A 1081 9.80 -9.23 -28.79
N ASP A 1082 9.22 -9.37 -27.60
CA ASP A 1082 7.76 -9.32 -27.38
C ASP A 1082 7.23 -7.93 -27.06
N GLN A 1083 8.11 -6.97 -26.73
CA GLN A 1083 7.75 -5.57 -26.54
C GLN A 1083 7.24 -4.88 -27.84
N GLY A 1084 7.43 -5.53 -28.99
CA GLY A 1084 6.73 -5.22 -30.23
C GLY A 1084 7.41 -4.20 -31.15
N PHE A 1085 8.59 -3.67 -30.80
CA PHE A 1085 9.27 -2.62 -31.59
C PHE A 1085 9.97 -3.10 -32.87
N LEU A 1086 10.21 -4.41 -33.02
CA LEU A 1086 10.69 -4.97 -34.28
C LEU A 1086 9.52 -5.27 -35.22
N ASP A 1087 9.59 -4.72 -36.42
CA ASP A 1087 8.64 -5.03 -37.49
C ASP A 1087 9.28 -4.88 -38.88
N GLU A 1088 8.48 -5.07 -39.93
CA GLU A 1088 8.92 -4.97 -41.32
C GLU A 1088 9.53 -3.61 -41.70
N ASN A 1089 9.33 -2.57 -40.91
CA ASN A 1089 9.86 -1.24 -41.17
C ASN A 1089 11.20 -0.97 -40.51
N THR A 1090 11.60 -1.75 -39.49
CA THR A 1090 12.90 -1.63 -38.83
C THR A 1090 14.03 -1.71 -39.87
N THR A 1091 14.97 -0.76 -39.81
CA THR A 1091 16.10 -0.67 -40.74
C THR A 1091 17.42 -1.07 -40.09
N LEU A 1092 17.53 -0.93 -38.76
CA LEU A 1092 18.74 -1.22 -38.01
C LEU A 1092 18.39 -1.82 -36.64
N VAL A 1093 19.05 -2.92 -36.29
CA VAL A 1093 19.06 -3.48 -34.94
C VAL A 1093 20.47 -3.44 -34.42
N THR A 1094 20.67 -2.93 -33.21
CA THR A 1094 21.98 -2.91 -32.53
C THR A 1094 21.91 -3.79 -31.29
N MET A 1095 22.88 -4.68 -31.06
CA MET A 1095 22.84 -5.55 -29.87
C MET A 1095 24.22 -6.05 -29.40
N SER A 1096 24.38 -6.28 -28.10
CA SER A 1096 25.36 -7.19 -27.49
C SER A 1096 24.62 -8.26 -26.70
N ILE A 1097 25.01 -9.53 -26.84
CA ILE A 1097 24.43 -10.64 -26.07
C ILE A 1097 25.41 -11.81 -26.04
N GLY A 1098 25.29 -12.69 -25.05
CA GLY A 1098 26.09 -13.91 -24.91
C GLY A 1098 27.09 -13.87 -23.75
N GLY A 1099 27.46 -12.69 -23.23
CA GLY A 1099 28.38 -12.57 -22.09
C GLY A 1099 27.82 -13.18 -20.81
N ASN A 1100 26.52 -12.96 -20.54
CA ASN A 1100 25.84 -13.56 -19.39
C ASN A 1100 25.60 -15.07 -19.59
N ASP A 1101 25.28 -15.50 -20.81
CA ASP A 1101 25.12 -16.92 -21.17
C ASP A 1101 26.44 -17.69 -21.00
N ALA A 1102 27.57 -17.02 -21.26
CA ALA A 1102 28.94 -17.49 -21.03
C ALA A 1102 29.40 -17.33 -19.56
N GLN A 1103 28.52 -16.93 -18.63
CA GLN A 1103 28.78 -16.82 -17.19
C GLN A 1103 29.92 -15.87 -16.79
N PHE A 1104 30.20 -14.82 -17.57
CA PHE A 1104 31.32 -13.90 -17.28
C PHE A 1104 31.26 -13.28 -15.88
N GLY A 1105 30.10 -12.79 -15.44
CA GLY A 1105 29.94 -12.22 -14.09
C GLY A 1105 30.32 -13.19 -12.96
N PRO A 1106 29.72 -14.39 -12.90
CA PRO A 1106 30.12 -15.45 -11.97
C PRO A 1106 31.59 -15.87 -12.08
N ILE A 1107 32.14 -15.94 -13.29
CA ILE A 1107 33.55 -16.31 -13.53
C ILE A 1107 34.49 -15.25 -12.93
N VAL A 1108 34.28 -13.98 -13.28
CA VAL A 1108 35.10 -12.85 -12.77
C VAL A 1108 35.04 -12.79 -11.25
N THR A 1109 33.84 -12.96 -10.67
CA THR A 1109 33.66 -12.99 -9.21
C THR A 1109 34.47 -14.11 -8.58
N LYS A 1110 34.36 -15.34 -9.10
CA LYS A 1110 35.10 -16.49 -8.57
C LYS A 1110 36.62 -16.34 -8.76
N CYS A 1111 37.07 -15.85 -9.90
CA CYS A 1111 38.50 -15.63 -10.17
C CYS A 1111 39.11 -14.52 -9.31
N THR A 1112 38.30 -13.55 -8.86
CA THR A 1112 38.73 -12.50 -7.93
C THR A 1112 38.84 -13.03 -6.49
N LEU A 1113 37.96 -13.95 -6.10
CA LEU A 1113 37.87 -14.48 -4.72
C LEU A 1113 38.72 -15.74 -4.48
N LEU A 1114 39.00 -16.52 -5.53
CA LEU A 1114 39.66 -17.81 -5.44
C LEU A 1114 40.90 -17.85 -6.34
N PRO A 1115 42.00 -18.48 -5.88
CA PRO A 1115 43.17 -18.66 -6.73
C PRO A 1115 42.89 -19.66 -7.86
N ARG A 1116 43.67 -19.60 -8.94
CA ARG A 1116 43.62 -20.52 -10.10
C ARG A 1116 42.38 -20.35 -10.98
N CYS A 1117 42.24 -19.16 -11.59
CA CYS A 1117 41.18 -18.90 -12.58
C CYS A 1117 41.19 -19.89 -13.75
N ASP A 1118 42.37 -20.41 -14.12
CA ASP A 1118 42.54 -21.45 -15.15
C ASP A 1118 41.73 -22.73 -14.88
N ILE A 1119 41.54 -23.10 -13.62
CA ILE A 1119 40.71 -24.25 -13.26
C ILE A 1119 39.23 -23.89 -13.31
N ILE A 1120 38.86 -22.70 -12.85
CA ILE A 1120 37.49 -22.20 -12.82
C ILE A 1120 36.90 -22.19 -14.23
N VAL A 1121 37.68 -21.77 -15.22
CA VAL A 1121 37.20 -21.60 -16.60
C VAL A 1121 37.38 -22.82 -17.51
N ARG A 1122 37.86 -23.96 -17.00
CA ARG A 1122 38.34 -25.09 -17.82
C ARG A 1122 37.34 -25.56 -18.89
N ASN A 1123 36.05 -25.56 -18.56
CA ASN A 1123 34.99 -26.06 -19.45
C ASN A 1123 34.29 -24.94 -20.23
N GLU A 1124 34.55 -23.68 -19.90
CA GLU A 1124 33.86 -22.53 -20.48
C GLU A 1124 34.11 -22.37 -21.98
N PRO A 1125 35.31 -22.63 -22.55
CA PRO A 1125 35.49 -22.64 -24.00
C PRO A 1125 34.53 -23.56 -24.76
N ALA A 1126 34.22 -24.74 -24.22
CA ALA A 1126 33.27 -25.67 -24.85
C ALA A 1126 31.82 -25.20 -24.71
N HIS A 1127 31.48 -24.59 -23.57
CA HIS A 1127 30.17 -23.96 -23.35
C HIS A 1127 29.95 -22.77 -24.30
N ILE A 1128 30.96 -21.91 -24.46
CA ILE A 1128 30.92 -20.75 -25.36
C ILE A 1128 30.80 -21.19 -26.82
N THR A 1129 31.62 -22.16 -27.27
CA THR A 1129 31.63 -22.62 -28.67
C THR A 1129 30.43 -23.47 -29.09
N GLY A 1130 29.68 -24.01 -28.13
CA GLY A 1130 28.48 -24.80 -28.37
C GLY A 1130 27.20 -24.04 -27.98
N PRO A 1131 26.62 -24.33 -26.80
CA PRO A 1131 25.33 -23.77 -26.37
C PRO A 1131 25.20 -22.25 -26.53
N VAL A 1132 26.19 -21.46 -26.10
CA VAL A 1132 26.12 -19.99 -26.21
C VAL A 1132 26.05 -19.52 -27.67
N THR A 1133 26.95 -20.03 -28.53
CA THR A 1133 26.92 -19.72 -29.98
C THR A 1133 25.56 -20.10 -30.60
N ASP A 1134 25.05 -21.28 -30.28
CA ASP A 1134 23.79 -21.77 -30.84
C ASP A 1134 22.59 -20.93 -30.35
N SER A 1135 22.61 -20.49 -29.10
CA SER A 1135 21.64 -19.54 -28.53
C SER A 1135 21.69 -18.18 -29.23
N ILE A 1136 22.87 -17.61 -29.49
CA ILE A 1136 23.01 -16.37 -30.26
C ILE A 1136 22.41 -16.53 -31.67
N VAL A 1137 22.66 -17.67 -32.33
CA VAL A 1137 22.06 -17.99 -33.64
C VAL A 1137 20.52 -17.99 -33.58
N LEU A 1138 19.91 -18.49 -32.50
CA LEU A 1138 18.46 -18.46 -32.31
C LEU A 1138 17.93 -17.02 -32.18
N ALA A 1139 18.59 -16.17 -31.38
CA ALA A 1139 18.21 -14.76 -31.23
C ALA A 1139 18.28 -14.01 -32.57
N LEU A 1140 19.38 -14.15 -33.30
CA LEU A 1140 19.58 -13.50 -34.60
C LEU A 1140 18.53 -13.93 -35.65
N LYS A 1141 18.16 -15.22 -35.66
CA LYS A 1141 17.07 -15.73 -36.51
C LYS A 1141 15.71 -15.15 -36.11
N ALA A 1142 15.42 -15.08 -34.82
CA ALA A 1142 14.17 -14.51 -34.33
C ALA A 1142 14.05 -13.01 -34.69
N ILE A 1143 15.13 -12.26 -34.57
CA ILE A 1143 15.21 -10.86 -35.01
C ILE A 1143 14.96 -10.77 -36.51
N ARG A 1144 15.63 -11.60 -37.33
CA ARG A 1144 15.45 -11.63 -38.79
C ARG A 1144 14.00 -11.90 -39.19
N THR A 1145 13.30 -12.79 -38.47
CA THR A 1145 11.88 -13.08 -38.72
C THR A 1145 10.99 -11.87 -38.44
N LYS A 1146 11.23 -11.13 -37.34
CA LYS A 1146 10.41 -9.96 -36.98
C LYS A 1146 10.77 -8.71 -37.80
N ALA A 1147 12.04 -8.53 -38.14
CA ALA A 1147 12.58 -7.37 -38.85
C ALA A 1147 13.33 -7.78 -40.14
N PRO A 1148 12.62 -8.26 -41.18
CA PRO A 1148 13.22 -8.80 -42.41
C PRO A 1148 13.98 -7.77 -43.25
N ASN A 1149 13.86 -6.48 -42.98
CA ASN A 1149 14.55 -5.41 -43.71
C ASN A 1149 15.71 -4.78 -42.94
N ALA A 1150 15.94 -5.18 -41.68
CA ALA A 1150 16.96 -4.58 -40.84
C ALA A 1150 18.35 -5.14 -41.12
N GLN A 1151 19.37 -4.27 -41.06
CA GLN A 1151 20.74 -4.69 -40.76
C GLN A 1151 20.84 -4.92 -39.25
N ILE A 1152 21.50 -6.00 -38.84
CA ILE A 1152 21.77 -6.33 -37.44
C ILE A 1152 23.26 -6.08 -37.19
N MET A 1153 23.56 -5.17 -36.28
CA MET A 1153 24.91 -4.86 -35.83
C MET A 1153 25.10 -5.50 -34.46
N ILE A 1154 25.76 -6.67 -34.42
CA ILE A 1154 26.05 -7.39 -33.17
C ILE A 1154 27.45 -7.01 -32.69
N MET A 1155 27.51 -6.40 -31.51
CA MET A 1155 28.71 -5.91 -30.86
C MET A 1155 29.28 -6.97 -29.92
N GLY A 1156 30.58 -7.23 -29.99
CA GLY A 1156 31.27 -8.03 -28.98
C GLY A 1156 31.70 -7.22 -27.75
N TYR A 1157 32.54 -7.83 -26.92
CA TYR A 1157 32.97 -7.28 -25.63
C TYR A 1157 34.41 -6.75 -25.71
N PRO A 1158 34.81 -5.76 -24.91
CA PRO A 1158 36.17 -5.24 -24.95
C PRO A 1158 37.11 -6.24 -24.28
N GLU A 1159 38.41 -6.02 -24.41
CA GLU A 1159 39.34 -6.63 -23.45
C GLU A 1159 38.94 -6.17 -22.05
N LEU A 1160 38.93 -7.08 -21.06
CA LEU A 1160 38.52 -6.71 -19.70
C LEU A 1160 39.63 -5.92 -19.00
N LEU A 1161 40.89 -6.29 -19.23
CA LEU A 1161 42.06 -5.77 -18.52
C LEU A 1161 43.15 -5.35 -19.52
N SER A 1162 43.67 -4.14 -19.35
CA SER A 1162 44.78 -3.54 -20.09
C SER A 1162 46.08 -3.56 -19.27
N GLY A 1163 47.23 -3.78 -19.91
CA GLY A 1163 48.55 -3.66 -19.28
C GLY A 1163 49.29 -4.96 -18.98
N PRO A 1164 50.59 -4.89 -18.60
CA PRO A 1164 51.38 -6.07 -18.24
C PRO A 1164 50.81 -6.68 -16.96
N ALA A 1165 50.31 -7.89 -17.13
CA ALA A 1165 49.81 -8.81 -16.14
C ALA A 1165 50.39 -8.61 -14.70
N GLY A 1166 49.63 -8.02 -13.75
CA GLY A 1166 49.78 -8.35 -12.32
C GLY A 1166 49.73 -7.33 -11.16
N GLU A 1167 49.43 -6.02 -11.27
CA GLU A 1167 49.49 -5.13 -10.06
C GLU A 1167 48.33 -4.15 -9.83
N CYS A 1168 47.36 -4.06 -10.73
CA CYS A 1168 46.39 -2.94 -10.74
C CYS A 1168 44.94 -3.33 -10.40
N SER A 1169 44.60 -4.62 -10.38
CA SER A 1169 43.24 -5.12 -10.09
C SER A 1169 43.26 -5.99 -8.84
N LEU A 1170 42.40 -5.67 -7.87
CA LEU A 1170 42.39 -6.30 -6.55
C LEU A 1170 41.94 -7.76 -6.68
N GLY A 1171 42.79 -8.71 -6.28
CA GLY A 1171 42.47 -10.15 -6.26
C GLY A 1171 42.76 -10.94 -7.55
N LEU A 1172 43.24 -10.30 -8.63
CA LEU A 1172 43.56 -10.99 -9.89
C LEU A 1172 45.06 -11.04 -10.16
N SER A 1173 45.58 -12.23 -10.47
CA SER A 1173 46.99 -12.38 -10.86
C SER A 1173 47.22 -12.08 -12.34
N ALA A 1174 48.48 -11.91 -12.70
CA ALA A 1174 48.96 -11.86 -14.07
C ALA A 1174 48.41 -13.00 -14.96
N SER A 1175 48.30 -14.20 -14.40
CA SER A 1175 47.78 -15.36 -15.14
C SER A 1175 46.27 -15.25 -15.33
N ASP A 1176 45.56 -14.81 -14.31
CA ASP A 1176 44.09 -14.67 -14.35
C ASP A 1176 43.68 -13.61 -15.38
N HIS A 1177 44.45 -12.52 -15.51
CA HIS A 1177 44.25 -11.50 -16.57
C HIS A 1177 44.26 -12.12 -17.96
N ARG A 1178 45.28 -12.95 -18.27
CA ARG A 1178 45.38 -13.62 -19.57
C ARG A 1178 44.25 -14.61 -19.78
N THR A 1179 43.86 -15.34 -18.75
CA THR A 1179 42.77 -16.31 -18.80
C THR A 1179 41.42 -15.63 -19.08
N LEU A 1180 41.13 -14.52 -18.42
CA LEU A 1180 39.88 -13.76 -18.63
C LEU A 1180 39.82 -13.11 -20.02
N ASN A 1181 40.91 -12.48 -20.48
CA ASN A 1181 40.96 -11.92 -21.83
C ASN A 1181 40.87 -13.03 -22.90
N TYR A 1182 41.47 -14.21 -22.67
CA TYR A 1182 41.33 -15.37 -23.58
C TYR A 1182 39.86 -15.82 -23.73
N LEU A 1183 39.08 -15.83 -22.65
CA LEU A 1183 37.65 -16.12 -22.77
C LEU A 1183 36.91 -15.04 -23.58
N ALA A 1184 37.27 -13.76 -23.38
CA ALA A 1184 36.68 -12.66 -24.13
C ALA A 1184 36.98 -12.79 -25.63
N ASP A 1185 38.19 -13.23 -26.00
CA ASP A 1185 38.58 -13.51 -27.38
C ASP A 1185 37.75 -14.65 -27.99
N ILE A 1186 37.55 -15.76 -27.25
CA ILE A 1186 36.70 -16.87 -27.73
C ILE A 1186 35.28 -16.38 -27.96
N LEU A 1187 34.70 -15.64 -27.00
CA LEU A 1187 33.33 -15.14 -27.13
C LEU A 1187 33.20 -14.19 -28.32
N GLN A 1188 34.17 -13.30 -28.52
CA GLN A 1188 34.22 -12.40 -29.68
C GLN A 1188 34.29 -13.18 -31.01
N GLU A 1189 35.12 -14.22 -31.10
CA GLU A 1189 35.18 -15.10 -32.27
C GLU A 1189 33.84 -15.81 -32.50
N GLN A 1190 33.22 -16.33 -31.45
CA GLN A 1190 31.96 -17.05 -31.54
C GLN A 1190 30.76 -16.16 -31.90
N ILE A 1191 30.78 -14.89 -31.52
CA ILE A 1191 29.80 -13.89 -32.01
C ILE A 1191 29.93 -13.73 -33.53
N SER A 1192 31.16 -13.66 -34.06
CA SER A 1192 31.39 -13.63 -35.51
C SER A 1192 30.92 -14.92 -36.19
N VAL A 1193 31.23 -16.09 -35.61
CA VAL A 1193 30.75 -17.40 -36.12
C VAL A 1193 29.23 -17.47 -36.14
N ALA A 1194 28.54 -17.01 -35.09
CA ALA A 1194 27.08 -16.99 -35.05
C ALA A 1194 26.49 -16.09 -36.15
N ALA A 1195 27.06 -14.90 -36.35
CA ALA A 1195 26.66 -13.98 -37.42
C ALA A 1195 26.84 -14.61 -38.81
N ASP A 1196 28.00 -15.24 -39.07
CA ASP A 1196 28.30 -15.90 -40.34
C ASP A 1196 27.36 -17.09 -40.60
N ARG A 1197 27.12 -17.94 -39.58
CA ARG A 1197 26.15 -19.05 -39.68
C ARG A 1197 24.77 -18.57 -40.10
N VAL A 1198 24.28 -17.47 -39.53
CA VAL A 1198 22.96 -16.92 -39.86
C VAL A 1198 22.94 -16.30 -41.26
N ASN A 1199 23.99 -15.56 -41.63
CA ASN A 1199 24.12 -15.01 -42.98
C ASN A 1199 24.20 -16.11 -44.05
N ASP A 1200 24.92 -17.19 -43.81
CA ASP A 1200 25.04 -18.31 -44.74
C ASP A 1200 23.70 -19.04 -44.94
N ILE A 1201 22.91 -19.17 -43.87
CA ILE A 1201 21.54 -19.71 -43.94
C ILE A 1201 20.65 -18.82 -44.82
N ASP A 1202 20.71 -17.48 -44.67
CA ASP A 1202 19.90 -16.55 -45.48
C ASP A 1202 20.38 -16.47 -46.93
N ARG A 1203 21.70 -16.45 -47.17
CA ARG A 1203 22.30 -16.48 -48.53
C ARG A 1203 21.91 -17.73 -49.32
N ALA A 1204 21.67 -18.86 -48.66
CA ALA A 1204 21.20 -20.08 -49.31
C ALA A 1204 19.74 -19.98 -49.78
N ALA A 1205 18.95 -19.02 -49.26
CA ALA A 1205 17.59 -18.77 -49.71
C ALA A 1205 17.56 -17.88 -50.98
N PRO A 1206 16.59 -18.05 -51.89
CA PRO A 1206 16.46 -17.19 -53.07
C PRO A 1206 16.31 -15.71 -52.70
N GLY A 1207 17.25 -14.87 -53.13
CA GLY A 1207 17.28 -13.44 -52.81
C GLY A 1207 17.92 -13.08 -51.46
N GLY A 1208 18.62 -14.03 -50.83
CA GLY A 1208 19.34 -13.85 -49.58
C GLY A 1208 20.38 -12.74 -49.59
N LYS A 1209 20.58 -12.08 -48.44
CA LYS A 1209 21.50 -10.96 -48.28
C LYS A 1209 22.36 -11.15 -47.03
N THR A 1210 23.55 -10.57 -47.01
CA THR A 1210 24.25 -10.35 -45.74
C THR A 1210 23.49 -9.27 -44.96
N PHE A 1211 23.09 -9.58 -43.74
CA PHE A 1211 22.33 -8.66 -42.91
C PHE A 1211 22.81 -8.60 -41.46
N VAL A 1212 23.56 -9.60 -40.99
CA VAL A 1212 24.23 -9.55 -39.68
C VAL A 1212 25.68 -9.12 -39.86
N ASN A 1213 26.12 -8.12 -39.10
CA ASN A 1213 27.48 -7.62 -39.08
C ASN A 1213 28.01 -7.71 -37.65
N ALA A 1214 28.96 -8.62 -37.42
CA ALA A 1214 29.67 -8.71 -36.15
C ALA A 1214 30.74 -7.62 -36.05
N MET A 1215 30.74 -6.89 -34.95
CA MET A 1215 31.68 -5.81 -34.67
C MET A 1215 32.60 -6.22 -33.51
N ASN A 1216 33.87 -5.87 -33.61
CA ASN A 1216 34.87 -6.14 -32.58
C ASN A 1216 35.38 -4.80 -31.98
N PRO A 1217 35.11 -4.53 -30.69
CA PRO A 1217 35.55 -3.31 -30.03
C PRO A 1217 36.99 -3.37 -29.48
N GLN A 1218 37.61 -4.55 -29.38
CA GLN A 1218 38.88 -4.77 -28.67
C GLN A 1218 40.00 -3.82 -29.14
N THR A 1219 40.09 -3.58 -30.46
CA THR A 1219 41.09 -2.65 -31.02
C THR A 1219 40.90 -1.19 -30.58
N TYR A 1220 39.66 -0.76 -30.34
CA TYR A 1220 39.35 0.60 -29.85
C TYR A 1220 39.64 0.75 -28.36
N PHE A 1221 39.51 -0.34 -27.61
CA PHE A 1221 39.77 -0.44 -26.17
C PHE A 1221 41.22 -0.81 -25.83
N SER A 1222 42.09 -1.02 -26.82
CA SER A 1222 43.48 -1.41 -26.59
C SER A 1222 44.21 -0.38 -25.72
N GLY A 1223 44.68 -0.84 -24.55
CA GLY A 1223 45.34 0.01 -23.56
C GLY A 1223 44.40 0.91 -22.74
N LYS A 1224 43.08 0.75 -22.88
CA LYS A 1224 42.04 1.57 -22.24
C LYS A 1224 41.02 0.79 -21.41
N ALA A 1225 41.14 -0.54 -21.33
CA ALA A 1225 40.31 -1.35 -20.43
C ALA A 1225 40.68 -1.10 -18.95
N ILE A 1226 40.23 -1.96 -18.03
CA ILE A 1226 40.63 -1.85 -16.61
C ILE A 1226 42.16 -1.85 -16.53
N CYS A 1227 42.74 -0.96 -15.72
CA CYS A 1227 44.19 -0.72 -15.66
C CYS A 1227 44.84 -0.08 -16.91
N GLY A 1228 44.04 0.40 -17.85
CA GLY A 1228 44.48 1.19 -19.00
C GLY A 1228 44.84 2.63 -18.64
N THR A 1229 45.30 3.41 -19.62
CA THR A 1229 45.51 4.85 -19.47
C THR A 1229 45.12 5.59 -20.75
N PRO A 1230 43.95 6.26 -20.80
CA PRO A 1230 42.94 6.34 -19.74
C PRO A 1230 42.27 4.99 -19.47
N GLU A 1231 41.72 4.80 -18.27
CA GLU A 1231 40.90 3.64 -17.94
C GLU A 1231 39.43 3.97 -18.26
N ASP A 1232 38.89 3.37 -19.32
CA ASP A 1232 37.55 3.62 -19.86
C ASP A 1232 36.54 2.51 -19.50
N VAL A 1233 36.95 1.54 -18.65
CA VAL A 1233 36.11 0.48 -18.08
C VAL A 1233 36.24 0.54 -16.56
N HIS A 1234 35.13 0.45 -15.83
CA HIS A 1234 35.15 0.45 -14.37
C HIS A 1234 35.86 -0.78 -13.80
N GLY A 1235 36.69 -0.59 -12.77
CA GLY A 1235 37.14 -1.66 -11.89
C GLY A 1235 36.01 -2.16 -10.97
N ILE A 1236 36.37 -2.62 -9.77
CA ILE A 1236 35.38 -3.02 -8.76
C ILE A 1236 34.82 -1.76 -8.09
N LEU A 1237 33.50 -1.58 -8.15
CA LEU A 1237 32.78 -0.53 -7.44
C LEU A 1237 32.00 -1.15 -6.28
N LEU A 1238 32.12 -0.56 -5.09
CA LEU A 1238 31.45 -1.07 -3.88
C LEU A 1238 30.09 -0.42 -3.63
N ASN A 1239 29.84 0.76 -4.19
CA ASN A 1239 28.56 1.45 -4.00
C ASN A 1239 27.64 1.17 -5.19
N GLY A 1240 26.50 0.54 -4.93
CA GLY A 1240 25.44 0.30 -5.92
C GLY A 1240 24.61 1.55 -6.25
N THR A 1241 23.81 1.46 -7.31
CA THR A 1241 22.77 2.46 -7.64
C THR A 1241 21.51 2.28 -6.78
N PRO A 1242 20.54 3.24 -6.83
CA PRO A 1242 19.24 3.06 -6.17
C PRO A 1242 18.58 1.71 -6.47
N GLY A 1243 18.49 1.31 -7.75
CA GLY A 1243 17.89 0.04 -8.17
C GLY A 1243 18.53 -1.16 -7.49
N GLU A 1244 19.85 -1.16 -7.31
CA GLU A 1244 20.60 -2.29 -6.74
C GLU A 1244 20.33 -2.59 -5.27
N GLY A 1245 19.72 -1.65 -4.52
CA GLY A 1245 19.34 -1.89 -3.14
C GLY A 1245 20.50 -2.12 -2.17
N GLY A 1246 21.65 -1.49 -2.45
CA GLY A 1246 22.85 -1.63 -1.61
C GLY A 1246 23.62 -2.94 -1.81
N LYS A 1247 23.32 -3.73 -2.87
CA LYS A 1247 24.15 -4.88 -3.27
C LYS A 1247 25.60 -4.43 -3.50
N MET A 1248 26.55 -5.25 -3.02
CA MET A 1248 27.98 -5.07 -3.25
C MET A 1248 28.61 -6.36 -3.80
N PRO A 1249 29.53 -6.28 -4.77
CA PRO A 1249 29.90 -5.06 -5.51
C PRO A 1249 28.78 -4.59 -6.45
N SER A 1250 28.84 -3.33 -6.88
CA SER A 1250 27.87 -2.76 -7.83
C SER A 1250 27.92 -3.46 -9.18
N GLN A 1251 26.76 -3.58 -9.82
CA GLN A 1251 26.60 -4.09 -11.19
C GLN A 1251 27.41 -3.29 -12.23
N GLN A 1252 27.72 -2.02 -11.93
CA GLN A 1252 28.58 -1.17 -12.77
C GLN A 1252 30.03 -1.69 -12.88
N SER A 1253 30.45 -2.59 -11.99
CA SER A 1253 31.80 -3.16 -12.02
C SER A 1253 32.05 -3.88 -13.36
N PHE A 1254 33.27 -3.74 -13.91
CA PHE A 1254 33.66 -4.30 -15.20
C PHE A 1254 32.89 -3.79 -16.42
N HIS A 1255 32.09 -2.73 -16.30
CA HIS A 1255 31.38 -2.14 -17.43
C HIS A 1255 32.02 -0.84 -17.94
N PRO A 1256 31.79 -0.45 -19.20
CA PRO A 1256 32.34 0.78 -19.76
C PRO A 1256 31.90 2.03 -18.99
N LYS A 1257 32.81 3.01 -18.89
CA LYS A 1257 32.50 4.39 -18.50
C LYS A 1257 31.83 5.11 -19.69
N ILE A 1258 31.39 6.35 -19.50
CA ILE A 1258 30.84 7.17 -20.60
C ILE A 1258 31.83 7.24 -21.78
N GLU A 1259 33.12 7.41 -21.50
CA GLU A 1259 34.20 7.43 -22.49
C GLU A 1259 34.33 6.08 -23.22
N GLY A 1260 34.18 4.96 -22.51
CA GLY A 1260 34.14 3.62 -23.11
C GLY A 1260 32.94 3.43 -24.03
N TYR A 1261 31.76 3.92 -23.65
CA TYR A 1261 30.60 3.90 -24.54
C TYR A 1261 30.76 4.77 -25.79
N GLN A 1262 31.54 5.85 -25.72
CA GLN A 1262 31.91 6.63 -26.91
C GLN A 1262 32.81 5.83 -27.86
N LEU A 1263 33.75 5.02 -27.34
CA LEU A 1263 34.55 4.11 -28.18
C LEU A 1263 33.67 3.08 -28.89
N TYR A 1264 32.74 2.46 -28.16
CA TYR A 1264 31.74 1.57 -28.77
C TYR A 1264 30.89 2.28 -29.83
N GLY A 1265 30.47 3.53 -29.58
CA GLY A 1265 29.73 4.33 -30.55
C GLY A 1265 30.53 4.62 -31.82
N GLN A 1266 31.86 4.82 -31.70
CA GLN A 1266 32.76 4.96 -32.84
C GLN A 1266 32.87 3.66 -33.64
N VAL A 1267 32.96 2.50 -32.98
CA VAL A 1267 32.96 1.18 -33.64
C VAL A 1267 31.71 1.03 -34.52
N LEU A 1268 30.52 1.31 -33.96
CA LEU A 1268 29.27 1.24 -34.72
C LEU A 1268 29.26 2.23 -35.89
N THR A 1269 29.68 3.48 -35.63
CA THR A 1269 29.71 4.54 -36.66
C THR A 1269 30.59 4.14 -37.85
N ASP A 1270 31.79 3.64 -37.58
CA ASP A 1270 32.73 3.23 -38.62
C ASP A 1270 32.30 1.96 -39.34
N ALA A 1271 31.63 1.03 -38.65
CA ALA A 1271 31.03 -0.15 -39.27
C ALA A 1271 29.90 0.24 -40.23
N LEU A 1272 29.01 1.15 -39.82
CA LEU A 1272 27.92 1.64 -40.67
C LEU A 1272 28.43 2.36 -41.93
N ARG A 1273 29.51 3.16 -41.80
CA ARG A 1273 30.15 3.82 -42.93
C ARG A 1273 30.74 2.84 -43.95
N LYS A 1274 31.19 1.65 -43.52
CA LYS A 1274 31.73 0.61 -44.41
C LYS A 1274 30.65 -0.15 -45.18
N LEU A 1275 29.39 -0.11 -44.73
CA LEU A 1275 28.26 -0.78 -45.39
C LEU A 1275 27.66 0.03 -46.55
N GLN A 1276 28.01 1.32 -46.64
CA GLN A 1276 27.64 2.20 -47.75
C GLN A 1276 28.69 2.16 -48.85
#